data_AF-A0A564YVC0-F1
#
_entry.id   AF-A0A564YVC0-F1
#
_cell.length_a   1.000
_cell.length_b   1.000
_cell.length_c   1.000
_cell.angle_alpha   90.00
_cell.angle_beta   90.00
_cell.angle_gamma   90.00
#
_symmetry.space_group_name_H-M   'P 1'
#
loop_
_entity.id
_entity.type
_entity.pdbx_description
1 polymer ?
#
loop_
_entity_poly.entity_id
_entity_poly.type
_entity_poly.pdbx_seq_one_letter_code
_entity_poly.pdbx_strand_id
1 'polypeptide(L)'
;LSEVPFIAFYRKEHFAKLFNINDLWLIYEFDEKWEELQKDRKVLINTLSKMHKYLEAKSKDAESEIKPGCDGLIRLIALAKSASSMDEIQDVRMNYLLHYAIHKHDMEIWEGKDVSLQRKNTDKDEEESKHNRDEDDDPDDEDYVPEEGLKKVSLQERDEDEKPVEEAQPTAIKRPGMGALTTTVDPLTGRRIRQRQVRTTAAYEVAQRAGVGRLLDKFGLSSEQFADNVRDQYRRHEVMACPIMPHEAAQDYICPQFPKSESVLKAARYILAYQIAAEPIVRRWARQNLESQVVVDVKPTVKGMRVIDENHPLASVKFLKNKPAQELMSNAIFIQIHSANREGLITFNIHALEYQQKGISLLDNLVSFFHQDEFSALVQAWNDQRSLILKEAIETFLQPAIIKEIQRKLLESSQKTVISICSNTLFERLRIAPYVVDDLRNGGGVGDDDEDGGRHYHGEGSSNGNSVWPKPARLLAFALSDDSETSRAMITVVKLDADGEVLDFLNLPGLLISPKSQRPEHRRWHEDDLKKLDKFITKSDPQAIVIGCNSRRSLDLRDVVQRQIEDIVADGRISRRPNIVLMDTELAQVYARSEAATSSLPSSYTVLLRQAISLGRRLQDPLAEFAQLFNAPDMDILGLRWHSAQDEVPRDKLLRALEHEFVNRTNEVGVDLNRCILHPHTANLLQFVSGLGPRKAAYIIKLLKHDKMFLTNRELLARSLGLGPNVAVNCAGFIKIDTVALRELPSGDTNIEILDCTRVHPESYDLARQMAVDALEYDDNDDNDPTLALEEIMQDPSRLRELDLDAFADELARQDHGDKHITLYDIRKELNQRYRDYRDPFEPPTPEQIFSMITHETPETMHKGSLVECQVICLASRKPTQEQIDNANPIKNNDTGLWTCPFCRKEGFAQFGDMWPHYDNDCLGQVSGIRVQLDNGITGFIPCRFIDRPMEATFEKALPGSMLRGKILKIDINKFNVEISIRSSDLQDRPMTIQRRDPFYDYNEEEVELKKQAEEEERAKSRASNAYLNRVNFHPFFKNITYHQLMQMNPTLAVGSVTIRPSRKSNDHLTISLKVDDGIFMHIDVTEIGKPKDFLTGEKFIINNLTFDDLDEVCALFMDPMITLIQEIYSYKYYVDSKGGQKDVIETKLREEKSAAKSKIPYCLSSLKKYPGSFYLAYMPHQTVHYEIFSVKYNGLKLRKILFPSLEPMIGWFKTHYRELQPSRQDYHRSSGVTSHSSRSIPDVGNSNTATTGRTPKMEDFFNMPVPHGNSRLKPL
;
A
#
# COMPACT_ATOMS: atom_id res chain seq x y z
N LEU A 1 -16.13 23.90 31.81
CA LEU A 1 -16.19 23.36 30.43
C LEU A 1 -16.62 21.92 30.52
N SER A 2 -17.70 21.57 29.84
CA SER A 2 -18.22 20.19 29.78
C SER A 2 -17.76 19.51 28.49
N GLU A 3 -17.66 18.19 28.53
CA GLU A 3 -17.25 17.36 27.40
C GLU A 3 -18.46 16.65 26.78
N VAL A 4 -18.25 16.04 25.60
CA VAL A 4 -19.30 15.39 24.81
C VAL A 4 -20.12 14.36 25.61
N PRO A 5 -19.55 13.43 26.41
CA PRO A 5 -20.37 12.47 27.17
C PRO A 5 -21.24 13.14 28.23
N PHE A 6 -20.70 14.10 29.00
CA PHE A 6 -21.49 14.83 30.00
C PHE A 6 -22.68 15.56 29.36
N ILE A 7 -22.46 16.21 28.21
CA ILE A 7 -23.52 16.91 27.47
C ILE A 7 -24.56 15.92 26.92
N ALA A 8 -24.11 14.80 26.35
CA ALA A 8 -24.98 13.77 25.78
C ALA A 8 -25.83 13.03 26.83
N PHE A 9 -25.34 12.90 28.06
CA PHE A 9 -26.08 12.24 29.15
C PHE A 9 -26.94 13.21 29.97
N TYR A 10 -26.40 14.35 30.41
CA TYR A 10 -27.04 15.19 31.43
C TYR A 10 -27.55 16.54 30.90
N ARG A 11 -27.40 16.84 29.60
CA ARG A 11 -27.96 18.06 28.96
C ARG A 11 -28.85 17.75 27.76
N LYS A 12 -29.44 16.55 27.74
CA LYS A 12 -30.33 16.06 26.68
C LYS A 12 -31.47 17.03 26.33
N GLU A 13 -32.09 17.68 27.31
CA GLU A 13 -33.22 18.61 27.10
C GLU A 13 -32.90 19.72 26.07
N HIS A 14 -31.66 20.21 26.05
CA HIS A 14 -31.24 21.28 25.15
C HIS A 14 -30.87 20.80 23.73
N PHE A 15 -30.55 19.51 23.55
CA PHE A 15 -29.85 19.03 22.34
C PHE A 15 -30.45 17.77 21.69
N ALA A 16 -31.11 16.87 22.43
CA ALA A 16 -31.54 15.55 21.93
C ALA A 16 -32.60 15.63 20.81
N LYS A 17 -33.32 16.75 20.70
CA LYS A 17 -34.25 17.05 19.59
C LYS A 17 -33.54 17.46 18.28
N LEU A 18 -32.22 17.66 18.30
CA LEU A 18 -31.42 18.23 17.21
C LEU A 18 -30.13 17.46 16.88
N PHE A 19 -29.48 16.86 17.88
CA PHE A 19 -28.13 16.30 17.76
C PHE A 19 -27.99 14.97 18.51
N ASN A 20 -27.24 14.04 17.91
CA ASN A 20 -26.76 12.82 18.56
C ASN A 20 -25.30 12.98 19.04
N ILE A 21 -24.75 11.98 19.74
CA ILE A 21 -23.39 12.05 20.31
C ILE A 21 -22.28 12.21 19.25
N ASN A 22 -22.45 11.67 18.04
CA ASN A 22 -21.50 11.84 16.94
C ASN A 22 -21.57 13.26 16.35
N ASP A 23 -22.74 13.91 16.38
CA ASP A 23 -22.88 15.31 15.98
C ASP A 23 -22.18 16.23 17.00
N LEU A 24 -22.24 15.90 18.30
CA LEU A 24 -21.49 16.62 19.35
C LEU A 24 -19.97 16.47 19.17
N TRP A 25 -19.48 15.28 18.82
CA TRP A 25 -18.08 15.08 18.42
C TRP A 25 -17.71 15.84 17.14
N LEU A 26 -18.63 15.94 16.16
CA LEU A 26 -18.44 16.71 14.94
C LEU A 26 -18.40 18.22 15.22
N ILE A 27 -19.20 18.72 16.16
CA ILE A 27 -19.15 20.10 16.66
C ILE A 27 -17.80 20.37 17.32
N TYR A 28 -17.30 19.48 18.19
CA TYR A 28 -15.95 19.57 18.76
C TYR A 28 -14.86 19.59 17.67
N GLU A 29 -14.97 18.71 16.66
CA GLU A 29 -14.09 18.69 15.50
C GLU A 29 -14.13 19.98 14.68
N PHE A 30 -15.26 20.69 14.64
CA PHE A 30 -15.40 21.96 13.93
C PHE A 30 -14.97 23.16 14.78
N ASP A 31 -15.10 23.10 16.11
CA ASP A 31 -14.63 24.15 17.02
C ASP A 31 -13.09 24.23 17.03
N GLU A 32 -12.38 23.09 17.10
CA GLU A 32 -10.89 23.05 16.97
C GLU A 32 -10.43 23.74 15.67
N LYS A 33 -11.10 23.43 14.54
CA LYS A 33 -10.82 24.01 13.22
C LYS A 33 -11.24 25.49 13.12
N TRP A 34 -12.31 25.88 13.80
CA TRP A 34 -12.81 27.27 13.80
C TRP A 34 -11.93 28.17 14.65
N GLU A 35 -11.45 27.72 15.82
CA GLU A 35 -10.45 28.45 16.61
C GLU A 35 -9.12 28.57 15.86
N GLU A 36 -8.64 27.52 15.18
CA GLU A 36 -7.46 27.61 14.30
C GLU A 36 -7.67 28.65 13.18
N LEU A 37 -8.82 28.59 12.49
CA LEU A 37 -9.20 29.56 11.46
C LEU A 37 -9.31 30.99 12.03
N GLN A 38 -9.88 31.16 13.23
CA GLN A 38 -10.00 32.46 13.90
C GLN A 38 -8.63 33.01 14.32
N LYS A 39 -7.74 32.17 14.84
CA LYS A 39 -6.37 32.51 15.22
C LYS A 39 -5.57 33.03 14.03
N ASP A 40 -5.54 32.30 12.92
CA ASP A 40 -4.80 32.73 11.72
C ASP A 40 -5.46 33.96 11.05
N ARG A 41 -6.79 34.07 11.09
CA ARG A 41 -7.53 35.28 10.66
C ARG A 41 -7.16 36.51 11.49
N LYS A 42 -7.13 36.39 12.82
CA LYS A 42 -6.70 37.46 13.76
C LYS A 42 -5.25 37.86 13.47
N VAL A 43 -4.34 36.90 13.27
CA VAL A 43 -2.92 37.16 12.94
C VAL A 43 -2.77 37.87 11.58
N LEU A 44 -3.50 37.43 10.54
CA LEU A 44 -3.46 38.05 9.22
C LEU A 44 -4.05 39.47 9.23
N ILE A 45 -5.22 39.68 9.84
CA ILE A 45 -5.84 41.00 9.97
C ILE A 45 -4.93 41.96 10.74
N ASN A 46 -4.28 41.51 11.82
CA ASN A 46 -3.33 42.33 12.56
C ASN A 46 -2.10 42.69 11.69
N THR A 47 -1.59 41.76 10.90
CA THR A 47 -0.46 41.99 9.98
C THR A 47 -0.82 43.00 8.88
N LEU A 48 -1.98 42.84 8.25
CA LEU A 48 -2.51 43.78 7.26
C LEU A 48 -2.74 45.18 7.86
N SER A 49 -3.31 45.26 9.06
CA SER A 49 -3.59 46.53 9.75
C SER A 49 -2.30 47.27 10.15
N LYS A 50 -1.24 46.55 10.51
CA LYS A 50 0.10 47.12 10.76
C LYS A 50 0.69 47.72 9.49
N MET A 51 0.68 46.97 8.38
CA MET A 51 1.14 47.45 7.09
C MET A 51 0.34 48.67 6.61
N HIS A 52 -0.99 48.66 6.81
CA HIS A 52 -1.85 49.78 6.45
C HIS A 52 -1.47 51.05 7.24
N LYS A 53 -1.29 50.97 8.57
CA LYS A 53 -0.82 52.10 9.39
C LYS A 53 0.56 52.62 8.98
N TYR A 54 1.50 51.72 8.64
CA TYR A 54 2.82 52.09 8.14
C TYR A 54 2.75 52.89 6.84
N LEU A 55 1.96 52.41 5.86
CA LEU A 55 1.78 53.12 4.59
C LEU A 55 0.96 54.41 4.74
N GLU A 56 -0.04 54.43 5.63
CA GLU A 56 -0.83 55.63 5.94
C GLU A 56 0.06 56.72 6.55
N ALA A 57 0.91 56.39 7.52
CA ALA A 57 1.90 57.32 8.08
C ALA A 57 2.85 57.84 7.01
N LYS A 58 3.49 56.94 6.25
CA LYS A 58 4.42 57.28 5.15
C LYS A 58 3.76 58.10 4.04
N SER A 59 2.44 58.01 3.87
CA SER A 59 1.68 58.82 2.91
C SER A 59 1.39 60.26 3.39
N LYS A 60 1.49 60.52 4.70
CA LYS A 60 1.33 61.87 5.28
C LYS A 60 2.65 62.66 5.29
N ASP A 61 3.78 61.96 5.27
CA ASP A 61 5.13 62.55 5.27
C ASP A 61 5.67 62.92 3.87
N ALA A 62 4.90 62.69 2.79
CA ALA A 62 5.41 62.74 1.41
C ALA A 62 4.58 63.59 0.44
N GLU A 63 5.07 64.78 0.08
CA GLU A 63 4.51 65.68 -0.97
C GLU A 63 4.75 65.18 -2.42
N SER A 64 4.58 63.88 -2.67
CA SER A 64 4.87 63.26 -3.98
C SER A 64 3.65 62.56 -4.59
N GLU A 65 3.50 62.67 -5.91
CA GLU A 65 2.26 62.36 -6.64
C GLU A 65 1.84 60.86 -6.67
N ILE A 66 2.63 59.95 -6.06
CA ILE A 66 2.36 58.52 -6.05
C ILE A 66 1.99 58.07 -4.63
N LYS A 67 0.67 58.10 -4.32
CA LYS A 67 0.14 57.56 -3.07
C LYS A 67 0.34 56.03 -3.02
N PRO A 68 0.97 55.46 -1.98
CA PRO A 68 1.01 54.00 -1.81
C PRO A 68 -0.41 53.47 -1.56
N GLY A 69 -0.77 52.36 -2.23
CA GLY A 69 -2.14 51.82 -2.30
C GLY A 69 -2.70 51.32 -0.96
N CYS A 70 -3.20 52.25 -0.15
CA CYS A 70 -3.81 51.96 1.15
C CYS A 70 -5.17 51.26 1.03
N ASP A 71 -5.93 51.56 -0.03
CA ASP A 71 -7.27 51.01 -0.28
C ASP A 71 -7.25 49.49 -0.57
N GLY A 72 -6.21 49.01 -1.25
CA GLY A 72 -5.98 47.58 -1.48
C GLY A 72 -5.85 46.79 -0.17
N LEU A 73 -5.15 47.34 0.84
CA LEU A 73 -5.10 46.74 2.17
C LEU A 73 -6.45 46.76 2.89
N ILE A 74 -7.28 47.80 2.71
CA ILE A 74 -8.65 47.83 3.26
C ILE A 74 -9.49 46.72 2.62
N ARG A 75 -9.40 46.54 1.29
CA ARG A 75 -10.04 45.42 0.57
C ARG A 75 -9.58 44.06 1.10
N LEU A 76 -8.27 43.84 1.28
CA LEU A 76 -7.72 42.59 1.83
C LEU A 76 -8.15 42.35 3.29
N ILE A 77 -8.25 43.39 4.13
CA ILE A 77 -8.78 43.29 5.50
C ILE A 77 -10.26 42.89 5.49
N ALA A 78 -11.07 43.45 4.58
CA ALA A 78 -12.47 43.06 4.43
C ALA A 78 -12.61 41.60 3.96
N LEU A 79 -11.80 41.19 2.97
CA LEU A 79 -11.76 39.80 2.51
C LEU A 79 -11.33 38.84 3.63
N ALA A 80 -10.27 39.15 4.39
CA ALA A 80 -9.83 38.35 5.53
C ALA A 80 -10.90 38.23 6.63
N LYS A 81 -11.67 39.28 6.89
CA LYS A 81 -12.82 39.22 7.82
C LYS A 81 -13.92 38.28 7.31
N SER A 82 -14.18 38.28 6.00
CA SER A 82 -15.20 37.46 5.33
C SER A 82 -14.79 36.00 5.06
N ALA A 83 -13.51 35.64 5.24
CA ALA A 83 -12.99 34.33 4.87
C ALA A 83 -13.62 33.20 5.71
N SER A 84 -14.14 32.17 5.05
CA SER A 84 -14.80 31.02 5.68
C SER A 84 -13.95 29.74 5.71
N SER A 85 -12.82 29.69 5.00
CA SER A 85 -11.90 28.54 4.99
C SER A 85 -10.43 28.96 5.06
N MET A 86 -9.56 28.02 5.44
CA MET A 86 -8.12 28.26 5.56
C MET A 86 -7.48 28.56 4.21
N ASP A 87 -7.97 27.93 3.13
CA ASP A 87 -7.51 28.20 1.76
C ASP A 87 -7.79 29.67 1.35
N GLU A 88 -8.88 30.29 1.83
CA GLU A 88 -9.17 31.71 1.57
C GLU A 88 -8.29 32.67 2.37
N ILE A 89 -7.95 32.33 3.62
CA ILE A 89 -6.96 33.06 4.40
C ILE A 89 -5.59 33.00 3.71
N GLN A 90 -5.23 31.82 3.18
CA GLN A 90 -3.99 31.62 2.43
C GLN A 90 -3.97 32.40 1.10
N ASP A 91 -5.10 32.51 0.39
CA ASP A 91 -5.22 33.35 -0.80
C ASP A 91 -4.99 34.84 -0.49
N VAL A 92 -5.64 35.39 0.55
CA VAL A 92 -5.42 36.78 0.99
C VAL A 92 -3.97 37.00 1.45
N ARG A 93 -3.38 36.02 2.15
CA ARG A 93 -1.97 36.04 2.57
C ARG A 93 -1.01 36.00 1.38
N MET A 94 -1.34 35.28 0.30
CA MET A 94 -0.53 35.23 -0.91
C MET A 94 -0.58 36.57 -1.66
N ASN A 95 -1.75 37.19 -1.80
CA ASN A 95 -1.88 38.53 -2.38
C ASN A 95 -1.09 39.58 -1.57
N TYR A 96 -1.22 39.55 -0.24
CA TYR A 96 -0.43 40.39 0.66
C TYR A 96 1.09 40.23 0.45
N LEU A 97 1.57 38.99 0.32
CA LEU A 97 2.98 38.70 0.07
C LEU A 97 3.43 39.13 -1.34
N LEU A 98 2.54 39.19 -2.33
CA LEU A 98 2.87 39.65 -3.67
C LEU A 98 3.09 41.16 -3.75
N HIS A 99 2.20 41.94 -3.13
CA HIS A 99 2.20 43.41 -3.27
C HIS A 99 2.96 44.14 -2.14
N TYR A 100 2.99 43.59 -0.92
CA TYR A 100 3.44 44.33 0.27
C TYR A 100 4.68 43.73 0.97
N ALA A 101 5.15 42.54 0.57
CA ALA A 101 6.32 41.91 1.22
C ALA A 101 7.62 42.74 1.12
N ILE A 102 7.75 43.58 0.08
CA ILE A 102 8.89 44.50 -0.08
C ILE A 102 9.01 45.45 1.13
N HIS A 103 7.88 45.98 1.62
CA HIS A 103 7.83 46.92 2.74
C HIS A 103 7.83 46.24 4.11
N LYS A 104 7.88 44.90 4.17
CA LYS A 104 7.83 44.18 5.44
C LYS A 104 8.98 44.60 6.38
N HIS A 105 10.21 44.69 5.85
CA HIS A 105 11.38 45.05 6.66
C HIS A 105 11.32 46.51 7.14
N ASP A 106 10.99 47.43 6.23
CA ASP A 106 10.80 48.86 6.56
C ASP A 106 9.74 49.05 7.67
N MET A 107 8.65 48.27 7.62
CA MET A 107 7.56 48.28 8.60
C MET A 107 8.00 47.69 9.94
N GLU A 108 8.79 46.61 9.95
CA GLU A 108 9.35 46.04 11.19
C GLU A 108 10.32 47.02 11.88
N ILE A 109 11.11 47.78 11.11
CA ILE A 109 11.95 48.88 11.63
C ILE A 109 11.08 50.01 12.18
N TRP A 110 10.02 50.42 11.46
CA TRP A 110 9.10 51.48 11.90
C TRP A 110 8.29 51.11 13.15
N GLU A 111 7.99 49.83 13.39
CA GLU A 111 7.42 49.37 14.67
C GLU A 111 8.41 49.43 15.85
N GLY A 112 9.64 49.93 15.65
CA GLY A 112 10.69 49.98 16.67
C GLY A 112 11.34 48.63 16.97
N LYS A 113 11.07 47.60 16.16
CA LYS A 113 11.60 46.23 16.35
C LYS A 113 12.95 46.03 15.65
N ASP A 114 13.85 46.99 15.82
CA ASP A 114 15.21 46.85 15.31
C ASP A 114 15.99 45.86 16.18
N VAL A 115 16.03 44.61 15.72
CA VAL A 115 16.78 43.50 16.33
C VAL A 115 18.30 43.82 16.42
N SER A 116 18.80 44.75 15.60
CA SER A 116 20.20 45.21 15.67
C SER A 116 20.46 46.26 16.76
N LEU A 117 19.43 47.01 17.17
CA LEU A 117 19.49 47.88 18.35
C LEU A 117 19.21 47.09 19.63
N GLN A 118 18.24 46.16 19.64
CA GLN A 118 17.98 45.34 20.81
C GLN A 118 19.20 44.50 21.23
N ARG A 119 19.92 43.90 20.27
CA ARG A 119 21.19 43.22 20.55
C ARG A 119 22.26 44.17 21.09
N LYS A 120 22.45 45.34 20.48
CA LYS A 120 23.41 46.35 20.98
C LYS A 120 23.08 46.87 22.38
N ASN A 121 21.83 46.81 22.82
CA ASN A 121 21.46 47.13 24.19
C ASN A 121 21.76 45.95 25.12
N THR A 122 21.38 44.71 24.79
CA THR A 122 21.74 43.55 25.64
C THR A 122 23.25 43.34 25.74
N ASP A 123 23.99 43.54 24.64
CA ASP A 123 25.46 43.47 24.61
C ASP A 123 26.08 44.55 25.51
N LYS A 124 25.47 45.75 25.59
CA LYS A 124 25.87 46.84 26.49
C LYS A 124 25.52 46.59 27.95
N ASP A 125 24.32 46.11 28.24
CA ASP A 125 23.89 45.75 29.59
C ASP A 125 24.78 44.62 30.15
N GLU A 126 25.23 43.71 29.28
CA GLU A 126 26.24 42.69 29.59
C GLU A 126 27.69 43.22 29.72
N GLU A 127 28.05 44.34 29.09
CA GLU A 127 29.36 44.99 29.27
C GLU A 127 29.39 45.85 30.54
N GLU A 128 28.37 46.66 30.81
CA GLU A 128 28.27 47.48 32.04
C GLU A 128 28.13 46.61 33.31
N SER A 129 27.46 45.46 33.23
CA SER A 129 27.37 44.51 34.36
C SER A 129 28.68 43.79 34.69
N LYS A 130 29.65 43.78 33.76
CA LYS A 130 30.99 43.19 33.96
C LYS A 130 32.02 44.20 34.49
N HIS A 131 31.76 45.51 34.42
CA HIS A 131 32.73 46.53 34.85
C HIS A 131 32.60 46.95 36.33
N ASN A 132 31.60 46.43 37.05
CA ASN A 132 31.31 46.76 38.46
C ASN A 132 31.43 45.53 39.39
N ARG A 133 32.41 44.62 39.17
CA ARG A 133 32.59 43.39 39.96
C ARG A 133 34.04 42.98 40.26
N ASP A 134 35.02 43.83 39.99
CA ASP A 134 36.46 43.56 40.20
C ASP A 134 37.09 44.55 41.21
N GLU A 135 36.46 44.78 42.37
CA GLU A 135 37.06 45.50 43.52
C GLU A 135 36.26 45.23 44.82
N ASP A 136 36.70 44.22 45.59
CA ASP A 136 36.88 44.22 47.07
C ASP A 136 36.99 42.78 47.63
N ASP A 137 37.91 42.58 48.59
CA ASP A 137 38.36 41.26 49.11
C ASP A 137 37.80 40.92 50.51
N ASP A 138 37.37 39.66 50.67
CA ASP A 138 37.46 38.84 51.90
C ASP A 138 36.60 39.32 53.13
N PRO A 139 36.63 38.64 54.32
CA PRO A 139 35.61 37.63 54.65
C PRO A 139 34.78 37.93 55.93
N ASP A 140 33.75 37.11 56.19
CA ASP A 140 33.54 36.36 57.46
C ASP A 140 32.16 35.65 57.54
N ASP A 141 32.13 34.56 58.32
CA ASP A 141 31.03 33.87 59.02
C ASP A 141 29.68 33.49 58.34
N GLU A 142 29.58 32.18 58.08
CA GLU A 142 28.63 31.21 58.67
C GLU A 142 27.14 31.60 58.86
N ASP A 143 26.22 30.78 58.30
CA ASP A 143 25.72 29.64 59.10
C ASP A 143 25.06 28.49 58.27
N TYR A 144 25.26 27.28 58.82
CA TYR A 144 24.55 25.99 58.71
C TYR A 144 24.05 25.35 57.38
N VAL A 145 24.44 24.08 57.23
CA VAL A 145 24.02 23.08 56.22
C VAL A 145 23.22 21.96 56.97
N PRO A 146 23.33 20.62 56.76
CA PRO A 146 23.21 19.77 55.57
C PRO A 146 22.13 18.65 55.72
N GLU A 147 21.94 17.83 54.67
CA GLU A 147 22.36 16.41 54.73
C GLU A 147 22.54 15.80 53.32
N GLU A 148 23.43 14.79 53.20
CA GLU A 148 23.90 14.20 51.93
C GLU A 148 23.68 12.67 51.84
N GLY A 149 23.71 12.12 50.61
CA GLY A 149 24.14 10.73 50.38
C GLY A 149 24.02 10.26 48.92
N LEU A 150 24.98 9.50 48.34
CA LEU A 150 26.30 9.09 48.85
C LEU A 150 27.25 8.58 47.72
N LYS A 151 28.45 9.19 47.63
CA LYS A 151 29.79 8.75 47.12
C LYS A 151 29.98 7.66 46.04
N LYS A 152 31.04 7.86 45.22
CA LYS A 152 31.91 6.82 44.63
C LYS A 152 33.38 7.26 44.55
N VAL A 153 34.33 6.52 45.16
CA VAL A 153 35.81 6.68 44.97
C VAL A 153 36.57 5.37 45.26
N SER A 154 37.37 4.87 44.29
CA SER A 154 38.58 4.00 44.42
C SER A 154 39.05 3.60 42.99
N LEU A 155 40.28 3.84 42.50
CA LEU A 155 41.58 3.20 42.83
C LEU A 155 41.59 1.68 42.49
N GLN A 156 42.54 1.04 41.78
CA GLN A 156 43.87 1.35 41.16
C GLN A 156 44.13 0.30 40.01
N GLU A 157 45.19 0.19 39.19
CA GLU A 157 46.55 0.82 39.10
C GLU A 157 46.98 1.07 37.61
N ARG A 158 47.95 0.32 37.02
CA ARG A 158 48.62 0.53 35.71
C ARG A 158 49.16 -0.75 35.05
N ASP A 159 49.74 -0.54 33.85
CA ASP A 159 50.85 -1.25 33.17
C ASP A 159 50.52 -2.28 32.05
N GLU A 160 51.23 -2.09 30.92
CA GLU A 160 51.73 -2.98 29.83
C GLU A 160 50.85 -4.18 29.35
N ASP A 161 50.65 -4.47 28.05
CA ASP A 161 51.67 -4.51 26.98
C ASP A 161 51.08 -4.54 25.52
N GLU A 162 51.96 -4.59 24.51
CA GLU A 162 51.82 -4.93 23.07
C GLU A 162 51.09 -4.00 22.05
N LYS A 163 51.61 -4.07 20.81
CA LYS A 163 51.28 -3.36 19.56
C LYS A 163 51.43 -4.37 18.39
N PRO A 164 51.06 -4.07 17.10
CA PRO A 164 50.15 -3.05 16.55
C PRO A 164 49.13 -3.61 15.50
N VAL A 165 48.06 -2.87 15.21
CA VAL A 165 47.32 -2.96 13.92
C VAL A 165 46.93 -1.54 13.43
N GLU A 166 46.72 -1.39 12.12
CA GLU A 166 46.66 -0.16 11.31
C GLU A 166 45.76 1.00 11.79
N GLU A 167 46.18 2.23 11.47
CA GLU A 167 45.46 3.48 11.76
C GLU A 167 44.22 3.69 10.84
N ALA A 168 43.03 3.32 11.32
CA ALA A 168 41.78 3.79 10.76
C ALA A 168 41.45 5.21 11.29
N GLN A 169 41.32 6.20 10.40
CA GLN A 169 41.07 7.59 10.79
C GLN A 169 39.72 7.77 11.52
N PRO A 170 39.65 8.59 12.59
CA PRO A 170 38.39 8.91 13.25
C PRO A 170 37.47 9.66 12.27
N THR A 171 36.31 9.07 11.96
CA THR A 171 35.39 9.64 10.97
C THR A 171 34.73 10.91 11.51
N ALA A 172 34.92 12.02 10.80
CA ALA A 172 34.44 13.33 11.24
C ALA A 172 32.91 13.36 11.39
N ILE A 173 32.44 13.89 12.52
CA ILE A 173 31.02 14.15 12.79
C ILE A 173 30.47 15.04 11.67
N LYS A 174 29.55 14.49 10.87
CA LYS A 174 29.01 15.19 9.69
C LYS A 174 28.18 16.40 10.12
N ARG A 175 28.66 17.60 9.75
CA ARG A 175 27.83 18.81 9.72
C ARG A 175 26.56 18.55 8.88
N PRO A 176 25.42 19.17 9.19
CA PRO A 176 24.17 18.97 8.44
C PRO A 176 24.38 19.23 6.95
N GLY A 177 23.86 18.33 6.12
CA GLY A 177 24.20 18.22 4.71
C GLY A 177 23.89 19.50 3.91
N MET A 178 24.83 19.90 3.04
CA MET A 178 24.57 20.93 2.04
C MET A 178 23.45 20.45 1.10
N GLY A 179 22.28 21.10 1.18
CA GLY A 179 21.15 20.81 0.30
C GLY A 179 21.55 20.87 -1.18
N ALA A 180 21.08 19.89 -1.96
CA ALA A 180 21.44 19.74 -3.37
C ALA A 180 21.10 21.00 -4.18
N LEU A 181 22.04 21.44 -5.02
CA LEU A 181 21.92 22.70 -5.75
C LEU A 181 20.99 22.54 -6.97
N THR A 182 19.68 22.63 -6.74
CA THR A 182 18.66 22.54 -7.78
C THR A 182 18.92 23.54 -8.92
N THR A 183 18.82 23.06 -10.16
CA THR A 183 19.02 23.88 -11.35
C THR A 183 17.71 23.96 -12.14
N THR A 184 17.03 25.08 -12.07
CA THR A 184 15.74 25.31 -12.76
C THR A 184 15.92 26.18 -14.00
N VAL A 185 14.99 26.04 -14.95
CA VAL A 185 14.94 26.88 -16.15
C VAL A 185 13.95 28.02 -15.88
N ASP A 186 14.39 29.25 -16.15
CA ASP A 186 13.54 30.44 -16.12
C ASP A 186 12.47 30.37 -17.25
N PRO A 187 11.16 30.41 -16.94
CA PRO A 187 10.09 30.34 -17.95
C PRO A 187 10.03 31.57 -18.87
N LEU A 188 10.66 32.69 -18.50
CA LEU A 188 10.75 33.90 -19.32
C LEU A 188 12.06 33.97 -20.10
N THR A 189 13.21 33.77 -19.47
CA THR A 189 14.53 33.93 -20.14
C THR A 189 15.16 32.65 -20.67
N GLY A 190 14.62 31.46 -20.33
CA GLY A 190 15.18 30.16 -20.70
C GLY A 190 16.53 29.82 -20.05
N ARG A 191 17.05 30.68 -19.16
CA ARG A 191 18.36 30.50 -18.52
C ARG A 191 18.26 29.50 -17.37
N ARG A 192 19.32 28.70 -17.18
CA ARG A 192 19.45 27.77 -16.05
C ARG A 192 19.91 28.51 -14.81
N ILE A 193 18.99 28.75 -13.86
CA ILE A 193 19.29 29.34 -12.56
C ILE A 193 19.69 28.24 -11.57
N ARG A 194 20.78 28.42 -10.84
CA ARG A 194 21.18 27.55 -9.72
C ARG A 194 20.69 28.16 -8.42
N GLN A 195 19.83 27.46 -7.67
CA GLN A 195 19.30 27.92 -6.39
C GLN A 195 19.27 26.78 -5.36
N ARG A 196 19.32 27.14 -4.06
CA ARG A 196 19.16 26.17 -2.94
C ARG A 196 17.72 25.68 -2.78
N GLN A 197 16.75 26.46 -3.26
CA GLN A 197 15.32 26.13 -3.34
C GLN A 197 14.74 26.87 -4.55
N VAL A 198 13.74 26.26 -5.20
CA VAL A 198 13.03 26.87 -6.33
C VAL A 198 12.01 27.88 -5.80
N ARG A 199 12.17 29.16 -6.17
CA ARG A 199 11.15 30.20 -5.92
C ARG A 199 10.24 30.37 -7.14
N THR A 200 8.94 30.14 -6.97
CA THR A 200 7.91 30.41 -7.99
C THR A 200 7.85 31.90 -8.37
N THR A 201 8.18 32.80 -7.45
CA THR A 201 8.25 34.25 -7.67
C THR A 201 9.43 34.70 -8.55
N ALA A 202 10.42 33.84 -8.82
CA ALA A 202 11.70 34.27 -9.39
C ALA A 202 11.56 34.99 -10.75
N ALA A 203 10.71 34.47 -11.65
CA ALA A 203 10.47 35.08 -12.96
C ALA A 203 9.72 36.41 -12.86
N TYR A 204 8.73 36.49 -11.95
CA TYR A 204 8.00 37.72 -11.64
C TYR A 204 8.93 38.80 -11.09
N GLU A 205 9.74 38.49 -10.08
CA GLU A 205 10.70 39.43 -9.49
C GLU A 205 11.74 39.91 -10.51
N VAL A 206 12.21 39.05 -11.42
CA VAL A 206 13.15 39.41 -12.49
C VAL A 206 12.50 40.40 -13.46
N ALA A 207 11.29 40.11 -13.94
CA ALA A 207 10.58 40.99 -14.86
C ALA A 207 10.17 42.33 -14.22
N GLN A 208 9.83 42.32 -12.92
CA GLN A 208 9.54 43.54 -12.15
C GLN A 208 10.81 44.40 -11.96
N ARG A 209 11.95 43.80 -11.59
CA ARG A 209 13.26 44.49 -11.50
C ARG A 209 13.75 45.02 -12.85
N ALA A 210 13.34 44.41 -13.96
CA ALA A 210 13.64 44.87 -15.32
C ALA A 210 12.76 46.07 -15.77
N GLY A 211 11.85 46.57 -14.93
CA GLY A 211 11.01 47.74 -15.20
C GLY A 211 9.78 47.48 -16.08
N VAL A 212 9.56 46.23 -16.50
CA VAL A 212 8.47 45.83 -17.42
C VAL A 212 7.08 46.07 -16.80
N GLY A 213 6.97 46.18 -15.47
CA GLY A 213 5.71 46.48 -14.77
C GLY A 213 5.01 47.78 -15.23
N ARG A 214 5.73 48.76 -15.78
CA ARG A 214 5.13 50.00 -16.35
C ARG A 214 4.41 49.80 -17.68
N LEU A 215 4.54 48.62 -18.30
CA LEU A 215 3.81 48.24 -19.50
C LEU A 215 2.39 47.74 -19.18
N LEU A 216 2.11 47.38 -17.91
CA LEU A 216 0.81 46.85 -17.46
C LEU A 216 -0.33 47.84 -17.67
N ASP A 217 -0.10 49.12 -17.38
CA ASP A 217 -1.11 50.18 -17.50
C ASP A 217 -1.65 50.31 -18.93
N LYS A 218 -0.83 49.98 -19.94
CA LYS A 218 -1.22 49.99 -21.36
C LYS A 218 -2.18 48.86 -21.75
N PHE A 219 -2.39 47.84 -20.91
CA PHE A 219 -3.38 46.76 -21.17
C PHE A 219 -4.83 47.17 -20.83
N GLY A 220 -5.02 48.20 -20.00
CA GLY A 220 -6.31 48.87 -19.81
C GLY A 220 -7.16 48.48 -18.59
N LEU A 221 -6.80 47.43 -17.83
CA LEU A 221 -7.34 47.14 -16.49
C LEU A 221 -6.22 46.63 -15.57
N SER A 222 -6.31 46.97 -14.27
CA SER A 222 -5.51 46.33 -13.22
C SER A 222 -6.10 44.99 -12.76
N SER A 223 -5.33 44.19 -12.02
CA SER A 223 -5.84 42.94 -11.42
C SER A 223 -7.00 43.19 -10.45
N GLU A 224 -6.95 44.24 -9.65
CA GLU A 224 -8.04 44.64 -8.73
C GLU A 224 -9.33 45.01 -9.48
N GLN A 225 -9.23 45.74 -10.60
CA GLN A 225 -10.39 46.13 -11.40
C GLN A 225 -11.00 44.94 -12.15
N PHE A 226 -10.15 44.04 -12.67
CA PHE A 226 -10.61 42.78 -13.24
C PHE A 226 -11.28 41.88 -12.17
N ALA A 227 -10.73 41.82 -10.96
CA ALA A 227 -11.33 41.12 -9.84
C ALA A 227 -12.68 41.72 -9.40
N ASP A 228 -12.85 43.05 -9.45
CA ASP A 228 -14.15 43.69 -9.25
C ASP A 228 -15.17 43.24 -10.32
N ASN A 229 -14.79 43.22 -11.61
CA ASN A 229 -15.66 42.72 -12.69
C ASN A 229 -16.05 41.24 -12.49
N VAL A 230 -15.09 40.38 -12.10
CA VAL A 230 -15.31 38.96 -11.82
C VAL A 230 -16.16 38.74 -10.56
N ARG A 231 -16.06 39.57 -9.52
CA ARG A 231 -16.97 39.49 -8.35
C ARG A 231 -18.39 39.84 -8.76
N ASP A 232 -18.54 40.96 -9.45
CA ASP A 232 -19.84 41.57 -9.70
C ASP A 232 -20.57 40.91 -10.90
N GLN A 233 -19.88 40.06 -11.67
CA GLN A 233 -20.37 39.32 -12.85
C GLN A 233 -20.91 40.24 -13.97
N TYR A 234 -20.48 41.50 -13.99
CA TYR A 234 -20.64 42.45 -15.09
C TYR A 234 -19.41 43.35 -15.18
N ARG A 235 -19.22 44.00 -16.34
CA ARG A 235 -18.15 45.00 -16.51
C ARG A 235 -18.49 46.28 -15.75
N ARG A 236 -17.98 46.39 -14.53
CA ARG A 236 -18.08 47.57 -13.65
C ARG A 236 -16.99 48.59 -13.98
N HIS A 237 -15.80 48.11 -14.30
CA HIS A 237 -14.68 48.89 -14.82
C HIS A 237 -14.56 48.60 -16.31
N GLU A 238 -14.70 49.63 -17.13
CA GLU A 238 -14.41 49.55 -18.57
C GLU A 238 -12.90 49.54 -18.82
N VAL A 239 -12.49 48.80 -19.83
CA VAL A 239 -11.08 48.63 -20.19
C VAL A 239 -10.61 49.88 -20.95
N MET A 240 -9.55 50.54 -20.48
CA MET A 240 -9.00 51.72 -21.16
C MET A 240 -8.32 51.35 -22.49
N ALA A 241 -8.55 52.14 -23.53
CA ALA A 241 -7.95 51.94 -24.85
C ALA A 241 -6.55 52.55 -24.94
N CYS A 242 -5.57 51.76 -25.41
CA CYS A 242 -4.23 52.25 -25.73
C CYS A 242 -4.15 52.61 -27.24
N PRO A 243 -3.78 53.84 -27.63
CA PRO A 243 -3.77 54.27 -29.04
C PRO A 243 -2.56 53.77 -29.85
N ILE A 244 -1.77 52.82 -29.32
CA ILE A 244 -0.49 52.34 -29.87
C ILE A 244 -0.53 50.81 -29.93
N MET A 245 0.06 50.20 -30.96
CA MET A 245 0.06 48.73 -31.09
C MET A 245 0.88 48.06 -29.98
N PRO A 246 0.50 46.84 -29.50
CA PRO A 246 1.21 46.16 -28.41
C PRO A 246 2.72 46.01 -28.65
N HIS A 247 3.12 45.72 -29.90
CA HIS A 247 4.53 45.53 -30.28
C HIS A 247 5.35 46.82 -30.30
N GLU A 248 4.71 47.98 -30.53
CA GLU A 248 5.33 49.31 -30.48
C GLU A 248 5.43 49.76 -29.03
N ALA A 249 4.32 49.63 -28.29
CA ALA A 249 4.20 49.94 -26.87
C ALA A 249 5.20 49.19 -25.98
N ALA A 250 5.75 48.07 -26.45
CA ALA A 250 6.77 47.25 -25.79
C ALA A 250 8.22 47.57 -26.20
N GLN A 251 8.47 48.43 -27.20
CA GLN A 251 9.84 48.80 -27.59
C GLN A 251 10.52 49.65 -26.50
N ASP A 252 9.75 50.50 -25.81
CA ASP A 252 10.17 51.36 -24.70
C ASP A 252 10.87 50.61 -23.54
N TYR A 253 10.66 49.29 -23.42
CA TYR A 253 11.10 48.47 -22.28
C TYR A 253 12.05 47.33 -22.68
N ILE A 254 12.66 47.37 -23.87
CA ILE A 254 13.70 46.41 -24.30
C ILE A 254 14.94 46.56 -23.42
N CYS A 255 15.47 45.45 -22.91
CA CYS A 255 16.61 45.45 -22.00
C CYS A 255 17.53 44.22 -22.20
N PRO A 256 18.73 44.16 -21.57
CA PRO A 256 19.66 43.04 -21.72
C PRO A 256 19.14 41.66 -21.24
N GLN A 257 17.99 41.63 -20.56
CA GLN A 257 17.29 40.40 -20.15
C GLN A 257 16.15 40.04 -21.13
N PHE A 258 15.53 41.04 -21.77
CA PHE A 258 14.43 40.92 -22.73
C PHE A 258 14.77 41.67 -24.03
N PRO A 259 15.60 41.07 -24.92
CA PRO A 259 16.20 41.75 -26.08
C PRO A 259 15.25 41.92 -27.28
N LYS A 260 13.96 41.57 -27.14
CA LYS A 260 12.92 41.69 -28.17
C LYS A 260 11.62 42.22 -27.58
N SER A 261 10.86 43.02 -28.33
CA SER A 261 9.49 43.43 -27.97
C SER A 261 8.57 42.23 -27.68
N GLU A 262 8.68 41.13 -28.44
CA GLU A 262 7.99 39.85 -28.17
C GLU A 262 8.28 39.30 -26.76
N SER A 263 9.56 39.37 -26.32
CA SER A 263 9.98 38.88 -25.01
C SER A 263 9.57 39.80 -23.87
N VAL A 264 9.53 41.12 -24.11
CA VAL A 264 8.98 42.13 -23.20
C VAL A 264 7.47 41.91 -23.04
N LEU A 265 6.73 41.69 -24.13
CA LEU A 265 5.29 41.36 -24.08
C LEU A 265 5.05 40.05 -23.32
N LYS A 266 5.82 38.99 -23.55
CA LYS A 266 5.70 37.75 -22.76
C LYS A 266 5.95 38.01 -21.27
N ALA A 267 6.97 38.79 -20.91
CA ALA A 267 7.25 39.13 -19.53
C ALA A 267 6.12 39.95 -18.88
N ALA A 268 5.55 40.93 -19.60
CA ALA A 268 4.39 41.70 -19.13
C ALA A 268 3.13 40.82 -18.97
N ARG A 269 2.85 39.93 -19.93
CA ARG A 269 1.73 38.97 -19.83
C ARG A 269 1.88 38.06 -18.62
N TYR A 270 3.07 37.51 -18.38
CA TYR A 270 3.36 36.66 -17.22
C TYR A 270 3.21 37.42 -15.89
N ILE A 271 3.62 38.69 -15.81
CA ILE A 271 3.39 39.53 -14.62
C ILE A 271 1.90 39.68 -14.35
N LEU A 272 1.11 40.08 -15.35
CA LEU A 272 -0.32 40.34 -15.17
C LEU A 272 -1.11 39.05 -14.91
N ALA A 273 -0.75 37.95 -15.58
CA ALA A 273 -1.31 36.63 -15.35
C ALA A 273 -1.05 36.15 -13.92
N TYR A 274 0.13 36.41 -13.36
CA TYR A 274 0.46 36.06 -11.99
C TYR A 274 -0.28 36.92 -10.96
N GLN A 275 -0.47 38.22 -11.24
CA GLN A 275 -1.27 39.11 -10.40
C GLN A 275 -2.75 38.70 -10.39
N ILE A 276 -3.36 38.49 -11.57
CA ILE A 276 -4.74 37.98 -11.70
C ILE A 276 -4.90 36.62 -11.01
N ALA A 277 -3.93 35.72 -11.15
CA ALA A 277 -3.94 34.42 -10.47
C ALA A 277 -3.65 34.49 -8.96
N ALA A 278 -3.29 35.67 -8.43
CA ALA A 278 -3.11 35.95 -7.01
C ALA A 278 -4.27 36.77 -6.40
N GLU A 279 -5.29 37.16 -7.18
CA GLU A 279 -6.48 37.82 -6.65
C GLU A 279 -7.38 36.81 -5.91
N PRO A 280 -7.69 37.01 -4.60
CA PRO A 280 -8.49 36.05 -3.84
C PRO A 280 -9.90 35.83 -4.40
N ILE A 281 -10.47 36.86 -5.04
CA ILE A 281 -11.78 36.81 -5.70
C ILE A 281 -11.73 35.90 -6.93
N VAL A 282 -10.73 36.10 -7.81
CA VAL A 282 -10.55 35.29 -9.02
C VAL A 282 -10.28 33.82 -8.65
N ARG A 283 -9.54 33.59 -7.56
CA ARG A 283 -9.31 32.25 -7.00
C ARG A 283 -10.57 31.60 -6.42
N ARG A 284 -11.41 32.34 -5.70
CA ARG A 284 -12.72 31.85 -5.21
C ARG A 284 -13.63 31.45 -6.38
N TRP A 285 -13.73 32.30 -7.40
CA TRP A 285 -14.49 32.00 -8.63
C TRP A 285 -13.91 30.78 -9.38
N ALA A 286 -12.59 30.70 -9.52
CA ALA A 286 -11.93 29.59 -10.20
C ALA A 286 -12.13 28.25 -9.46
N ARG A 287 -12.08 28.23 -8.11
CA ARG A 287 -12.41 27.05 -7.29
C ARG A 287 -13.82 26.54 -7.60
N GLN A 288 -14.82 27.41 -7.49
CA GLN A 288 -16.24 27.06 -7.71
C GLN A 288 -16.51 26.47 -9.10
N ASN A 289 -15.84 26.96 -10.14
CA ASN A 289 -16.00 26.43 -11.50
C ASN A 289 -15.22 25.13 -11.71
N LEU A 290 -13.94 25.08 -11.29
CA LEU A 290 -13.05 23.94 -11.54
C LEU A 290 -13.37 22.70 -10.69
N GLU A 291 -13.85 22.84 -9.45
CA GLU A 291 -14.16 21.68 -8.59
C GLU A 291 -15.19 20.73 -9.24
N SER A 292 -16.10 21.26 -10.08
CA SER A 292 -17.07 20.47 -10.85
C SER A 292 -16.51 19.81 -12.14
N GLN A 293 -15.33 20.23 -12.61
CA GLN A 293 -14.76 19.84 -13.91
C GLN A 293 -13.50 18.97 -13.78
N VAL A 294 -13.02 18.73 -12.56
CA VAL A 294 -11.79 17.98 -12.29
C VAL A 294 -12.07 16.47 -12.22
N VAL A 295 -11.30 15.74 -13.01
CA VAL A 295 -11.37 14.28 -13.17
C VAL A 295 -10.04 13.62 -12.84
N VAL A 296 -10.11 12.33 -12.52
CA VAL A 296 -8.97 11.47 -12.19
C VAL A 296 -8.86 10.36 -13.22
N ASP A 297 -7.71 10.31 -13.89
CA ASP A 297 -7.25 9.17 -14.69
C ASP A 297 -6.31 8.30 -13.85
N VAL A 298 -6.38 6.98 -14.02
CA VAL A 298 -5.45 6.01 -13.41
C VAL A 298 -4.97 5.04 -14.48
N LYS A 299 -3.65 4.83 -14.56
CA LYS A 299 -3.03 3.81 -15.43
C LYS A 299 -2.01 2.98 -14.64
N PRO A 300 -1.85 1.68 -14.92
CA PRO A 300 -0.83 0.87 -14.27
C PRO A 300 0.55 1.13 -14.87
N THR A 301 1.61 1.00 -14.08
CA THR A 301 2.99 0.93 -14.59
C THR A 301 3.30 -0.49 -15.08
N VAL A 302 4.46 -0.69 -15.72
CA VAL A 302 4.98 -2.03 -16.06
C VAL A 302 5.13 -2.93 -14.81
N LYS A 303 5.31 -2.35 -13.61
CA LYS A 303 5.31 -3.07 -12.33
C LYS A 303 3.87 -3.47 -11.94
N GLY A 304 2.94 -2.51 -11.90
CA GLY A 304 1.54 -2.80 -11.53
C GLY A 304 0.78 -3.64 -12.55
N MET A 305 1.16 -3.63 -13.83
CA MET A 305 0.60 -4.56 -14.82
C MET A 305 0.81 -6.03 -14.43
N ARG A 306 1.94 -6.34 -13.78
CA ARG A 306 2.32 -7.69 -13.32
C ARG A 306 1.88 -8.02 -11.89
N VAL A 307 1.73 -7.02 -11.03
CA VAL A 307 1.42 -7.18 -9.59
C VAL A 307 -0.08 -7.03 -9.30
N ILE A 308 -0.79 -6.17 -10.03
CA ILE A 308 -2.24 -6.01 -9.90
C ILE A 308 -2.90 -7.07 -10.78
N ASP A 309 -3.17 -8.24 -10.21
CA ASP A 309 -3.92 -9.32 -10.84
C ASP A 309 -5.45 -9.08 -10.73
N GLU A 310 -6.27 -10.13 -10.83
CA GLU A 310 -7.73 -10.04 -10.68
C GLU A 310 -8.20 -10.01 -9.21
N ASN A 311 -7.35 -10.41 -8.26
CA ASN A 311 -7.67 -10.48 -6.83
C ASN A 311 -7.23 -9.20 -6.07
N HIS A 312 -6.22 -8.49 -6.57
CA HIS A 312 -5.69 -7.28 -5.96
C HIS A 312 -6.77 -6.17 -5.83
N PRO A 313 -6.94 -5.46 -4.70
CA PRO A 313 -8.03 -4.50 -4.50
C PRO A 313 -8.18 -3.42 -5.58
N LEU A 314 -7.07 -2.96 -6.15
CA LEU A 314 -7.05 -1.99 -7.26
C LEU A 314 -7.42 -2.57 -8.65
N ALA A 315 -7.73 -3.86 -8.79
CA ALA A 315 -8.11 -4.47 -10.07
C ALA A 315 -9.35 -3.80 -10.69
N SER A 316 -10.31 -3.42 -9.84
CA SER A 316 -11.55 -2.71 -10.19
C SER A 316 -11.35 -1.28 -10.69
N VAL A 317 -10.17 -0.68 -10.44
CA VAL A 317 -9.80 0.72 -10.75
C VAL A 317 -8.44 0.85 -11.46
N LYS A 318 -7.90 -0.25 -11.99
CA LYS A 318 -6.57 -0.32 -12.63
C LYS A 318 -6.43 0.64 -13.83
N PHE A 319 -7.53 0.84 -14.57
CA PHE A 319 -7.63 1.71 -15.74
C PHE A 319 -8.83 2.66 -15.61
N LEU A 320 -8.76 3.69 -14.76
CA LEU A 320 -9.80 4.73 -14.67
C LEU A 320 -9.54 5.85 -15.70
N LYS A 321 -10.62 6.42 -16.23
CA LYS A 321 -10.56 7.53 -17.19
C LYS A 321 -11.72 8.49 -17.03
N ASN A 322 -11.43 9.78 -16.96
CA ASN A 322 -12.41 10.86 -16.77
C ASN A 322 -13.32 10.67 -15.53
N LYS A 323 -12.89 9.95 -14.49
CA LYS A 323 -13.72 9.76 -13.28
C LYS A 323 -13.84 11.08 -12.51
N PRO A 324 -15.04 11.60 -12.19
CA PRO A 324 -15.18 12.84 -11.42
C PRO A 324 -14.51 12.73 -10.05
N ALA A 325 -13.69 13.72 -9.69
CA ALA A 325 -13.02 13.72 -8.38
C ALA A 325 -14.03 13.74 -7.22
N GLN A 326 -15.21 14.32 -7.43
CA GLN A 326 -16.31 14.35 -6.45
C GLN A 326 -16.87 12.96 -6.11
N GLU A 327 -16.82 11.98 -7.02
CA GLU A 327 -17.24 10.59 -6.74
C GLU A 327 -16.20 9.77 -5.96
N LEU A 328 -14.97 10.29 -5.85
CA LEU A 328 -13.90 9.69 -5.03
C LEU A 328 -13.86 10.32 -3.62
N MET A 329 -14.52 11.47 -3.41
CA MET A 329 -14.76 12.01 -2.08
C MET A 329 -15.62 11.01 -1.29
N SER A 330 -15.30 10.79 -0.02
CA SER A 330 -15.90 9.77 0.85
C SER A 330 -15.66 8.31 0.42
N ASN A 331 -14.71 8.03 -0.48
CA ASN A 331 -14.34 6.68 -0.88
C ASN A 331 -12.91 6.31 -0.44
N ALA A 332 -12.77 5.20 0.29
CA ALA A 332 -11.48 4.70 0.76
C ALA A 332 -10.49 4.35 -0.38
N ILE A 333 -10.99 4.00 -1.58
CA ILE A 333 -10.16 3.57 -2.72
C ILE A 333 -9.09 4.61 -3.09
N PHE A 334 -9.34 5.91 -2.91
CA PHE A 334 -8.32 6.92 -3.24
C PHE A 334 -7.05 6.82 -2.39
N ILE A 335 -7.12 6.33 -1.13
CA ILE A 335 -5.91 6.13 -0.32
C ILE A 335 -5.05 4.98 -0.87
N GLN A 336 -5.69 3.93 -1.39
CA GLN A 336 -5.02 2.80 -2.03
C GLN A 336 -4.39 3.23 -3.37
N ILE A 337 -5.09 4.06 -4.15
CA ILE A 337 -4.54 4.70 -5.36
C ILE A 337 -3.31 5.56 -5.01
N HIS A 338 -3.38 6.34 -3.93
CA HIS A 338 -2.27 7.19 -3.50
C HIS A 338 -1.04 6.37 -3.07
N SER A 339 -1.22 5.31 -2.28
CA SER A 339 -0.12 4.44 -1.85
C SER A 339 0.47 3.62 -3.00
N ALA A 340 -0.36 3.00 -3.84
CA ALA A 340 0.12 2.26 -5.02
C ALA A 340 0.88 3.15 -6.03
N ASN A 341 0.57 4.45 -6.07
CA ASN A 341 1.37 5.43 -6.82
C ASN A 341 2.72 5.74 -6.13
N ARG A 342 2.76 5.83 -4.79
CA ARG A 342 4.02 5.93 -4.02
C ARG A 342 4.92 4.71 -4.20
N GLU A 343 4.34 3.51 -4.35
CA GLU A 343 5.06 2.27 -4.64
C GLU A 343 5.42 2.05 -6.12
N GLY A 344 4.97 2.94 -7.02
CA GLY A 344 5.18 2.82 -8.46
C GLY A 344 4.44 1.65 -9.11
N LEU A 345 3.35 1.16 -8.53
CA LEU A 345 2.44 0.19 -9.16
C LEU A 345 1.54 0.88 -10.20
N ILE A 346 1.03 2.07 -9.89
CA ILE A 346 0.19 2.87 -10.80
C ILE A 346 0.74 4.29 -10.94
N THR A 347 0.24 5.01 -11.95
CA THR A 347 0.34 6.47 -12.06
C THR A 347 -1.05 7.05 -12.26
N PHE A 348 -1.43 8.03 -11.45
CA PHE A 348 -2.69 8.77 -11.61
C PHE A 348 -2.44 10.22 -12.04
N ASN A 349 -3.38 10.79 -12.79
CA ASN A 349 -3.36 12.17 -13.23
C ASN A 349 -4.68 12.85 -12.89
N ILE A 350 -4.63 13.91 -12.09
CA ILE A 350 -5.79 14.75 -11.75
C ILE A 350 -5.74 15.98 -12.66
N HIS A 351 -6.77 16.17 -13.48
CA HIS A 351 -6.81 17.25 -14.47
C HIS A 351 -8.25 17.76 -14.67
N ALA A 352 -8.41 18.93 -15.28
CA ALA A 352 -9.72 19.43 -15.70
C ALA A 352 -10.03 18.93 -17.12
N LEU A 353 -11.31 18.64 -17.39
CA LEU A 353 -11.75 18.18 -18.72
C LEU A 353 -11.53 19.24 -19.81
N GLU A 354 -10.68 18.93 -20.80
CA GLU A 354 -10.51 19.75 -22.01
C GLU A 354 -11.74 19.63 -22.93
N TYR A 355 -12.77 20.43 -22.66
CA TYR A 355 -14.06 20.31 -23.35
C TYR A 355 -14.02 20.74 -24.82
N GLN A 356 -14.13 19.76 -25.72
CA GLN A 356 -14.40 19.98 -27.15
C GLN A 356 -15.90 20.13 -27.49
N GLN A 357 -16.80 20.06 -26.50
CA GLN A 357 -18.22 20.32 -26.72
C GLN A 357 -18.52 21.81 -26.60
N LYS A 358 -19.16 22.37 -27.62
CA LYS A 358 -19.49 23.80 -27.72
C LYS A 358 -20.38 24.23 -26.53
N GLY A 359 -19.93 25.23 -25.77
CA GLY A 359 -20.69 25.74 -24.64
C GLY A 359 -19.97 26.87 -23.92
N ILE A 360 -19.17 26.50 -22.93
CA ILE A 360 -18.59 27.44 -21.96
C ILE A 360 -17.17 26.97 -21.58
N SER A 361 -16.11 27.57 -22.13
CA SER A 361 -14.78 27.44 -21.56
C SER A 361 -14.64 28.33 -20.32
N LEU A 362 -13.82 27.90 -19.35
CA LEU A 362 -13.41 28.76 -18.22
C LEU A 362 -12.77 30.07 -18.72
N LEU A 363 -12.09 30.00 -19.88
CA LEU A 363 -11.51 31.16 -20.56
C LEU A 363 -12.59 32.10 -21.12
N ASP A 364 -13.63 31.57 -21.76
CA ASP A 364 -14.68 32.36 -22.42
C ASP A 364 -15.43 33.24 -21.40
N ASN A 365 -15.73 32.67 -20.23
CA ASN A 365 -16.33 33.41 -19.11
C ASN A 365 -15.47 34.60 -18.70
N LEU A 366 -14.17 34.40 -18.46
CA LEU A 366 -13.26 35.47 -18.04
C LEU A 366 -12.96 36.49 -19.15
N VAL A 367 -12.94 36.05 -20.41
CA VAL A 367 -12.76 36.90 -21.59
C VAL A 367 -13.82 38.01 -21.63
N SER A 368 -15.08 37.70 -21.31
CA SER A 368 -16.17 38.69 -21.28
C SER A 368 -15.93 39.88 -20.33
N PHE A 369 -15.13 39.67 -19.28
CA PHE A 369 -14.83 40.69 -18.26
C PHE A 369 -13.55 41.50 -18.53
N PHE A 370 -12.76 41.14 -19.56
CA PHE A 370 -11.49 41.80 -19.91
C PHE A 370 -11.42 42.29 -21.38
N HIS A 371 -12.32 41.85 -22.26
CA HIS A 371 -12.35 42.32 -23.65
C HIS A 371 -13.06 43.67 -23.81
N GLN A 372 -12.63 44.42 -24.82
CA GLN A 372 -13.31 45.60 -25.36
C GLN A 372 -14.17 45.19 -26.56
N ASP A 373 -15.43 45.64 -26.60
CA ASP A 373 -16.42 45.28 -27.64
C ASP A 373 -16.27 46.13 -28.94
N GLU A 374 -15.04 46.40 -29.37
CA GLU A 374 -14.75 47.17 -30.59
C GLU A 374 -14.05 46.34 -31.66
N PHE A 375 -14.57 46.40 -32.89
CA PHE A 375 -14.05 45.66 -34.05
C PHE A 375 -12.86 46.37 -34.75
N SER A 376 -12.06 47.12 -34.00
CA SER A 376 -10.84 47.76 -34.50
C SER A 376 -9.66 46.78 -34.48
N ALA A 377 -8.84 46.77 -35.53
CA ALA A 377 -7.64 45.91 -35.59
C ALA A 377 -6.65 46.17 -34.43
N LEU A 378 -6.60 47.42 -33.93
CA LEU A 378 -5.82 47.80 -32.75
C LEU A 378 -6.40 47.17 -31.47
N VAL A 379 -7.72 47.21 -31.30
CA VAL A 379 -8.40 46.64 -30.13
C VAL A 379 -8.35 45.12 -30.16
N GLN A 380 -8.49 44.49 -31.34
CA GLN A 380 -8.29 43.05 -31.53
C GLN A 380 -6.88 42.63 -31.13
N ALA A 381 -5.83 43.34 -31.58
CA ALA A 381 -4.45 43.05 -31.19
C ALA A 381 -4.19 43.14 -29.68
N TRP A 382 -4.88 44.04 -28.96
CA TRP A 382 -4.84 44.09 -27.48
C TRP A 382 -5.70 42.99 -26.83
N ASN A 383 -6.92 42.74 -27.31
CA ASN A 383 -7.78 41.64 -26.86
C ASN A 383 -7.10 40.27 -27.01
N ASP A 384 -6.33 40.04 -28.08
CA ASP A 384 -5.51 38.83 -28.25
C ASP A 384 -4.47 38.67 -27.14
N GLN A 385 -3.77 39.75 -26.74
CA GLN A 385 -2.84 39.68 -25.61
C GLN A 385 -3.58 39.46 -24.28
N ARG A 386 -4.78 40.03 -24.09
CA ARG A 386 -5.62 39.82 -22.91
C ARG A 386 -6.11 38.36 -22.81
N SER A 387 -6.53 37.75 -23.92
CA SER A 387 -6.85 36.32 -24.01
C SER A 387 -5.65 35.45 -23.64
N LEU A 388 -4.45 35.80 -24.12
CA LEU A 388 -3.21 35.09 -23.77
C LEU A 388 -2.84 35.25 -22.30
N ILE A 389 -3.12 36.40 -21.66
CA ILE A 389 -2.95 36.62 -20.21
C ILE A 389 -3.88 35.70 -19.42
N LEU A 390 -5.18 35.68 -19.75
CA LEU A 390 -6.15 34.83 -19.05
C LEU A 390 -5.84 33.34 -19.21
N LYS A 391 -5.41 32.94 -20.42
CA LYS A 391 -4.94 31.57 -20.68
C LYS A 391 -3.71 31.21 -19.84
N GLU A 392 -2.69 32.08 -19.83
CA GLU A 392 -1.46 31.90 -19.05
C GLU A 392 -1.75 31.88 -17.53
N ALA A 393 -2.74 32.66 -17.06
CA ALA A 393 -3.22 32.67 -15.67
C ALA A 393 -3.93 31.37 -15.26
N ILE A 394 -4.82 30.85 -16.12
CA ILE A 394 -5.53 29.59 -15.88
C ILE A 394 -4.54 28.42 -15.88
N GLU A 395 -3.84 28.19 -16.98
CA GLU A 395 -3.05 26.98 -17.22
C GLU A 395 -1.78 26.92 -16.35
N THR A 396 -1.12 28.06 -16.09
CA THR A 396 0.18 28.08 -15.38
C THR A 396 0.03 28.18 -13.87
N PHE A 397 -1.03 28.82 -13.36
CA PHE A 397 -1.13 29.22 -11.96
C PHE A 397 -2.40 28.76 -11.24
N LEU A 398 -3.60 29.05 -11.78
CA LEU A 398 -4.86 28.74 -11.11
C LEU A 398 -5.15 27.24 -11.11
N GLN A 399 -5.18 26.61 -12.29
CA GLN A 399 -5.53 25.20 -12.44
C GLN A 399 -4.55 24.26 -11.69
N PRO A 400 -3.21 24.41 -11.77
CA PRO A 400 -2.30 23.56 -11.01
C PRO A 400 -2.40 23.74 -9.49
N ALA A 401 -2.74 24.94 -9.01
CA ALA A 401 -2.92 25.20 -7.58
C ALA A 401 -4.22 24.56 -7.06
N ILE A 402 -5.33 24.73 -7.78
CA ILE A 402 -6.65 24.21 -7.40
C ILE A 402 -6.70 22.68 -7.52
N ILE A 403 -6.06 22.08 -8.55
CA ILE A 403 -5.89 20.62 -8.64
C ILE A 403 -5.14 20.07 -7.43
N LYS A 404 -4.07 20.76 -6.97
CA LYS A 404 -3.32 20.35 -5.77
C LYS A 404 -4.13 20.50 -4.48
N GLU A 405 -5.00 21.52 -4.40
CA GLU A 405 -5.94 21.72 -3.31
C GLU A 405 -7.00 20.60 -3.27
N ILE A 406 -7.60 20.25 -4.42
CA ILE A 406 -8.53 19.13 -4.57
C ILE A 406 -7.84 17.81 -4.21
N GLN A 407 -6.61 17.57 -4.68
CA GLN A 407 -5.83 16.38 -4.32
C GLN A 407 -5.61 16.27 -2.80
N ARG A 408 -5.38 17.40 -2.11
CA ARG A 408 -5.28 17.46 -0.64
C ARG A 408 -6.63 17.11 0.02
N LYS A 409 -7.71 17.78 -0.36
CA LYS A 409 -9.08 17.53 0.15
C LYS A 409 -9.50 16.07 -0.05
N LEU A 410 -9.18 15.49 -1.20
CA LEU A 410 -9.52 14.12 -1.57
C LEU A 410 -8.74 13.08 -0.74
N LEU A 411 -7.46 13.33 -0.46
CA LEU A 411 -6.66 12.50 0.47
C LEU A 411 -7.16 12.62 1.92
N GLU A 412 -7.49 13.83 2.38
CA GLU A 412 -8.05 14.05 3.72
C GLU A 412 -9.42 13.38 3.88
N SER A 413 -10.24 13.38 2.83
CA SER A 413 -11.56 12.72 2.78
C SER A 413 -11.44 11.18 2.80
N SER A 414 -10.56 10.59 1.99
CA SER A 414 -10.35 9.13 2.01
C SER A 414 -9.70 8.66 3.32
N GLN A 415 -8.81 9.46 3.91
CA GLN A 415 -8.28 9.22 5.27
C GLN A 415 -9.40 9.25 6.32
N LYS A 416 -10.28 10.26 6.35
CA LYS A 416 -11.41 10.28 7.31
C LYS A 416 -12.37 9.10 7.09
N THR A 417 -12.55 8.65 5.84
CA THR A 417 -13.34 7.45 5.52
C THR A 417 -12.73 6.20 6.15
N VAL A 418 -11.42 5.97 5.99
CA VAL A 418 -10.73 4.82 6.61
C VAL A 418 -10.73 4.90 8.13
N ILE A 419 -10.51 6.09 8.71
CA ILE A 419 -10.62 6.31 10.16
C ILE A 419 -12.01 5.92 10.69
N SER A 420 -13.07 6.32 9.98
CA SER A 420 -14.45 5.96 10.36
C SER A 420 -14.68 4.45 10.29
N ILE A 421 -14.14 3.75 9.30
CA ILE A 421 -14.21 2.29 9.22
C ILE A 421 -13.49 1.66 10.42
N CYS A 422 -12.26 2.08 10.74
CA CYS A 422 -11.52 1.57 11.90
C CYS A 422 -12.26 1.80 13.23
N SER A 423 -12.83 3.00 13.41
CA SER A 423 -13.63 3.36 14.59
C SER A 423 -14.90 2.52 14.70
N ASN A 424 -15.58 2.27 13.58
CA ASN A 424 -16.76 1.39 13.56
C ASN A 424 -16.38 -0.06 13.88
N THR A 425 -15.27 -0.59 13.34
CA THR A 425 -14.76 -1.93 13.69
C THR A 425 -14.42 -2.06 15.18
N LEU A 426 -13.97 -0.98 15.83
CA LEU A 426 -13.83 -0.94 17.29
C LEU A 426 -15.19 -0.91 17.99
N PHE A 427 -16.13 -0.05 17.56
CA PHE A 427 -17.49 0.02 18.13
C PHE A 427 -18.21 -1.35 18.11
N GLU A 428 -18.20 -2.07 16.99
CA GLU A 428 -18.77 -3.43 16.87
C GLU A 428 -18.14 -4.43 17.88
N ARG A 429 -16.85 -4.25 18.23
CA ARG A 429 -16.15 -5.08 19.23
C ARG A 429 -16.38 -4.63 20.68
N LEU A 430 -16.63 -3.33 20.91
CA LEU A 430 -16.82 -2.75 22.25
C LEU A 430 -18.28 -2.71 22.72
N ARG A 431 -19.25 -2.76 21.79
CA ARG A 431 -20.68 -2.73 22.15
C ARG A 431 -21.21 -4.02 22.77
N ILE A 432 -20.36 -5.04 22.94
CA ILE A 432 -20.73 -6.35 23.48
C ILE A 432 -20.60 -6.33 25.01
N ALA A 433 -21.64 -6.81 25.70
CA ALA A 433 -21.73 -6.86 27.15
C ALA A 433 -20.91 -8.03 27.75
N PRO A 434 -20.53 -7.92 29.04
CA PRO A 434 -20.03 -9.02 29.86
C PRO A 434 -20.82 -10.32 29.69
N TYR A 435 -20.11 -11.45 29.57
CA TYR A 435 -20.79 -12.74 29.52
C TYR A 435 -21.38 -13.11 30.89
N VAL A 436 -22.70 -13.21 30.91
CA VAL A 436 -23.52 -13.70 32.04
C VAL A 436 -24.19 -15.02 31.62
N VAL A 437 -24.35 -15.94 32.57
CA VAL A 437 -24.82 -17.31 32.34
C VAL A 437 -26.32 -17.36 32.02
N ASP A 438 -26.75 -18.34 31.21
CA ASP A 438 -28.09 -18.39 30.60
C ASP A 438 -29.28 -18.42 31.58
N ASP A 439 -29.06 -18.83 32.84
CA ASP A 439 -30.05 -18.78 33.92
C ASP A 439 -30.60 -17.35 34.15
N LEU A 440 -29.83 -16.31 33.79
CA LEU A 440 -30.23 -14.90 33.85
C LEU A 440 -30.64 -14.32 32.48
N ARG A 441 -30.46 -15.04 31.38
CA ARG A 441 -30.79 -14.57 30.02
C ARG A 441 -32.25 -14.81 29.66
N ASN A 442 -32.80 -15.97 30.02
CA ASN A 442 -34.20 -16.31 29.73
C ASN A 442 -35.23 -15.45 30.51
N GLY A 443 -34.79 -14.67 31.51
CA GLY A 443 -35.62 -13.67 32.19
C GLY A 443 -35.71 -12.31 31.48
N GLY A 444 -34.92 -12.07 30.44
CA GLY A 444 -34.87 -10.79 29.71
C GLY A 444 -35.79 -10.68 28.50
N GLY A 445 -36.53 -11.75 28.17
CA GLY A 445 -37.40 -11.84 27.00
C GLY A 445 -38.75 -11.11 27.18
N VAL A 446 -38.72 -9.79 27.27
CA VAL A 446 -39.93 -8.98 26.98
C VAL A 446 -40.16 -9.04 25.48
N GLY A 447 -41.18 -9.78 25.06
CA GLY A 447 -41.86 -9.49 23.79
C GLY A 447 -42.83 -8.34 24.02
N ASP A 448 -43.08 -7.52 22.99
CA ASP A 448 -44.02 -6.38 23.05
C ASP A 448 -45.51 -6.80 23.06
N ASP A 449 -45.81 -7.99 23.60
CA ASP A 449 -47.17 -8.49 23.84
C ASP A 449 -47.51 -8.29 25.33
N ASP A 450 -48.17 -7.17 25.64
CA ASP A 450 -48.88 -6.96 26.91
C ASP A 450 -49.99 -8.02 27.13
N GLU A 451 -50.58 -8.05 28.33
CA GLU A 451 -51.72 -8.91 28.76
C GLU A 451 -51.43 -10.37 29.23
N ASP A 452 -50.46 -10.59 30.12
CA ASP A 452 -50.71 -11.49 31.29
C ASP A 452 -49.85 -11.14 32.53
N GLY A 453 -50.31 -11.57 33.71
CA GLY A 453 -49.73 -11.29 35.03
C GLY A 453 -48.43 -12.06 35.34
N GLY A 454 -47.42 -11.93 34.47
CA GLY A 454 -46.11 -12.55 34.62
C GLY A 454 -45.38 -12.08 35.90
N ARG A 455 -45.06 -13.03 36.79
CA ARG A 455 -44.36 -12.76 38.05
C ARG A 455 -43.08 -11.95 37.83
N HIS A 456 -43.01 -10.75 38.39
CA HIS A 456 -41.77 -9.98 38.45
C HIS A 456 -40.71 -10.75 39.26
N TYR A 457 -39.65 -11.17 38.59
CA TYR A 457 -38.45 -11.69 39.25
C TYR A 457 -37.71 -10.51 39.92
N HIS A 458 -37.88 -10.37 41.23
CA HIS A 458 -36.95 -9.61 42.06
C HIS A 458 -35.54 -10.22 41.96
N GLY A 459 -34.52 -9.45 42.34
CA GLY A 459 -33.09 -9.74 42.10
C GLY A 459 -32.46 -10.92 42.85
N GLU A 460 -33.22 -11.96 43.23
CA GLU A 460 -32.73 -13.16 43.93
C GLU A 460 -31.82 -14.09 43.08
N GLY A 461 -31.44 -13.65 41.86
CA GLY A 461 -30.39 -14.29 41.07
C GLY A 461 -28.98 -14.14 41.68
N SER A 462 -28.79 -13.22 42.63
CA SER A 462 -27.52 -13.03 43.33
C SER A 462 -27.30 -14.10 44.42
N SER A 463 -26.72 -15.22 44.01
CA SER A 463 -26.35 -16.35 44.90
C SER A 463 -25.15 -16.06 45.83
N ASN A 464 -24.71 -14.80 45.93
CA ASN A 464 -23.90 -14.20 47.00
C ASN A 464 -24.29 -12.71 47.07
N GLY A 465 -25.12 -12.32 48.05
CA GLY A 465 -25.83 -11.02 48.09
C GLY A 465 -25.00 -9.75 48.35
N ASN A 466 -23.72 -9.75 48.01
CA ASN A 466 -22.72 -8.76 48.41
C ASN A 466 -22.42 -7.67 47.35
N SER A 467 -23.28 -7.48 46.35
CA SER A 467 -23.06 -6.51 45.25
C SER A 467 -24.35 -6.09 44.55
N VAL A 468 -24.38 -4.86 44.04
CA VAL A 468 -25.53 -4.27 43.32
C VAL A 468 -25.69 -4.85 41.89
N TRP A 469 -24.60 -5.25 41.24
CA TRP A 469 -24.59 -5.58 39.80
C TRP A 469 -24.28 -7.07 39.54
N PRO A 470 -24.79 -7.66 38.43
CA PRO A 470 -24.49 -9.05 38.08
C PRO A 470 -23.00 -9.24 37.78
N LYS A 471 -22.35 -10.16 38.51
CA LYS A 471 -20.93 -10.47 38.31
C LYS A 471 -20.71 -11.32 37.02
N PRO A 472 -19.63 -11.06 36.25
CA PRO A 472 -19.26 -11.88 35.09
C PRO A 472 -19.03 -13.36 35.41
N ALA A 473 -19.10 -14.22 34.40
CA ALA A 473 -18.91 -15.66 34.58
C ALA A 473 -17.49 -16.03 35.06
N ARG A 474 -17.41 -16.87 36.11
CA ARG A 474 -16.18 -17.60 36.47
C ARG A 474 -15.88 -18.62 35.37
N LEU A 475 -14.67 -18.66 34.84
CA LEU A 475 -14.40 -19.44 33.61
C LEU A 475 -13.06 -20.16 33.59
N LEU A 476 -12.93 -21.09 32.65
CA LEU A 476 -11.63 -21.56 32.15
C LEU A 476 -11.36 -20.97 30.78
N ALA A 477 -10.18 -20.41 30.55
CA ALA A 477 -9.74 -19.96 29.23
C ALA A 477 -8.56 -20.79 28.74
N PHE A 478 -8.65 -21.29 27.51
CA PHE A 478 -7.66 -22.14 26.84
C PHE A 478 -7.00 -21.36 25.70
N ALA A 479 -5.66 -21.28 25.72
CA ALA A 479 -4.86 -20.81 24.59
C ALA A 479 -4.04 -21.96 23.99
N LEU A 480 -3.88 -21.91 22.66
CA LEU A 480 -3.23 -22.93 21.84
C LEU A 480 -2.05 -22.31 21.08
N SER A 481 -0.86 -22.91 21.23
CA SER A 481 0.30 -22.63 20.39
C SER A 481 0.71 -23.90 19.65
N ASP A 482 0.68 -23.85 18.33
CA ASP A 482 1.18 -24.93 17.48
C ASP A 482 2.68 -24.75 17.25
N ASP A 483 3.48 -25.65 17.83
CA ASP A 483 4.93 -25.69 17.65
C ASP A 483 5.30 -26.56 16.44
N SER A 484 5.93 -25.93 15.44
CA SER A 484 6.39 -26.55 14.21
C SER A 484 7.59 -27.46 14.41
N GLU A 485 8.42 -27.24 15.44
CA GLU A 485 9.65 -28.03 15.67
C GLU A 485 9.33 -29.35 16.37
N THR A 486 8.57 -29.34 17.48
CA THR A 486 8.21 -30.59 18.17
C THR A 486 6.99 -31.30 17.59
N SER A 487 6.28 -30.66 16.63
CA SER A 487 4.98 -31.08 16.07
C SER A 487 3.83 -31.18 17.09
N ARG A 488 4.05 -30.79 18.35
CA ARG A 488 3.06 -30.84 19.44
C ARG A 488 2.31 -29.52 19.52
N ALA A 489 1.04 -29.59 19.92
CA ALA A 489 0.30 -28.43 20.40
C ALA A 489 0.66 -28.21 21.87
N MET A 490 1.17 -27.02 22.21
CA MET A 490 1.19 -26.58 23.60
C MET A 490 -0.15 -25.93 23.91
N ILE A 491 -0.80 -26.39 24.98
CA ILE A 491 -2.08 -25.85 25.46
C ILE A 491 -1.88 -25.38 26.89
N THR A 492 -2.28 -24.14 27.16
CA THR A 492 -2.37 -23.60 28.52
C THR A 492 -3.83 -23.30 28.83
N VAL A 493 -4.30 -23.79 29.98
CA VAL A 493 -5.60 -23.42 30.54
C VAL A 493 -5.41 -22.63 31.83
N VAL A 494 -6.18 -21.55 31.99
CA VAL A 494 -6.20 -20.72 33.21
C VAL A 494 -7.62 -20.69 33.80
N LYS A 495 -7.72 -20.74 35.13
CA LYS A 495 -8.96 -20.50 35.88
C LYS A 495 -9.02 -19.02 36.28
N LEU A 496 -10.05 -18.32 35.83
CA LEU A 496 -10.38 -16.97 36.29
C LEU A 496 -11.57 -17.00 37.24
N ASP A 497 -11.55 -16.12 38.25
CA ASP A 497 -12.74 -15.77 39.02
C ASP A 497 -13.67 -14.82 38.24
N ALA A 498 -14.68 -14.25 38.90
CA ALA A 498 -15.64 -13.33 38.26
C ALA A 498 -15.10 -11.91 38.02
N ASP A 499 -13.97 -11.54 38.65
CA ASP A 499 -13.35 -10.21 38.55
C ASP A 499 -12.09 -10.22 37.65
N GLY A 500 -11.71 -11.40 37.16
CA GLY A 500 -10.66 -11.61 36.16
C GLY A 500 -9.29 -11.90 36.77
N GLU A 501 -9.24 -12.31 38.04
CA GLU A 501 -8.00 -12.72 38.71
C GLU A 501 -7.64 -14.17 38.45
N VAL A 502 -6.33 -14.45 38.44
CA VAL A 502 -5.75 -15.76 38.12
C VAL A 502 -5.72 -16.63 39.37
N LEU A 503 -6.63 -17.61 39.45
CA LEU A 503 -6.73 -18.53 40.59
C LEU A 503 -5.80 -19.74 40.47
N ASP A 504 -5.67 -20.31 39.27
CA ASP A 504 -4.93 -21.55 39.01
C ASP A 504 -4.65 -21.68 37.50
N PHE A 505 -3.62 -22.42 37.10
CA PHE A 505 -3.31 -22.67 35.68
C PHE A 505 -2.57 -23.99 35.44
N LEU A 506 -2.70 -24.52 34.22
CA LEU A 506 -2.23 -25.85 33.86
C LEU A 506 -1.77 -25.92 32.40
N ASN A 507 -0.65 -26.59 32.14
CA ASN A 507 -0.09 -26.81 30.80
C ASN A 507 -0.27 -28.28 30.38
N LEU A 508 -0.75 -28.51 29.15
CA LEU A 508 -1.24 -29.80 28.64
C LEU A 508 -0.68 -30.15 27.24
N PRO A 509 0.65 -30.35 27.09
CA PRO A 509 1.31 -30.63 25.80
C PRO A 509 0.96 -32.00 25.17
N GLY A 510 0.27 -32.88 25.90
CA GLY A 510 -0.19 -34.19 25.45
C GLY A 510 -1.63 -34.22 24.95
N LEU A 511 -2.44 -33.20 25.21
CA LEU A 511 -3.91 -33.29 25.08
C LEU A 511 -4.38 -33.55 23.64
N LEU A 512 -3.75 -32.94 22.64
CA LEU A 512 -4.05 -33.16 21.21
C LEU A 512 -3.23 -34.28 20.55
N ILE A 513 -2.46 -35.05 21.31
CA ILE A 513 -1.78 -36.23 20.76
C ILE A 513 -2.83 -37.30 20.45
N SER A 514 -2.84 -37.79 19.21
CA SER A 514 -3.84 -38.79 18.77
C SER A 514 -3.84 -40.04 19.68
N PRO A 515 -5.00 -40.45 20.23
CA PRO A 515 -5.11 -41.65 21.06
C PRO A 515 -4.83 -42.94 20.28
N LYS A 516 -4.81 -42.88 18.94
CA LYS A 516 -4.43 -43.98 18.05
C LYS A 516 -2.94 -43.97 17.68
N SER A 517 -2.11 -43.15 18.35
CA SER A 517 -0.66 -43.13 18.14
C SER A 517 -0.02 -44.50 18.42
N GLN A 518 0.82 -44.97 17.48
CA GLN A 518 1.54 -46.23 17.63
C GLN A 518 2.58 -46.19 18.76
N ARG A 519 3.10 -45.00 19.11
CA ARG A 519 4.09 -44.83 20.19
C ARG A 519 3.38 -44.91 21.56
N PRO A 520 3.80 -45.79 22.49
CA PRO A 520 3.11 -45.96 23.77
C PRO A 520 3.25 -44.71 24.68
N GLU A 521 4.40 -44.02 24.63
CA GLU A 521 4.65 -42.76 25.34
C GLU A 521 3.61 -41.68 25.00
N HIS A 522 3.29 -41.56 23.71
CA HIS A 522 2.33 -40.59 23.19
C HIS A 522 0.92 -40.82 23.74
N ARG A 523 0.48 -42.09 23.82
CA ARG A 523 -0.81 -42.45 24.44
C ARG A 523 -0.81 -42.19 25.93
N ARG A 524 0.27 -42.53 26.63
CA ARG A 524 0.43 -42.23 28.06
C ARG A 524 0.36 -40.73 28.35
N TRP A 525 1.05 -39.87 27.60
CA TRP A 525 0.97 -38.43 27.80
C TRP A 525 -0.43 -37.86 27.56
N HIS A 526 -1.14 -38.35 26.54
CA HIS A 526 -2.54 -37.98 26.29
C HIS A 526 -3.43 -38.38 27.48
N GLU A 527 -3.35 -39.62 27.96
CA GLU A 527 -4.12 -40.08 29.12
C GLU A 527 -3.75 -39.34 30.42
N ASP A 528 -2.46 -39.08 30.66
CA ASP A 528 -1.99 -38.41 31.88
C ASP A 528 -2.38 -36.92 31.88
N ASP A 529 -2.46 -36.25 30.70
CA ASP A 529 -2.98 -34.89 30.58
C ASP A 529 -4.51 -34.83 30.65
N LEU A 530 -5.22 -35.81 30.08
CA LEU A 530 -6.67 -35.93 30.22
C LEU A 530 -7.08 -36.07 31.70
N LYS A 531 -6.36 -36.90 32.47
CA LYS A 531 -6.54 -37.08 33.92
C LYS A 531 -6.22 -35.80 34.74
N LYS A 532 -5.36 -34.90 34.23
CA LYS A 532 -5.13 -33.58 34.86
C LYS A 532 -6.28 -32.64 34.54
N LEU A 533 -6.71 -32.59 33.28
CA LEU A 533 -7.81 -31.75 32.81
C LEU A 533 -9.12 -32.08 33.53
N ASP A 534 -9.46 -33.35 33.67
CA ASP A 534 -10.64 -33.82 34.40
C ASP A 534 -10.68 -33.31 35.86
N LYS A 535 -9.56 -33.48 36.58
CA LYS A 535 -9.39 -32.97 37.94
C LYS A 535 -9.44 -31.44 38.00
N PHE A 536 -8.88 -30.77 37.00
CA PHE A 536 -8.83 -29.30 36.93
C PHE A 536 -10.23 -28.71 36.69
N ILE A 537 -11.03 -29.29 35.79
CA ILE A 537 -12.44 -28.91 35.57
C ILE A 537 -13.25 -29.17 36.84
N THR A 538 -13.15 -30.37 37.42
CA THR A 538 -13.86 -30.76 38.66
C THR A 538 -13.51 -29.84 39.84
N LYS A 539 -12.24 -29.47 40.03
CA LYS A 539 -11.79 -28.49 41.04
C LYS A 539 -12.24 -27.06 40.72
N SER A 540 -12.54 -26.75 39.46
CA SER A 540 -12.79 -25.38 39.03
C SER A 540 -14.24 -24.95 39.13
N ASP A 541 -15.19 -25.87 38.88
CA ASP A 541 -16.63 -25.59 38.70
C ASP A 541 -16.86 -24.34 37.81
N PRO A 542 -16.38 -24.36 36.55
CA PRO A 542 -16.49 -23.21 35.66
C PRO A 542 -17.93 -23.04 35.17
N GLN A 543 -18.29 -21.78 34.89
CA GLN A 543 -19.62 -21.39 34.41
C GLN A 543 -19.61 -21.20 32.88
N ALA A 544 -18.46 -20.79 32.33
CA ALA A 544 -18.17 -20.73 30.91
C ALA A 544 -16.75 -21.25 30.62
N ILE A 545 -16.49 -21.61 29.36
CA ILE A 545 -15.17 -22.04 28.89
C ILE A 545 -14.86 -21.32 27.57
N VAL A 546 -13.72 -20.62 27.50
CA VAL A 546 -13.23 -19.95 26.28
C VAL A 546 -12.13 -20.79 25.64
N ILE A 547 -12.19 -20.98 24.33
CA ILE A 547 -11.11 -21.60 23.54
C ILE A 547 -10.66 -20.63 22.45
N GLY A 548 -9.38 -20.29 22.46
CA GLY A 548 -8.75 -19.46 21.44
C GLY A 548 -8.76 -20.14 20.07
N CYS A 549 -9.32 -19.46 19.07
CA CYS A 549 -9.28 -19.85 17.67
C CYS A 549 -8.13 -19.13 16.94
N ASN A 550 -7.24 -19.94 16.37
CA ASN A 550 -6.15 -19.51 15.50
C ASN A 550 -5.76 -20.57 14.46
N SER A 551 -6.05 -21.85 14.70
CA SER A 551 -5.82 -22.95 13.76
C SER A 551 -6.93 -24.00 13.84
N ARG A 552 -6.94 -24.95 12.89
CA ARG A 552 -7.90 -26.06 12.89
C ARG A 552 -7.84 -26.91 14.17
N ARG A 553 -6.68 -26.97 14.84
CA ARG A 553 -6.50 -27.72 16.10
C ARG A 553 -7.32 -27.13 17.27
N SER A 554 -7.79 -25.87 17.18
CA SER A 554 -8.77 -25.32 18.13
C SER A 554 -10.10 -26.08 18.10
N LEU A 555 -10.50 -26.65 16.95
CA LEU A 555 -11.69 -27.50 16.85
C LEU A 555 -11.45 -28.89 17.45
N ASP A 556 -10.28 -29.49 17.20
CA ASP A 556 -9.90 -30.76 17.83
C ASP A 556 -9.86 -30.61 19.37
N LEU A 557 -9.42 -29.45 19.87
CA LEU A 557 -9.41 -29.10 21.29
C LEU A 557 -10.82 -28.93 21.86
N ARG A 558 -11.69 -28.19 21.15
CA ARG A 558 -13.12 -28.08 21.49
C ARG A 558 -13.76 -29.45 21.61
N ASP A 559 -13.54 -30.34 20.64
CA ASP A 559 -14.14 -31.68 20.63
C ASP A 559 -13.61 -32.58 21.76
N VAL A 560 -12.33 -32.43 22.17
CA VAL A 560 -11.78 -33.12 23.35
C VAL A 560 -12.37 -32.58 24.65
N VAL A 561 -12.44 -31.26 24.81
CA VAL A 561 -12.99 -30.60 26.01
C VAL A 561 -14.49 -30.86 26.13
N GLN A 562 -15.25 -30.83 25.03
CA GLN A 562 -16.69 -31.12 24.99
C GLN A 562 -17.00 -32.54 25.49
N ARG A 563 -16.25 -33.54 25.02
CA ARG A 563 -16.39 -34.93 25.50
C ARG A 563 -16.05 -35.05 26.99
N GLN A 564 -14.96 -34.45 27.44
CA GLN A 564 -14.58 -34.50 28.85
C GLN A 564 -15.63 -33.85 29.77
N ILE A 565 -16.29 -32.77 29.31
CA ILE A 565 -17.39 -32.13 30.05
C ILE A 565 -18.64 -33.02 30.05
N GLU A 566 -18.95 -33.69 28.95
CA GLU A 566 -20.09 -34.62 28.87
C GLU A 566 -19.92 -35.79 29.85
N ASP A 567 -18.71 -36.35 29.96
CA ASP A 567 -18.37 -37.38 30.97
C ASP A 567 -18.52 -36.82 32.41
N ILE A 568 -17.93 -35.65 32.70
CA ILE A 568 -17.97 -35.01 34.04
C ILE A 568 -19.41 -34.64 34.46
N VAL A 569 -20.24 -34.20 33.52
CA VAL A 569 -21.66 -33.86 33.76
C VAL A 569 -22.50 -35.13 33.94
N ALA A 570 -22.24 -36.20 33.18
CA ALA A 570 -22.90 -37.49 33.36
C ALA A 570 -22.59 -38.14 34.73
N ASP A 571 -21.36 -37.96 35.23
CA ASP A 571 -20.96 -38.34 36.59
C ASP A 571 -21.54 -37.43 37.70
N GLY A 572 -22.17 -36.30 37.35
CA GLY A 572 -22.66 -35.31 38.31
C GLY A 572 -21.56 -34.56 39.09
N ARG A 573 -20.35 -34.43 38.53
CA ARG A 573 -19.16 -33.93 39.25
C ARG A 573 -18.97 -32.40 39.22
N ILE A 574 -19.83 -31.66 38.53
CA ILE A 574 -19.86 -30.17 38.52
C ILE A 574 -21.29 -29.66 38.62
N SER A 575 -21.48 -28.42 39.09
CA SER A 575 -22.79 -27.88 39.44
C SER A 575 -23.72 -27.62 38.24
N ARG A 576 -23.15 -27.36 37.06
CA ARG A 576 -23.86 -27.19 35.78
C ARG A 576 -22.95 -27.50 34.59
N ARG A 577 -23.54 -27.70 33.41
CA ARG A 577 -22.80 -27.76 32.14
C ARG A 577 -22.28 -26.36 31.79
N PRO A 578 -20.96 -26.13 31.68
CA PRO A 578 -20.42 -24.88 31.16
C PRO A 578 -20.61 -24.79 29.64
N ASN A 579 -20.92 -23.59 29.14
CA ASN A 579 -20.93 -23.31 27.71
C ASN A 579 -19.49 -23.17 27.18
N ILE A 580 -19.20 -23.81 26.04
CA ILE A 580 -17.92 -23.65 25.34
C ILE A 580 -18.06 -22.60 24.25
N VAL A 581 -17.34 -21.49 24.42
CA VAL A 581 -17.25 -20.37 23.48
C VAL A 581 -15.94 -20.46 22.71
N LEU A 582 -16.02 -20.40 21.38
CA LEU A 582 -14.87 -20.16 20.51
C LEU A 582 -14.64 -18.64 20.41
N MET A 583 -13.38 -18.20 20.47
CA MET A 583 -13.06 -16.77 20.46
C MET A 583 -11.79 -16.46 19.68
N ASP A 584 -11.81 -15.36 18.93
CA ASP A 584 -10.65 -14.80 18.23
C ASP A 584 -9.48 -14.52 19.18
N THR A 585 -8.26 -14.76 18.69
CA THR A 585 -7.01 -14.59 19.45
C THR A 585 -6.26 -13.30 19.15
N GLU A 586 -6.67 -12.47 18.18
CA GLU A 586 -5.94 -11.25 17.75
C GLU A 586 -5.57 -10.34 18.95
N LEU A 587 -6.57 -9.94 19.75
CA LEU A 587 -6.38 -9.14 20.97
C LEU A 587 -5.39 -9.80 21.94
N ALA A 588 -5.58 -11.08 22.21
CA ALA A 588 -4.78 -11.83 23.17
C ALA A 588 -3.32 -12.00 22.72
N GLN A 589 -3.07 -12.16 21.41
CA GLN A 589 -1.72 -12.26 20.85
C GLN A 589 -0.94 -10.94 20.95
N VAL A 590 -1.61 -9.80 20.79
CA VAL A 590 -1.00 -8.47 20.98
C VAL A 590 -0.80 -8.21 22.47
N TYR A 591 -1.84 -8.35 23.30
CA TYR A 591 -1.76 -8.13 24.75
C TYR A 591 -0.63 -8.95 25.38
N ALA A 592 -0.51 -10.24 25.08
CA ALA A 592 0.50 -11.11 25.70
C ALA A 592 1.97 -10.70 25.44
N ARG A 593 2.21 -9.84 24.44
CA ARG A 593 3.53 -9.26 24.11
C ARG A 593 3.71 -7.81 24.59
N SER A 594 2.63 -7.14 25.03
CA SER A 594 2.63 -5.74 25.48
C SER A 594 3.47 -5.49 26.73
N GLU A 595 3.85 -4.22 26.94
CA GLU A 595 4.36 -3.75 28.23
C GLU A 595 3.29 -3.81 29.33
N ALA A 596 2.01 -3.62 28.98
CA ALA A 596 0.89 -3.71 29.92
C ALA A 596 0.77 -5.10 30.57
N ALA A 597 0.85 -6.18 29.78
CA ALA A 597 0.89 -7.55 30.30
C ALA A 597 2.19 -7.88 31.04
N THR A 598 3.29 -7.19 30.73
CA THR A 598 4.62 -7.43 31.32
C THR A 598 4.81 -6.72 32.66
N SER A 599 4.13 -5.60 32.87
CA SER A 599 4.12 -4.84 34.13
C SER A 599 3.01 -5.30 35.09
N SER A 600 1.86 -5.76 34.59
CA SER A 600 0.72 -6.17 35.43
C SER A 600 0.72 -7.64 35.87
N LEU A 601 1.33 -8.54 35.09
CA LEU A 601 1.35 -9.98 35.39
C LEU A 601 2.77 -10.46 35.76
N PRO A 602 2.91 -11.52 36.59
CA PRO A 602 4.21 -12.09 36.95
C PRO A 602 5.12 -12.36 35.75
N SER A 603 6.42 -12.09 35.93
CA SER A 603 7.45 -12.36 34.91
C SER A 603 7.65 -13.85 34.62
N SER A 604 7.17 -14.74 35.49
CA SER A 604 7.12 -16.19 35.29
C SER A 604 5.98 -16.65 34.38
N TYR A 605 5.00 -15.80 34.06
CA TYR A 605 3.87 -16.16 33.20
C TYR A 605 4.28 -16.12 31.73
N THR A 606 4.23 -17.27 31.07
CA THR A 606 4.56 -17.43 29.65
C THR A 606 3.61 -16.63 28.74
N VAL A 607 4.06 -16.32 27.52
CA VAL A 607 3.23 -15.63 26.51
C VAL A 607 1.90 -16.39 26.28
N LEU A 608 1.91 -17.72 26.26
CA LEU A 608 0.70 -18.53 26.09
C LEU A 608 -0.26 -18.45 27.29
N LEU A 609 0.26 -18.37 28.53
CA LEU A 609 -0.56 -18.12 29.71
C LEU A 609 -1.19 -16.71 29.68
N ARG A 610 -0.42 -15.71 29.25
CA ARG A 610 -0.92 -14.33 29.07
C ARG A 610 -2.01 -14.24 28.00
N GLN A 611 -1.88 -15.02 26.91
CA GLN A 611 -2.95 -15.17 25.89
C GLN A 611 -4.21 -15.80 26.49
N ALA A 612 -4.07 -16.85 27.30
CA ALA A 612 -5.21 -17.49 27.97
C ALA A 612 -5.94 -16.54 28.93
N ILE A 613 -5.19 -15.76 29.72
CA ILE A 613 -5.74 -14.73 30.63
C ILE A 613 -6.55 -13.70 29.84
N SER A 614 -5.98 -13.19 28.73
CA SER A 614 -6.63 -12.17 27.89
C SER A 614 -7.91 -12.69 27.21
N LEU A 615 -7.90 -13.93 26.69
CA LEU A 615 -9.10 -14.59 26.16
C LEU A 615 -10.23 -14.70 27.20
N GLY A 616 -9.88 -15.01 28.45
CA GLY A 616 -10.83 -15.06 29.55
C GLY A 616 -11.41 -13.67 29.87
N ARG A 617 -10.54 -12.68 30.07
CA ARG A 617 -10.93 -11.30 30.38
C ARG A 617 -11.76 -10.66 29.26
N ARG A 618 -11.44 -10.94 27.99
CA ARG A 618 -12.23 -10.51 26.82
C ARG A 618 -13.68 -11.02 26.85
N LEU A 619 -13.94 -12.23 27.36
CA LEU A 619 -15.32 -12.72 27.54
C LEU A 619 -16.00 -12.06 28.76
N GLN A 620 -15.24 -11.69 29.79
CA GLN A 620 -15.77 -11.09 31.02
C GLN A 620 -16.09 -9.60 30.88
N ASP A 621 -15.26 -8.83 30.19
CA ASP A 621 -15.62 -7.51 29.67
C ASP A 621 -14.71 -7.15 28.47
N PRO A 622 -15.22 -7.15 27.22
CA PRO A 622 -14.46 -6.74 26.05
C PRO A 622 -13.86 -5.33 26.19
N LEU A 623 -14.59 -4.40 26.82
CA LEU A 623 -14.21 -2.99 26.93
C LEU A 623 -12.98 -2.82 27.83
N ALA A 624 -12.96 -3.49 28.98
CA ALA A 624 -11.82 -3.48 29.89
C ALA A 624 -10.57 -4.10 29.26
N GLU A 625 -10.71 -5.20 28.50
CA GLU A 625 -9.56 -5.89 27.91
C GLU A 625 -8.99 -5.14 26.68
N PHE A 626 -9.84 -4.58 25.79
CA PHE A 626 -9.36 -3.73 24.69
C PHE A 626 -8.67 -2.45 25.19
N ALA A 627 -9.11 -1.89 26.32
CA ALA A 627 -8.48 -0.74 26.95
C ALA A 627 -7.03 -1.00 27.45
N GLN A 628 -6.61 -2.26 27.62
CA GLN A 628 -5.22 -2.57 28.01
C GLN A 628 -4.20 -2.19 26.94
N LEU A 629 -4.62 -2.15 25.66
CA LEU A 629 -3.75 -1.82 24.53
C LEU A 629 -3.66 -0.32 24.23
N PHE A 630 -4.38 0.52 24.98
CA PHE A 630 -4.31 1.98 24.84
C PHE A 630 -3.28 2.55 25.83
N ASN A 631 -2.02 2.19 25.59
CA ASN A 631 -0.87 2.41 26.47
C ASN A 631 0.24 3.24 25.80
N ALA A 632 0.80 4.20 26.53
CA ALA A 632 2.00 4.92 26.08
C ALA A 632 3.28 4.10 26.41
N PRO A 633 4.33 4.13 25.55
CA PRO A 633 4.50 5.00 24.38
C PRO A 633 4.03 4.39 23.04
N ASP A 634 3.95 3.07 22.93
CA ASP A 634 3.85 2.39 21.63
C ASP A 634 2.41 2.25 21.10
N MET A 635 1.39 2.44 21.95
CA MET A 635 -0.03 2.36 21.60
C MET A 635 -0.35 1.02 20.90
N ASP A 636 -0.19 -0.09 21.65
CA ASP A 636 -0.25 -1.47 21.15
C ASP A 636 -1.54 -1.78 20.37
N ILE A 637 -2.62 -1.02 20.59
CA ILE A 637 -3.89 -1.11 19.89
C ILE A 637 -3.79 -0.89 18.37
N LEU A 638 -2.73 -0.22 17.89
CA LEU A 638 -2.44 -0.08 16.46
C LEU A 638 -1.84 -1.36 15.84
N GLY A 639 -1.40 -2.30 16.66
CA GLY A 639 -1.00 -3.65 16.25
C GLY A 639 -2.17 -4.55 15.85
N LEU A 640 -3.41 -4.18 16.20
CA LEU A 640 -4.63 -4.81 15.69
C LEU A 640 -4.94 -4.28 14.28
N ARG A 641 -5.51 -5.13 13.42
CA ARG A 641 -5.80 -4.82 12.01
C ARG A 641 -7.28 -4.43 11.83
N TRP A 642 -7.56 -3.17 12.13
CA TRP A 642 -8.86 -2.51 11.94
C TRP A 642 -9.25 -2.36 10.47
N HIS A 643 -8.27 -2.10 9.59
CA HIS A 643 -8.44 -1.97 8.14
C HIS A 643 -7.12 -2.19 7.40
N SER A 644 -7.17 -2.75 6.19
CA SER A 644 -5.98 -3.08 5.38
C SER A 644 -5.08 -1.88 5.10
N ALA A 645 -5.68 -0.69 4.89
CA ALA A 645 -4.97 0.56 4.63
C ALA A 645 -4.80 1.48 5.86
N GLN A 646 -4.89 0.97 7.10
CA GLN A 646 -4.78 1.81 8.30
C GLN A 646 -3.40 2.49 8.43
N ASP A 647 -2.34 1.89 7.88
CA ASP A 647 -0.97 2.41 7.98
C ASP A 647 -0.71 3.61 7.03
N GLU A 648 -1.65 3.90 6.13
CA GLU A 648 -1.62 5.07 5.23
C GLU A 648 -2.29 6.33 5.84
N VAL A 649 -2.80 6.19 7.06
CA VAL A 649 -3.56 7.22 7.79
C VAL A 649 -2.65 7.90 8.82
N PRO A 650 -2.77 9.22 9.06
CA PRO A 650 -2.03 9.90 10.11
C PRO A 650 -2.35 9.30 11.49
N ARG A 651 -1.32 8.73 12.14
CA ARG A 651 -1.42 7.99 13.42
C ARG A 651 -2.27 8.72 14.46
N ASP A 652 -2.01 10.01 14.66
CA ASP A 652 -2.69 10.83 15.67
C ASP A 652 -4.20 10.98 15.41
N LYS A 653 -4.61 11.05 14.14
CA LYS A 653 -6.03 11.15 13.76
C LYS A 653 -6.77 9.82 13.95
N LEU A 654 -6.09 8.70 13.67
CA LEU A 654 -6.64 7.37 13.94
C LEU A 654 -6.75 7.12 15.45
N LEU A 655 -5.72 7.45 16.23
CA LEU A 655 -5.73 7.29 17.69
C LEU A 655 -6.84 8.12 18.34
N ARG A 656 -7.03 9.39 17.99
CA ARG A 656 -8.15 10.22 18.49
C ARG A 656 -9.51 9.59 18.21
N ALA A 657 -9.72 9.00 17.02
CA ALA A 657 -11.01 8.38 16.69
C ALA A 657 -11.28 7.09 17.46
N LEU A 658 -10.24 6.29 17.75
CA LEU A 658 -10.36 5.14 18.64
C LEU A 658 -10.60 5.60 20.09
N GLU A 659 -9.90 6.65 20.55
CA GLU A 659 -10.06 7.28 21.85
C GLU A 659 -11.49 7.80 22.09
N HIS A 660 -12.08 8.49 21.10
CA HIS A 660 -13.46 8.96 21.16
C HIS A 660 -14.43 7.80 21.40
N GLU A 661 -14.21 6.63 20.79
CA GLU A 661 -15.10 5.48 20.97
C GLU A 661 -14.89 4.78 22.33
N PHE A 662 -13.66 4.69 22.84
CA PHE A 662 -13.46 4.30 24.24
C PHE A 662 -14.14 5.27 25.20
N VAL A 663 -14.08 6.59 24.95
CA VAL A 663 -14.78 7.60 25.74
C VAL A 663 -16.30 7.41 25.66
N ASN A 664 -16.87 7.19 24.47
CA ASN A 664 -18.30 6.88 24.31
C ASN A 664 -18.70 5.65 25.14
N ARG A 665 -18.07 4.50 24.89
CA ARG A 665 -18.41 3.22 25.53
C ARG A 665 -18.14 3.24 27.04
N THR A 666 -17.05 3.86 27.50
CA THR A 666 -16.69 3.89 28.92
C THR A 666 -17.65 4.74 29.75
N ASN A 667 -18.11 5.88 29.24
CA ASN A 667 -19.11 6.69 29.94
C ASN A 667 -20.52 6.07 29.82
N GLU A 668 -20.82 5.38 28.72
CA GLU A 668 -22.05 4.58 28.58
C GLU A 668 -22.07 3.32 29.49
N VAL A 669 -20.92 2.73 29.82
CA VAL A 669 -20.85 1.56 30.73
C VAL A 669 -20.66 1.96 32.20
N GLY A 670 -19.90 3.03 32.47
CA GLY A 670 -19.50 3.49 33.81
C GLY A 670 -18.35 2.70 34.44
N VAL A 671 -17.54 3.35 35.27
CA VAL A 671 -16.33 2.76 35.89
C VAL A 671 -16.45 2.75 37.42
N ASP A 672 -16.29 1.58 38.03
CA ASP A 672 -16.15 1.43 39.48
C ASP A 672 -14.70 1.71 39.91
N LEU A 673 -14.49 2.81 40.63
CA LEU A 673 -13.18 3.22 41.11
C LEU A 673 -12.59 2.27 42.17
N ASN A 674 -13.44 1.68 43.02
CA ASN A 674 -13.01 0.73 44.05
C ASN A 674 -12.56 -0.59 43.41
N ARG A 675 -13.27 -1.05 42.37
CA ARG A 675 -12.83 -2.19 41.54
C ARG A 675 -11.48 -1.91 40.85
N CYS A 676 -11.24 -0.69 40.36
CA CYS A 676 -9.94 -0.29 39.79
C CYS A 676 -8.79 -0.22 40.81
N ILE A 677 -9.08 -0.01 42.10
CA ILE A 677 -8.08 -0.16 43.16
C ILE A 677 -7.69 -1.64 43.30
N LEU A 678 -8.69 -2.51 43.48
CA LEU A 678 -8.51 -3.93 43.78
C LEU A 678 -7.94 -4.74 42.60
N HIS A 679 -8.40 -4.46 41.38
CA HIS A 679 -8.14 -5.23 40.17
C HIS A 679 -7.45 -4.36 39.10
N PRO A 680 -6.10 -4.35 39.05
CA PRO A 680 -5.33 -3.39 38.25
C PRO A 680 -5.65 -3.39 36.75
N HIS A 681 -6.04 -4.53 36.18
CA HIS A 681 -6.46 -4.62 34.77
C HIS A 681 -7.75 -3.86 34.45
N THR A 682 -8.58 -3.52 35.44
CA THR A 682 -9.76 -2.66 35.18
C THR A 682 -9.40 -1.16 35.14
N ALA A 683 -8.27 -0.76 35.74
CA ALA A 683 -7.93 0.65 35.97
C ALA A 683 -7.65 1.46 34.69
N ASN A 684 -7.27 0.81 33.58
CA ASN A 684 -7.00 1.49 32.31
C ASN A 684 -8.25 2.10 31.65
N LEU A 685 -9.47 1.74 32.09
CA LEU A 685 -10.70 2.41 31.67
C LEU A 685 -10.83 3.83 32.23
N LEU A 686 -10.27 4.10 33.41
CA LEU A 686 -10.42 5.37 34.11
C LEU A 686 -9.86 6.56 33.29
N GLN A 687 -8.98 6.34 32.32
CA GLN A 687 -8.49 7.39 31.44
C GLN A 687 -9.56 7.91 30.44
N PHE A 688 -10.60 7.14 30.16
CA PHE A 688 -11.67 7.49 29.20
C PHE A 688 -12.94 8.03 29.85
N VAL A 689 -13.02 8.03 31.18
CA VAL A 689 -14.10 8.69 31.91
C VAL A 689 -14.03 10.19 31.66
N SER A 690 -15.16 10.81 31.36
CA SER A 690 -15.25 12.23 31.04
C SER A 690 -14.69 13.10 32.16
N GLY A 691 -13.98 14.16 31.82
CA GLY A 691 -13.21 14.98 32.75
C GLY A 691 -11.85 14.40 33.13
N LEU A 692 -11.56 13.12 32.89
CA LEU A 692 -10.30 12.48 33.29
C LEU A 692 -9.22 12.52 32.18
N GLY A 693 -8.65 11.39 31.78
CA GLY A 693 -7.42 11.27 30.97
C GLY A 693 -6.25 10.66 31.74
N PRO A 694 -5.23 10.11 31.05
CA PRO A 694 -4.24 9.19 31.62
C PRO A 694 -3.50 9.73 32.85
N ARG A 695 -3.10 11.01 32.83
CA ARG A 695 -2.42 11.67 33.95
C ARG A 695 -3.30 11.79 35.21
N LYS A 696 -4.60 12.05 35.04
CA LYS A 696 -5.56 12.18 36.16
C LYS A 696 -5.94 10.81 36.70
N ALA A 697 -6.20 9.85 35.80
CA ALA A 697 -6.50 8.46 36.17
C ALA A 697 -5.36 7.84 37.00
N ALA A 698 -4.11 7.95 36.53
CA ALA A 698 -2.94 7.46 37.27
C ALA A 698 -2.75 8.16 38.62
N TYR A 699 -3.04 9.47 38.72
CA TYR A 699 -3.00 10.21 39.98
C TYR A 699 -4.06 9.72 40.98
N ILE A 700 -5.31 9.58 40.56
CA ILE A 700 -6.43 9.08 41.38
C ILE A 700 -6.11 7.68 41.94
N ILE A 701 -5.70 6.75 41.08
CA ILE A 701 -5.36 5.38 41.49
C ILE A 701 -4.15 5.36 42.44
N LYS A 702 -3.15 6.22 42.23
CA LYS A 702 -1.99 6.33 43.12
C LYS A 702 -2.38 6.87 44.50
N LEU A 703 -3.23 7.90 44.56
CA LEU A 703 -3.67 8.53 45.80
C LEU A 703 -4.51 7.55 46.65
N LEU A 704 -5.55 6.97 46.05
CA LEU A 704 -6.41 5.98 46.72
C LEU A 704 -5.63 4.77 47.24
N LYS A 705 -4.65 4.27 46.47
CA LYS A 705 -3.76 3.16 46.89
C LYS A 705 -2.76 3.52 47.98
N HIS A 706 -2.28 4.77 48.00
CA HIS A 706 -1.37 5.26 49.05
C HIS A 706 -2.11 5.42 50.39
N ASP A 707 -3.25 6.10 50.37
CA ASP A 707 -4.02 6.45 51.56
C ASP A 707 -4.90 5.29 52.05
N LYS A 708 -4.99 4.21 51.26
CA LYS A 708 -5.85 3.02 51.48
C LYS A 708 -7.33 3.38 51.62
N MET A 709 -7.74 4.46 50.96
CA MET A 709 -9.10 4.98 50.98
C MET A 709 -9.93 4.30 49.89
N PHE A 710 -11.11 3.80 50.26
CA PHE A 710 -12.18 3.48 49.32
C PHE A 710 -13.04 4.72 49.09
N LEU A 711 -13.54 4.89 47.87
CA LEU A 711 -14.50 5.93 47.55
C LEU A 711 -15.87 5.52 48.09
N THR A 712 -16.34 6.20 49.13
CA THR A 712 -17.65 5.92 49.76
C THR A 712 -18.81 6.74 49.19
N ASN A 713 -18.53 7.95 48.70
CA ASN A 713 -19.48 8.75 47.94
C ASN A 713 -18.79 9.64 46.89
N ARG A 714 -19.56 10.17 45.93
CA ARG A 714 -19.09 11.01 44.82
C ARG A 714 -18.60 12.40 45.26
N GLU A 715 -18.96 12.92 46.43
CA GLU A 715 -18.47 14.22 46.91
C GLU A 715 -16.94 14.20 47.18
N LEU A 716 -16.42 13.04 47.60
CA LEU A 716 -14.98 12.82 47.82
C LEU A 716 -14.14 13.02 46.55
N LEU A 717 -14.74 12.90 45.36
CA LEU A 717 -14.06 13.19 44.08
C LEU A 717 -13.55 14.64 44.03
N ALA A 718 -14.36 15.59 44.53
CA ALA A 718 -13.95 16.99 44.63
C ALA A 718 -13.18 17.27 45.92
N ARG A 719 -13.69 16.82 47.08
CA ARG A 719 -13.15 17.20 48.40
C ARG A 719 -11.82 16.54 48.75
N SER A 720 -11.65 15.25 48.42
CA SER A 720 -10.52 14.44 48.91
C SER A 720 -9.53 14.07 47.81
N LEU A 721 -9.99 13.85 46.57
CA LEU A 721 -9.10 13.58 45.43
C LEU A 721 -8.53 14.84 44.76
N GLY A 722 -8.88 16.03 45.26
CA GLY A 722 -8.36 17.30 44.75
C GLY A 722 -8.74 17.62 43.30
N LEU A 723 -9.77 16.97 42.75
CA LEU A 723 -10.21 17.22 41.38
C LEU A 723 -10.92 18.58 41.32
N GLY A 724 -10.44 19.48 40.46
CA GLY A 724 -11.06 20.79 40.26
C GLY A 724 -12.54 20.65 39.87
N PRO A 725 -13.43 21.58 40.26
CA PRO A 725 -14.88 21.36 40.26
C PRO A 725 -15.47 20.96 38.89
N ASN A 726 -14.99 21.55 37.79
CA ASN A 726 -15.39 21.15 36.43
C ASN A 726 -15.07 19.67 36.11
N VAL A 727 -13.97 19.14 36.64
CA VAL A 727 -13.55 17.74 36.44
C VAL A 727 -14.43 16.80 37.26
N ALA A 728 -14.70 17.13 38.52
CA ALA A 728 -15.58 16.35 39.38
C ALA A 728 -17.01 16.30 38.81
N VAL A 729 -17.55 17.42 38.33
CA VAL A 729 -18.86 17.47 37.65
C VAL A 729 -18.86 16.63 36.36
N ASN A 730 -17.83 16.75 35.50
CA ASN A 730 -17.80 15.95 34.27
C ASN A 730 -17.71 14.43 34.53
N CYS A 731 -17.04 13.98 35.60
CA CYS A 731 -16.84 12.56 35.87
C CYS A 731 -17.89 11.90 36.78
N ALA A 732 -18.55 12.65 37.68
CA ALA A 732 -19.28 12.08 38.82
C ALA A 732 -20.31 11.01 38.42
N GLY A 733 -21.25 11.34 37.52
CA GLY A 733 -22.30 10.39 37.08
C GLY A 733 -21.78 9.16 36.30
N PHE A 734 -20.51 9.16 35.89
CA PHE A 734 -19.86 8.04 35.20
C PHE A 734 -18.98 7.17 36.12
N ILE A 735 -18.75 7.61 37.35
CA ILE A 735 -18.11 6.83 38.41
C ILE A 735 -19.19 6.04 39.17
N LYS A 736 -19.08 4.72 39.20
CA LYS A 736 -19.95 3.87 40.02
C LYS A 736 -19.39 3.65 41.42
N ILE A 737 -20.27 3.45 42.38
CA ILE A 737 -19.93 2.98 43.73
C ILE A 737 -20.91 1.85 44.10
N ASP A 738 -20.38 0.67 44.48
CA ASP A 738 -21.22 -0.43 44.97
C ASP A 738 -21.61 -0.17 46.43
N THR A 739 -22.78 0.41 46.62
CA THR A 739 -23.30 0.81 47.94
C THR A 739 -23.65 -0.38 48.84
N VAL A 740 -23.85 -1.57 48.28
CA VAL A 740 -24.06 -2.81 49.06
C VAL A 740 -22.73 -3.32 49.60
N ALA A 741 -21.72 -3.45 48.74
CA ALA A 741 -20.38 -3.89 49.14
C ALA A 741 -19.74 -2.96 50.19
N LEU A 742 -20.06 -1.65 50.17
CA LEU A 742 -19.62 -0.71 51.20
C LEU A 742 -20.33 -0.87 52.55
N ARG A 743 -21.63 -1.22 52.57
CA ARG A 743 -22.39 -1.44 53.82
C ARG A 743 -21.86 -2.64 54.64
N GLU A 744 -21.11 -3.55 54.02
CA GLU A 744 -20.47 -4.69 54.69
C GLU A 744 -19.09 -4.37 55.31
N LEU A 745 -18.51 -3.18 55.04
CA LEU A 745 -17.20 -2.82 55.58
C LEU A 745 -17.30 -2.53 57.09
N PRO A 746 -16.30 -2.93 57.91
CA PRO A 746 -16.32 -2.77 59.37
C PRO A 746 -16.22 -1.30 59.86
N SER A 747 -16.18 -0.33 58.95
CA SER A 747 -16.23 1.11 59.22
C SER A 747 -17.67 1.64 59.12
N GLY A 748 -18.57 1.03 59.90
CA GLY A 748 -20.03 1.17 59.80
C GLY A 748 -20.64 2.51 60.24
N ASP A 749 -19.98 3.63 59.94
CA ASP A 749 -20.49 4.99 60.12
C ASP A 749 -19.90 5.89 59.02
N THR A 750 -20.45 5.77 57.80
CA THR A 750 -20.11 6.62 56.66
C THR A 750 -21.36 7.03 55.89
N ASN A 751 -21.39 8.28 55.42
CA ASN A 751 -22.51 8.84 54.65
C ASN A 751 -22.51 8.27 53.22
N ILE A 752 -23.14 7.09 53.07
CA ILE A 752 -23.30 6.36 51.80
C ILE A 752 -24.54 6.91 51.08
N GLU A 753 -24.33 7.67 50.01
CA GLU A 753 -25.40 8.09 49.12
C GLU A 753 -25.82 6.89 48.24
N ILE A 754 -27.11 6.56 48.27
CA ILE A 754 -27.69 5.40 47.60
C ILE A 754 -27.70 5.61 46.09
N LEU A 755 -27.91 6.85 45.63
CA LEU A 755 -27.93 7.22 44.21
C LEU A 755 -26.55 7.06 43.53
N ASP A 756 -25.44 6.95 44.27
CA ASP A 756 -24.10 6.74 43.71
C ASP A 756 -23.92 5.35 43.04
N CYS A 757 -24.85 4.41 43.25
CA CYS A 757 -24.93 3.15 42.49
C CYS A 757 -25.70 3.24 41.16
N THR A 758 -26.18 4.44 40.79
CA THR A 758 -26.97 4.74 39.58
C THR A 758 -26.26 5.74 38.66
N ARG A 759 -26.77 5.98 37.45
CA ARG A 759 -26.32 7.08 36.57
C ARG A 759 -26.89 8.44 36.92
N VAL A 760 -27.77 8.57 37.91
CA VAL A 760 -28.29 9.89 38.31
C VAL A 760 -27.08 10.76 38.69
N HIS A 761 -27.03 11.97 38.17
CA HIS A 761 -25.93 12.90 38.46
C HIS A 761 -26.18 13.60 39.81
N PRO A 762 -25.16 13.89 40.63
CA PRO A 762 -25.34 14.59 41.92
C PRO A 762 -26.11 15.93 41.87
N GLU A 763 -26.15 16.59 40.70
CA GLU A 763 -26.95 17.81 40.50
C GLU A 763 -28.48 17.57 40.44
N SER A 764 -28.90 16.30 40.38
CA SER A 764 -30.30 15.86 40.27
C SER A 764 -30.72 14.93 41.42
N TYR A 765 -29.95 14.86 42.51
CA TYR A 765 -30.27 13.99 43.66
C TYR A 765 -31.51 14.46 44.42
N ASP A 766 -31.68 15.76 44.61
CA ASP A 766 -32.88 16.32 45.25
C ASP A 766 -34.13 16.07 44.40
N LEU A 767 -34.01 16.16 43.07
CA LEU A 767 -35.08 15.82 42.13
C LEU A 767 -35.46 14.33 42.19
N ALA A 768 -34.48 13.44 42.32
CA ALA A 768 -34.73 12.01 42.48
C ALA A 768 -35.39 11.66 43.83
N ARG A 769 -35.02 12.36 44.91
CA ARG A 769 -35.66 12.27 46.23
C ARG A 769 -37.11 12.74 46.17
N GLN A 770 -37.36 13.92 45.59
CA GLN A 770 -38.72 14.46 45.43
C GLN A 770 -39.61 13.50 44.61
N MET A 771 -39.13 13.05 43.45
CA MET A 771 -39.86 12.08 42.62
C MET A 771 -40.17 10.75 43.33
N ALA A 772 -39.38 10.37 44.35
CA ALA A 772 -39.65 9.19 45.18
C ALA A 772 -40.66 9.47 46.31
N VAL A 773 -40.63 10.66 46.92
CA VAL A 773 -41.64 11.11 47.91
C VAL A 773 -43.03 11.21 47.25
N ASP A 774 -43.09 11.87 46.09
CA ASP A 774 -44.33 12.06 45.33
C ASP A 774 -44.92 10.72 44.84
N ALA A 775 -44.07 9.78 44.40
CA ALA A 775 -44.49 8.44 43.97
C ALA A 775 -44.87 7.47 45.12
N LEU A 776 -44.76 7.89 46.39
CA LEU A 776 -45.22 7.16 47.56
C LEU A 776 -46.42 7.82 48.25
N GLU A 777 -46.92 8.96 47.74
CA GLU A 777 -47.95 9.79 48.39
C GLU A 777 -47.62 10.12 49.86
N TYR A 778 -46.34 10.36 50.16
CA TYR A 778 -45.89 10.73 51.52
C TYR A 778 -46.44 12.13 51.91
N ASP A 779 -47.22 12.20 52.99
CA ASP A 779 -47.69 13.47 53.58
C ASP A 779 -46.53 14.45 53.88
N ASP A 780 -46.80 15.76 53.77
CA ASP A 780 -45.89 16.89 54.11
C ASP A 780 -45.52 17.01 55.62
N ASN A 781 -45.47 15.90 56.36
CA ASN A 781 -45.13 15.88 57.79
C ASN A 781 -43.60 15.87 58.00
N ASP A 782 -43.11 16.67 58.96
CA ASP A 782 -41.67 16.83 59.30
C ASP A 782 -40.92 15.52 59.67
N ASP A 783 -41.64 14.41 59.91
CA ASP A 783 -41.08 13.10 60.27
C ASP A 783 -40.64 12.24 59.05
N ASN A 784 -40.97 12.64 57.81
CA ASN A 784 -40.71 11.85 56.59
C ASN A 784 -39.33 12.14 55.96
N ASP A 785 -38.37 11.22 56.08
CA ASP A 785 -37.05 11.31 55.41
C ASP A 785 -37.13 10.90 53.92
N PRO A 786 -36.81 11.80 52.95
CA PRO A 786 -36.78 11.48 51.52
C PRO A 786 -35.76 10.39 51.14
N THR A 787 -34.78 10.11 52.00
CA THR A 787 -33.82 9.00 51.83
C THR A 787 -34.50 7.65 52.02
N LEU A 788 -35.46 7.55 52.94
CA LEU A 788 -36.27 6.34 53.15
C LEU A 788 -37.28 6.12 52.02
N ALA A 789 -37.78 7.20 51.41
CA ALA A 789 -38.60 7.11 50.20
C ALA A 789 -37.83 6.46 49.03
N LEU A 790 -36.57 6.84 48.82
CA LEU A 790 -35.67 6.13 47.88
C LEU A 790 -35.39 4.69 48.34
N GLU A 791 -35.16 4.48 49.64
CA GLU A 791 -35.26 3.19 50.36
C GLU A 791 -36.30 2.21 49.77
N GLU A 792 -37.56 2.63 49.82
CA GLU A 792 -38.73 1.81 49.46
C GLU A 792 -38.92 1.71 47.94
N ILE A 793 -38.80 2.82 47.21
CA ILE A 793 -38.90 2.85 45.74
C ILE A 793 -37.84 1.96 45.07
N MET A 794 -36.65 1.81 45.66
CA MET A 794 -35.60 0.93 45.12
C MET A 794 -35.78 -0.55 45.50
N GLN A 795 -36.72 -0.87 46.42
CA GLN A 795 -37.17 -2.23 46.73
C GLN A 795 -38.40 -2.63 45.90
N ASP A 796 -39.32 -1.68 45.68
CA ASP A 796 -40.52 -1.83 44.85
C ASP A 796 -40.61 -0.69 43.79
N PRO A 797 -39.87 -0.80 42.66
CA PRO A 797 -39.93 0.21 41.60
C PRO A 797 -41.25 0.24 40.82
N SER A 798 -42.23 -0.62 41.14
CA SER A 798 -43.49 -0.68 40.40
C SER A 798 -44.32 0.61 40.55
N ARG A 799 -44.24 1.27 41.71
CA ARG A 799 -44.97 2.51 42.03
C ARG A 799 -44.58 3.69 41.15
N LEU A 800 -43.33 3.74 40.66
CA LEU A 800 -42.86 4.76 39.70
C LEU A 800 -43.60 4.73 38.35
N ARG A 801 -44.43 3.72 38.07
CA ARG A 801 -45.27 3.66 36.87
C ARG A 801 -46.52 4.55 36.99
N GLU A 802 -47.00 4.80 38.20
CA GLU A 802 -48.26 5.51 38.45
C GLU A 802 -48.07 7.05 38.45
N LEU A 803 -46.83 7.52 38.62
CA LEU A 803 -46.45 8.93 38.54
C LEU A 803 -46.42 9.45 37.07
N ASP A 804 -47.21 10.49 36.80
CA ASP A 804 -47.18 11.25 35.55
C ASP A 804 -45.97 12.20 35.51
N LEU A 805 -44.91 11.77 34.82
CA LEU A 805 -43.68 12.55 34.68
C LEU A 805 -43.81 13.79 33.80
N ASP A 806 -44.76 13.81 32.86
CA ASP A 806 -44.96 14.98 31.99
C ASP A 806 -45.64 16.09 32.81
N ALA A 807 -46.70 15.76 33.56
CA ALA A 807 -47.34 16.70 34.49
C ALA A 807 -46.37 17.24 35.57
N PHE A 808 -45.51 16.37 36.10
CA PHE A 808 -44.49 16.75 37.10
C PHE A 808 -43.40 17.67 36.50
N ALA A 809 -42.91 17.36 35.30
CA ALA A 809 -41.94 18.20 34.59
C ALA A 809 -42.50 19.59 34.24
N ASP A 810 -43.78 19.65 33.87
CA ASP A 810 -44.49 20.89 33.53
C ASP A 810 -44.70 21.79 34.75
N GLU A 811 -44.84 21.23 35.96
CA GLU A 811 -44.89 21.98 37.22
C GLU A 811 -43.50 22.47 37.66
N LEU A 812 -42.46 21.62 37.58
CA LEU A 812 -41.06 22.04 37.81
C LEU A 812 -40.63 23.17 36.87
N ALA A 813 -41.11 23.16 35.62
CA ALA A 813 -40.88 24.23 34.66
C ALA A 813 -41.55 25.55 35.05
N ARG A 814 -42.70 25.53 35.76
CA ARG A 814 -43.34 26.73 36.36
C ARG A 814 -42.58 27.26 37.57
N GLN A 815 -41.86 26.38 38.27
CA GLN A 815 -41.04 26.70 39.44
C GLN A 815 -39.59 27.12 39.09
N ASP A 816 -39.33 27.47 37.82
CA ASP A 816 -38.04 27.95 37.28
C ASP A 816 -36.88 26.90 37.29
N HIS A 817 -37.20 25.62 37.49
CA HIS A 817 -36.22 24.50 37.34
C HIS A 817 -35.97 24.10 35.86
N GLY A 818 -36.75 24.67 34.93
CA GLY A 818 -36.64 24.47 33.48
C GLY A 818 -37.31 23.19 32.96
N ASP A 819 -37.19 22.94 31.65
CA ASP A 819 -37.62 21.69 31.02
C ASP A 819 -36.80 20.51 31.60
N LYS A 820 -37.47 19.63 32.36
CA LYS A 820 -36.86 18.48 33.05
C LYS A 820 -37.35 17.11 32.58
N HIS A 821 -38.18 17.06 31.52
CA HIS A 821 -38.85 15.83 31.08
C HIS A 821 -37.85 14.68 30.88
N ILE A 822 -36.80 14.88 30.07
CA ILE A 822 -35.87 13.79 29.73
C ILE A 822 -35.08 13.33 30.97
N THR A 823 -34.62 14.25 31.82
CA THR A 823 -33.95 13.91 33.08
C THR A 823 -34.83 13.03 33.97
N LEU A 824 -36.13 13.33 34.08
CA LEU A 824 -37.06 12.53 34.89
C LEU A 824 -37.27 11.12 34.34
N TYR A 825 -37.43 10.97 33.01
CA TYR A 825 -37.49 9.65 32.39
C TYR A 825 -36.20 8.85 32.59
N ASP A 826 -35.02 9.48 32.53
CA ASP A 826 -33.73 8.84 32.83
C ASP A 826 -33.61 8.44 34.31
N ILE A 827 -34.00 9.30 35.27
CA ILE A 827 -34.01 8.98 36.71
C ILE A 827 -34.93 7.78 36.96
N ARG A 828 -36.16 7.80 36.45
CA ARG A 828 -37.09 6.67 36.58
C ARG A 828 -36.51 5.38 36.00
N LYS A 829 -35.82 5.45 34.87
CA LYS A 829 -35.16 4.29 34.25
C LYS A 829 -34.05 3.70 35.14
N GLU A 830 -33.29 4.56 35.80
CA GLU A 830 -32.18 4.17 36.69
C GLU A 830 -32.63 3.70 38.08
N LEU A 831 -33.71 4.25 38.65
CA LEU A 831 -34.32 3.70 39.87
C LEU A 831 -34.94 2.32 39.61
N ASN A 832 -35.57 2.11 38.45
CA ASN A 832 -36.05 0.79 38.01
C ASN A 832 -34.90 -0.22 37.84
N GLN A 833 -33.79 0.17 37.20
CA GLN A 833 -32.68 -0.74 36.86
C GLN A 833 -31.31 -0.08 37.00
N ARG A 834 -30.85 0.02 38.26
CA ARG A 834 -29.58 0.63 38.70
C ARG A 834 -28.38 0.37 37.78
N TYR A 835 -27.94 1.42 37.08
CA TYR A 835 -26.76 1.42 36.20
C TYR A 835 -26.72 0.23 35.23
N ARG A 836 -27.89 -0.13 34.66
CA ARG A 836 -28.01 -1.21 33.66
C ARG A 836 -27.01 -1.00 32.53
N ASP A 837 -26.33 -2.08 32.14
CA ASP A 837 -25.54 -2.12 30.91
C ASP A 837 -26.51 -2.23 29.71
N TYR A 838 -26.33 -1.35 28.73
CA TYR A 838 -27.16 -1.28 27.51
C TYR A 838 -26.44 -1.84 26.28
N ARG A 839 -25.25 -2.43 26.48
CA ARG A 839 -24.52 -3.21 25.47
C ARG A 839 -25.27 -4.48 25.06
N ASP A 840 -25.02 -4.92 23.83
CA ASP A 840 -25.61 -6.12 23.24
C ASP A 840 -25.13 -7.39 23.98
N PRO A 841 -26.01 -8.36 24.30
CA PRO A 841 -25.60 -9.62 24.91
C PRO A 841 -24.59 -10.38 24.04
N PHE A 842 -23.59 -11.03 24.64
CA PHE A 842 -22.61 -11.84 23.91
C PHE A 842 -23.29 -12.99 23.13
N GLU A 843 -23.24 -12.94 21.79
CA GLU A 843 -23.62 -14.06 20.93
C GLU A 843 -22.41 -14.95 20.58
N PRO A 844 -22.59 -16.29 20.51
CA PRO A 844 -21.53 -17.19 20.05
C PRO A 844 -21.27 -16.99 18.54
N PRO A 845 -20.02 -17.11 18.08
CA PRO A 845 -19.67 -16.77 16.70
C PRO A 845 -20.34 -17.70 15.67
N THR A 846 -20.75 -17.12 14.55
CA THR A 846 -21.39 -17.86 13.45
C THR A 846 -20.41 -18.84 12.78
N PRO A 847 -20.89 -19.87 12.04
CA PRO A 847 -20.00 -20.77 11.31
C PRO A 847 -19.07 -20.06 10.32
N GLU A 848 -19.49 -18.92 9.76
CA GLU A 848 -18.69 -18.11 8.84
C GLU A 848 -17.58 -17.33 9.58
N GLN A 849 -17.89 -16.80 10.76
CA GLN A 849 -16.90 -16.18 11.66
C GLN A 849 -15.90 -17.23 12.18
N ILE A 850 -16.37 -18.41 12.62
CA ILE A 850 -15.51 -19.52 13.06
C ILE A 850 -14.58 -19.98 11.93
N PHE A 851 -15.09 -20.03 10.70
CA PHE A 851 -14.29 -20.34 9.52
C PHE A 851 -13.20 -19.27 9.31
N SER A 852 -13.56 -17.99 9.29
CA SER A 852 -12.61 -16.88 9.13
C SER A 852 -11.53 -16.84 10.23
N MET A 853 -11.89 -17.02 11.51
CA MET A 853 -10.94 -17.08 12.64
C MET A 853 -9.94 -18.25 12.59
N ILE A 854 -10.23 -19.30 11.80
CA ILE A 854 -9.41 -20.51 11.70
C ILE A 854 -8.57 -20.53 10.43
N THR A 855 -9.08 -19.96 9.33
CA THR A 855 -8.43 -19.95 8.02
C THR A 855 -7.68 -18.64 7.75
N HIS A 856 -8.00 -17.57 8.48
CA HIS A 856 -7.58 -16.18 8.26
C HIS A 856 -8.04 -15.60 6.91
N GLU A 857 -9.05 -16.23 6.32
CA GLU A 857 -9.69 -15.81 5.06
C GLU A 857 -10.97 -15.01 5.32
N THR A 858 -11.29 -14.10 4.42
CA THR A 858 -12.57 -13.36 4.40
C THR A 858 -13.37 -13.70 3.13
N PRO A 859 -14.66 -13.33 3.06
CA PRO A 859 -15.42 -13.40 1.81
C PRO A 859 -14.84 -12.57 0.65
N GLU A 860 -13.91 -11.65 0.92
CA GLU A 860 -13.19 -10.88 -0.10
C GLU A 860 -11.95 -11.62 -0.63
N THR A 861 -11.18 -12.31 0.23
CA THR A 861 -9.97 -13.03 -0.17
C THR A 861 -10.28 -14.39 -0.80
N MET A 862 -11.31 -15.09 -0.31
CA MET A 862 -11.68 -16.41 -0.81
C MET A 862 -13.20 -16.56 -0.97
N HIS A 863 -13.65 -16.58 -2.22
CA HIS A 863 -15.04 -16.72 -2.60
C HIS A 863 -15.25 -17.77 -3.70
N LYS A 864 -16.51 -18.02 -4.06
CA LYS A 864 -16.84 -18.80 -5.24
C LYS A 864 -16.31 -18.09 -6.49
N GLY A 865 -15.46 -18.78 -7.26
CA GLY A 865 -14.80 -18.26 -8.46
C GLY A 865 -13.33 -17.88 -8.26
N SER A 866 -12.82 -17.77 -7.03
CA SER A 866 -11.41 -17.46 -6.76
C SER A 866 -10.48 -18.55 -7.32
N LEU A 867 -9.34 -18.13 -7.88
CA LEU A 867 -8.26 -19.01 -8.30
C LEU A 867 -7.30 -19.23 -7.12
N VAL A 868 -7.02 -20.50 -6.82
CA VAL A 868 -6.14 -20.93 -5.72
C VAL A 868 -5.10 -21.92 -6.20
N GLU A 869 -3.95 -21.95 -5.53
CA GLU A 869 -3.00 -23.04 -5.63
C GLU A 869 -3.26 -24.03 -4.50
N CYS A 870 -3.02 -25.32 -4.76
CA CYS A 870 -3.34 -26.39 -3.81
C CYS A 870 -2.39 -27.58 -3.99
N GLN A 871 -1.92 -28.12 -2.87
CA GLN A 871 -1.04 -29.28 -2.83
C GLN A 871 -1.85 -30.58 -2.91
N VAL A 872 -1.46 -31.52 -3.77
CA VAL A 872 -2.08 -32.84 -3.85
C VAL A 872 -1.74 -33.68 -2.61
N ILE A 873 -2.78 -34.14 -1.91
CA ILE A 873 -2.65 -35.10 -0.81
C ILE A 873 -2.60 -36.52 -1.39
N CYS A 874 -3.63 -36.91 -2.15
CA CYS A 874 -3.76 -38.26 -2.73
C CYS A 874 -4.87 -38.33 -3.78
N LEU A 875 -4.85 -39.38 -4.60
CA LEU A 875 -6.00 -39.74 -5.45
C LEU A 875 -7.10 -40.34 -4.58
N ALA A 876 -8.33 -39.85 -4.74
CA ALA A 876 -9.51 -40.36 -4.05
C ALA A 876 -10.18 -41.45 -4.88
N SER A 877 -9.97 -42.72 -4.54
CA SER A 877 -10.74 -43.83 -5.11
C SER A 877 -11.99 -44.15 -4.26
N ARG A 878 -13.04 -44.66 -4.93
CA ARG A 878 -14.27 -45.14 -4.30
C ARG A 878 -14.40 -46.64 -4.57
N LYS A 879 -14.47 -47.46 -3.50
CA LYS A 879 -14.79 -48.90 -3.63
C LYS A 879 -16.13 -49.07 -4.38
N PRO A 880 -16.24 -50.04 -5.31
CA PRO A 880 -17.49 -50.32 -6.01
C PRO A 880 -18.56 -50.80 -5.03
N THR A 881 -19.84 -50.53 -5.32
CA THR A 881 -20.96 -51.16 -4.59
C THR A 881 -21.20 -52.59 -5.08
N GLN A 882 -21.90 -53.42 -4.29
CA GLN A 882 -22.17 -54.81 -4.68
C GLN A 882 -22.83 -54.89 -6.07
N GLU A 883 -23.86 -54.08 -6.32
CA GLU A 883 -24.53 -53.97 -7.63
C GLU A 883 -23.59 -53.62 -8.78
N GLN A 884 -22.48 -52.90 -8.52
CA GLN A 884 -21.46 -52.60 -9.54
C GLN A 884 -20.52 -53.79 -9.76
N ILE A 885 -20.15 -54.52 -8.70
CA ILE A 885 -19.35 -55.75 -8.78
C ILE A 885 -20.12 -56.83 -9.55
N ASP A 886 -21.40 -57.02 -9.24
CA ASP A 886 -22.28 -58.03 -9.87
C ASP A 886 -22.50 -57.75 -11.37
N ASN A 887 -22.40 -56.48 -11.80
CA ASN A 887 -22.49 -56.05 -13.21
C ASN A 887 -21.12 -55.79 -13.86
N ALA A 888 -20.01 -56.21 -13.24
CA ALA A 888 -18.66 -55.91 -13.72
C ALA A 888 -18.25 -56.82 -14.91
N ASN A 889 -17.99 -56.19 -16.07
CA ASN A 889 -17.34 -56.85 -17.21
C ASN A 889 -15.83 -56.53 -17.22
N PRO A 890 -14.95 -57.40 -16.66
CA PRO A 890 -13.51 -57.22 -16.72
C PRO A 890 -12.97 -57.44 -18.14
N ILE A 891 -11.87 -56.77 -18.46
CA ILE A 891 -11.25 -56.84 -19.78
C ILE A 891 -10.00 -57.72 -19.68
N LYS A 892 -9.87 -58.67 -20.61
CA LYS A 892 -8.67 -59.50 -20.77
C LYS A 892 -7.69 -58.81 -21.70
N ASN A 893 -6.44 -58.65 -21.26
CA ASN A 893 -5.38 -58.06 -22.08
C ASN A 893 -4.90 -59.11 -23.10
N ASN A 894 -4.93 -58.77 -24.39
CA ASN A 894 -4.65 -59.71 -25.49
C ASN A 894 -3.17 -60.11 -25.56
N ASP A 895 -2.25 -59.21 -25.21
CA ASP A 895 -0.81 -59.44 -25.36
C ASP A 895 -0.21 -60.24 -24.20
N THR A 896 -0.79 -60.11 -22.99
CA THR A 896 -0.32 -60.80 -21.78
C THR A 896 -1.19 -62.01 -21.39
N GLY A 897 -2.40 -62.12 -21.93
CA GLY A 897 -3.34 -63.21 -21.62
C GLY A 897 -3.92 -63.14 -20.20
N LEU A 898 -3.70 -62.05 -19.47
CA LEU A 898 -4.14 -61.84 -18.09
C LEU A 898 -5.40 -60.96 -18.04
N TRP A 899 -6.21 -61.13 -16.99
CA TRP A 899 -7.38 -60.29 -16.73
C TRP A 899 -6.99 -59.02 -15.96
N THR A 900 -7.73 -57.94 -16.22
CA THR A 900 -7.52 -56.62 -15.63
C THR A 900 -8.75 -56.18 -14.82
N CYS A 901 -8.53 -55.61 -13.63
CA CYS A 901 -9.63 -55.15 -12.76
C CYS A 901 -10.34 -53.92 -13.36
N PRO A 902 -11.66 -53.96 -13.64
CA PRO A 902 -12.35 -52.87 -14.32
C PRO A 902 -12.46 -51.60 -13.47
N PHE A 903 -12.31 -51.70 -12.15
CA PHE A 903 -12.39 -50.56 -11.23
C PHE A 903 -11.03 -49.91 -10.95
N CYS A 904 -10.03 -50.69 -10.51
CA CYS A 904 -8.72 -50.16 -10.12
C CYS A 904 -7.59 -50.42 -11.13
N ARG A 905 -7.88 -51.01 -12.30
CA ARG A 905 -6.93 -51.32 -13.40
C ARG A 905 -5.70 -52.17 -13.00
N LYS A 906 -5.72 -52.85 -11.84
CA LYS A 906 -4.71 -53.85 -11.47
C LYS A 906 -4.71 -54.99 -12.49
N GLU A 907 -3.57 -55.23 -13.13
CA GLU A 907 -3.34 -56.41 -14.00
C GLU A 907 -2.80 -57.59 -13.17
N GLY A 908 -2.79 -58.79 -13.75
CA GLY A 908 -2.15 -59.98 -13.16
C GLY A 908 -3.07 -61.13 -12.74
N PHE A 909 -4.39 -61.03 -12.98
CA PHE A 909 -5.33 -62.09 -12.62
C PHE A 909 -5.33 -63.20 -13.68
N ALA A 910 -5.11 -64.46 -13.27
CA ALA A 910 -5.03 -65.59 -14.19
C ALA A 910 -6.43 -66.05 -14.65
N GLN A 911 -7.40 -66.06 -13.73
CA GLN A 911 -8.79 -66.42 -13.97
C GLN A 911 -9.74 -65.33 -13.44
N PHE A 912 -10.94 -65.27 -14.01
CA PHE A 912 -12.02 -64.40 -13.53
C PHE A 912 -12.39 -64.67 -12.05
N GLY A 913 -12.27 -65.93 -11.60
CA GLY A 913 -12.50 -66.31 -10.20
C GLY A 913 -11.55 -65.62 -9.21
N ASP A 914 -10.30 -65.36 -9.61
CA ASP A 914 -9.26 -64.77 -8.77
C ASP A 914 -9.53 -63.28 -8.43
N MET A 915 -10.52 -62.67 -9.09
CA MET A 915 -10.87 -61.27 -8.94
C MET A 915 -11.85 -61.02 -7.77
N TRP A 916 -12.61 -62.03 -7.34
CA TRP A 916 -13.57 -61.88 -6.23
C TRP A 916 -12.90 -61.61 -4.88
N PRO A 917 -11.86 -62.36 -4.44
CA PRO A 917 -11.13 -62.04 -3.21
C PRO A 917 -10.47 -60.65 -3.24
N HIS A 918 -10.14 -60.17 -4.45
CA HIS A 918 -9.60 -58.83 -4.67
C HIS A 918 -10.67 -57.75 -4.50
N TYR A 919 -11.90 -57.92 -4.99
CA TYR A 919 -12.96 -56.93 -4.83
C TYR A 919 -13.28 -56.63 -3.35
N ASP A 920 -13.39 -57.66 -2.52
CA ASP A 920 -13.66 -57.51 -1.08
C ASP A 920 -12.53 -56.78 -0.35
N ASN A 921 -11.29 -57.28 -0.50
CA ASN A 921 -10.17 -56.89 0.34
C ASN A 921 -9.32 -55.78 -0.31
N ASP A 922 -8.68 -56.11 -1.44
CA ASP A 922 -7.58 -55.37 -2.09
C ASP A 922 -8.02 -54.23 -3.03
N CYS A 923 -9.28 -54.20 -3.46
CA CYS A 923 -9.69 -53.28 -4.52
C CYS A 923 -9.82 -51.85 -4.01
N LEU A 924 -8.92 -50.98 -4.46
CA LEU A 924 -8.98 -49.53 -4.22
C LEU A 924 -10.23 -48.89 -4.87
N GLY A 925 -10.83 -49.55 -5.87
CA GLY A 925 -11.97 -49.05 -6.63
C GLY A 925 -11.62 -47.99 -7.68
N GLN A 926 -12.63 -47.34 -8.25
CA GLN A 926 -12.45 -46.36 -9.33
C GLN A 926 -12.01 -45.00 -8.77
N VAL A 927 -11.10 -44.31 -9.47
CA VAL A 927 -10.70 -42.93 -9.13
C VAL A 927 -11.89 -41.98 -9.31
N SER A 928 -12.31 -41.36 -8.22
CA SER A 928 -13.44 -40.43 -8.13
C SER A 928 -13.04 -38.96 -8.17
N GLY A 929 -11.78 -38.66 -7.83
CA GLY A 929 -11.20 -37.33 -7.87
C GLY A 929 -9.81 -37.28 -7.25
N ILE A 930 -9.30 -36.08 -7.03
CA ILE A 930 -8.04 -35.79 -6.32
C ILE A 930 -8.40 -35.10 -5.00
N ARG A 931 -7.76 -35.50 -3.90
CA ARG A 931 -7.77 -34.72 -2.65
C ARG A 931 -6.59 -33.77 -2.66
N VAL A 932 -6.85 -32.51 -2.33
CA VAL A 932 -5.85 -31.45 -2.24
C VAL A 932 -5.94 -30.74 -0.89
N GLN A 933 -4.94 -29.95 -0.54
CA GLN A 933 -4.95 -29.02 0.57
C GLN A 933 -4.55 -27.63 0.06
N LEU A 934 -5.18 -26.58 0.58
CA LEU A 934 -4.80 -25.20 0.31
C LEU A 934 -3.78 -24.75 1.37
N ASP A 935 -3.02 -23.69 1.08
CA ASP A 935 -1.97 -23.20 1.97
C ASP A 935 -2.51 -22.72 3.34
N ASN A 936 -3.75 -22.23 3.36
CA ASN A 936 -4.53 -21.91 4.56
C ASN A 936 -5.06 -23.15 5.34
N GLY A 937 -4.59 -24.35 4.99
CA GLY A 937 -4.89 -25.62 5.64
C GLY A 937 -6.23 -26.26 5.28
N ILE A 938 -7.09 -25.59 4.51
CA ILE A 938 -8.40 -26.09 4.07
C ILE A 938 -8.24 -27.33 3.18
N THR A 939 -9.09 -28.34 3.36
CA THR A 939 -9.11 -29.50 2.46
C THR A 939 -9.92 -29.20 1.20
N GLY A 940 -9.41 -29.64 0.05
CA GLY A 940 -10.08 -29.51 -1.24
C GLY A 940 -10.34 -30.85 -1.89
N PHE A 941 -11.39 -30.90 -2.70
CA PHE A 941 -11.71 -32.05 -3.55
C PHE A 941 -11.87 -31.60 -5.00
N ILE A 942 -11.20 -32.30 -5.91
CA ILE A 942 -11.30 -32.12 -7.37
C ILE A 942 -11.96 -33.38 -7.94
N PRO A 943 -13.30 -33.40 -8.13
CA PRO A 943 -14.00 -34.50 -8.79
C PRO A 943 -13.48 -34.77 -10.21
N CYS A 944 -13.48 -36.03 -10.66
CA CYS A 944 -13.10 -36.39 -12.05
C CYS A 944 -13.94 -35.70 -13.15
N ARG A 945 -15.11 -35.13 -12.82
CA ARG A 945 -15.92 -34.32 -13.76
C ARG A 945 -15.31 -32.94 -14.07
N PHE A 946 -14.36 -32.46 -13.28
CA PHE A 946 -13.71 -31.16 -13.39
C PHE A 946 -12.20 -31.27 -13.69
N ILE A 947 -11.85 -32.32 -14.42
CA ILE A 947 -10.51 -32.61 -14.95
C ILE A 947 -10.65 -32.79 -16.47
N ASP A 948 -9.72 -32.25 -17.25
CA ASP A 948 -9.73 -32.45 -18.71
C ASP A 948 -9.42 -33.91 -19.10
N ARG A 949 -9.82 -34.29 -20.31
CA ARG A 949 -9.55 -35.61 -20.88
C ARG A 949 -8.38 -35.55 -21.88
N PRO A 950 -7.47 -36.54 -21.89
CA PRO A 950 -7.42 -37.73 -21.03
C PRO A 950 -7.00 -37.41 -19.59
N MET A 951 -7.67 -38.03 -18.61
CA MET A 951 -7.45 -37.74 -17.19
C MET A 951 -6.19 -38.44 -16.65
N GLU A 952 -5.82 -39.56 -17.27
CA GLU A 952 -4.65 -40.38 -16.97
C GLU A 952 -3.36 -39.53 -16.86
N ALA A 953 -3.08 -38.70 -17.87
CA ALA A 953 -1.92 -37.80 -17.91
C ALA A 953 -1.96 -36.66 -16.87
N THR A 954 -3.10 -36.47 -16.19
CA THR A 954 -3.23 -35.57 -15.03
C THR A 954 -2.99 -36.34 -13.73
N PHE A 955 -3.51 -37.57 -13.60
CA PHE A 955 -3.24 -38.42 -12.43
C PHE A 955 -1.77 -38.84 -12.32
N GLU A 956 -1.08 -39.06 -13.43
CA GLU A 956 0.39 -39.30 -13.46
C GLU A 956 1.21 -38.11 -12.95
N LYS A 957 0.70 -36.89 -13.11
CA LYS A 957 1.36 -35.65 -12.65
C LYS A 957 0.95 -35.29 -11.22
N ALA A 958 -0.26 -35.63 -10.81
CA ALA A 958 -0.83 -35.38 -9.48
C ALA A 958 -0.27 -36.36 -8.43
N LEU A 959 1.06 -36.39 -8.29
CA LEU A 959 1.74 -37.10 -7.22
C LEU A 959 1.52 -36.37 -5.88
N PRO A 960 1.48 -37.07 -4.73
CA PRO A 960 1.45 -36.44 -3.41
C PRO A 960 2.56 -35.39 -3.25
N GLY A 961 2.21 -34.20 -2.78
CA GLY A 961 3.12 -33.05 -2.65
C GLY A 961 3.23 -32.15 -3.89
N SER A 962 2.70 -32.54 -5.06
CA SER A 962 2.66 -31.68 -6.24
C SER A 962 1.66 -30.53 -6.08
N MET A 963 1.98 -29.35 -6.64
CA MET A 963 1.07 -28.19 -6.64
C MET A 963 0.22 -28.19 -7.92
N LEU A 964 -1.09 -27.97 -7.76
CA LEU A 964 -2.04 -27.76 -8.84
C LEU A 964 -2.74 -26.41 -8.64
N ARG A 965 -2.99 -25.68 -9.73
CA ARG A 965 -3.80 -24.45 -9.71
C ARG A 965 -5.23 -24.77 -10.13
N GLY A 966 -6.21 -24.28 -9.38
CA GLY A 966 -7.63 -24.57 -9.58
C GLY A 966 -8.54 -23.39 -9.24
N LYS A 967 -9.82 -23.50 -9.61
CA LYS A 967 -10.87 -22.51 -9.37
C LYS A 967 -11.90 -23.05 -8.39
N ILE A 968 -12.23 -22.30 -7.34
CA ILE A 968 -13.22 -22.71 -6.33
C ILE A 968 -14.63 -22.64 -6.92
N LEU A 969 -15.33 -23.77 -6.95
CA LEU A 969 -16.73 -23.87 -7.39
C LEU A 969 -17.74 -23.79 -6.24
N LYS A 970 -17.36 -24.30 -5.06
CA LYS A 970 -18.18 -24.31 -3.84
C LYS A 970 -17.30 -24.35 -2.59
N ILE A 971 -17.74 -23.68 -1.53
CA ILE A 971 -17.18 -23.75 -0.18
C ILE A 971 -18.22 -24.44 0.72
N ASP A 972 -17.82 -25.45 1.49
CA ASP A 972 -18.63 -26.09 2.54
C ASP A 972 -18.04 -25.69 3.90
N ILE A 973 -18.49 -24.52 4.38
CA ILE A 973 -17.99 -23.81 5.56
C ILE A 973 -17.98 -24.73 6.79
N ASN A 974 -19.10 -25.41 7.04
CA ASN A 974 -19.28 -26.34 8.17
C ASN A 974 -18.31 -27.53 8.15
N LYS A 975 -17.75 -27.91 6.99
CA LYS A 975 -16.80 -29.02 6.86
C LYS A 975 -15.36 -28.58 6.65
N PHE A 976 -15.10 -27.27 6.50
CA PHE A 976 -13.80 -26.72 6.09
C PHE A 976 -13.28 -27.40 4.80
N ASN A 977 -14.18 -27.58 3.83
CA ASN A 977 -13.88 -28.28 2.57
C ASN A 977 -14.34 -27.48 1.35
N VAL A 978 -13.49 -27.37 0.32
CA VAL A 978 -13.82 -26.74 -0.97
C VAL A 978 -13.92 -27.74 -2.13
N GLU A 979 -14.78 -27.44 -3.10
CA GLU A 979 -14.87 -28.16 -4.37
C GLU A 979 -14.17 -27.32 -5.47
N ILE A 980 -13.16 -27.90 -6.12
CA ILE A 980 -12.25 -27.20 -7.04
C ILE A 980 -12.34 -27.81 -8.44
N SER A 981 -12.24 -26.96 -9.47
CA SER A 981 -11.98 -27.37 -10.85
C SER A 981 -10.55 -27.07 -11.27
N ILE A 982 -9.93 -27.99 -12.01
CA ILE A 982 -8.64 -27.79 -12.69
C ILE A 982 -8.79 -27.86 -14.22
N ARG A 983 -10.02 -27.74 -14.71
CA ARG A 983 -10.37 -27.83 -16.13
C ARG A 983 -9.91 -26.57 -16.86
N SER A 984 -9.26 -26.74 -18.01
CA SER A 984 -8.69 -25.63 -18.80
C SER A 984 -9.73 -24.61 -19.26
N SER A 985 -10.98 -25.03 -19.45
CA SER A 985 -12.10 -24.11 -19.72
C SER A 985 -12.39 -23.25 -18.49
N ASP A 986 -12.62 -23.88 -17.34
CA ASP A 986 -13.00 -23.19 -16.10
C ASP A 986 -11.86 -22.28 -15.59
N LEU A 987 -10.60 -22.62 -15.86
CA LEU A 987 -9.39 -21.82 -15.59
C LEU A 987 -9.18 -20.63 -16.55
N GLN A 988 -9.72 -20.69 -17.78
CA GLN A 988 -9.70 -19.59 -18.76
C GLN A 988 -10.95 -18.70 -18.68
N ASP A 989 -12.05 -19.26 -18.15
CA ASP A 989 -13.29 -18.58 -17.87
C ASP A 989 -13.06 -17.47 -16.83
N ARG A 990 -13.22 -16.20 -17.25
CA ARG A 990 -13.08 -15.05 -16.36
C ARG A 990 -14.08 -15.16 -15.21
N PRO A 991 -13.72 -14.79 -13.97
CA PRO A 991 -14.62 -14.97 -12.82
C PRO A 991 -15.94 -14.24 -13.05
N MET A 992 -17.08 -14.97 -13.01
CA MET A 992 -18.41 -14.35 -13.18
C MET A 992 -18.69 -13.29 -12.10
N THR A 993 -18.09 -13.45 -10.92
CA THR A 993 -18.13 -12.49 -9.80
C THR A 993 -16.99 -11.48 -9.93
N ILE A 994 -16.98 -10.69 -11.01
CA ILE A 994 -16.14 -9.50 -11.11
C ILE A 994 -16.49 -8.57 -9.93
N GLN A 995 -15.51 -8.16 -9.11
CA GLN A 995 -15.64 -6.95 -8.27
C GLN A 995 -16.10 -5.83 -9.20
N ARG A 996 -17.37 -5.39 -9.07
CA ARG A 996 -18.06 -4.58 -10.08
C ARG A 996 -17.16 -3.43 -10.53
N ARG A 997 -16.56 -3.57 -11.73
CA ARG A 997 -15.60 -2.60 -12.28
C ARG A 997 -16.23 -1.23 -12.28
N ASP A 998 -15.40 -0.24 -12.00
CA ASP A 998 -15.85 1.15 -11.89
C ASP A 998 -16.58 1.61 -13.16
N PRO A 999 -17.66 2.40 -13.08
CA PRO A 999 -18.35 2.93 -14.25
C PRO A 999 -17.44 3.67 -15.23
N PHE A 1000 -16.29 4.19 -14.76
CA PHE A 1000 -15.30 4.94 -15.53
C PHE A 1000 -14.07 4.10 -15.96
N TYR A 1001 -14.20 2.77 -16.05
CA TYR A 1001 -13.12 1.87 -16.46
C TYR A 1001 -12.89 1.85 -17.99
N ASP A 1002 -11.67 2.14 -18.46
CA ASP A 1002 -11.35 2.09 -19.91
C ASP A 1002 -10.86 0.69 -20.35
N TYR A 1003 -11.82 -0.14 -20.75
CA TYR A 1003 -11.58 -1.46 -21.33
C TYR A 1003 -10.74 -1.42 -22.63
N ASN A 1004 -10.73 -0.31 -23.38
CA ASN A 1004 -9.98 -0.22 -24.64
C ASN A 1004 -8.48 -0.02 -24.35
N GLU A 1005 -8.14 0.79 -23.36
CA GLU A 1005 -6.77 0.99 -22.90
C GLU A 1005 -6.20 -0.31 -22.31
N GLU A 1006 -7.01 -1.07 -21.55
CA GLU A 1006 -6.66 -2.40 -21.05
C GLU A 1006 -6.32 -3.37 -22.21
N GLU A 1007 -7.17 -3.46 -23.24
CA GLU A 1007 -6.93 -4.33 -24.39
C GLU A 1007 -5.67 -3.91 -25.19
N VAL A 1008 -5.43 -2.60 -25.32
CA VAL A 1008 -4.25 -2.04 -26.00
C VAL A 1008 -2.97 -2.36 -25.22
N GLU A 1009 -2.95 -2.22 -23.89
CA GLU A 1009 -1.75 -2.46 -23.09
C GLU A 1009 -1.43 -3.96 -22.98
N LEU A 1010 -2.44 -4.81 -22.87
CA LEU A 1010 -2.27 -6.28 -22.92
C LEU A 1010 -1.68 -6.75 -24.26
N LYS A 1011 -2.08 -6.14 -25.39
CA LYS A 1011 -1.47 -6.43 -26.71
C LYS A 1011 0.01 -6.03 -26.75
N LYS A 1012 0.37 -4.83 -26.25
CA LYS A 1012 1.78 -4.40 -26.16
C LYS A 1012 2.61 -5.36 -25.31
N GLN A 1013 2.09 -5.80 -24.16
CA GLN A 1013 2.78 -6.76 -23.30
C GLN A 1013 2.98 -8.11 -24.01
N ALA A 1014 1.97 -8.62 -24.70
CA ALA A 1014 2.09 -9.88 -25.46
C ALA A 1014 3.16 -9.79 -26.56
N GLU A 1015 3.19 -8.68 -27.32
CA GLU A 1015 4.25 -8.42 -28.31
C GLU A 1015 5.64 -8.30 -27.67
N GLU A 1016 5.78 -7.63 -26.53
CA GLU A 1016 7.07 -7.52 -25.84
C GLU A 1016 7.53 -8.87 -25.27
N GLU A 1017 6.62 -9.68 -24.74
CA GLU A 1017 6.93 -11.04 -24.28
C GLU A 1017 7.35 -11.97 -25.42
N GLU A 1018 6.74 -11.88 -26.60
CA GLU A 1018 7.17 -12.62 -27.79
C GLU A 1018 8.57 -12.17 -28.24
N ARG A 1019 8.82 -10.85 -28.25
CA ARG A 1019 10.15 -10.26 -28.50
C ARG A 1019 11.17 -10.62 -27.42
N ALA A 1020 10.75 -10.92 -26.19
CA ALA A 1020 11.63 -11.39 -25.11
C ALA A 1020 11.93 -12.89 -25.24
N LYS A 1021 10.92 -13.73 -25.50
CA LYS A 1021 11.06 -15.19 -25.72
C LYS A 1021 12.00 -15.48 -26.90
N SER A 1022 11.85 -14.75 -28.01
CA SER A 1022 12.73 -14.82 -29.19
C SER A 1022 14.15 -14.24 -28.98
N ARG A 1023 14.37 -13.38 -27.98
CA ARG A 1023 15.73 -12.99 -27.54
C ARG A 1023 16.35 -14.08 -26.67
N ALA A 1024 15.59 -14.66 -25.74
CA ALA A 1024 16.07 -15.70 -24.83
C ALA A 1024 16.50 -16.97 -25.56
N SER A 1025 15.76 -17.40 -26.60
CA SER A 1025 16.10 -18.55 -27.44
C SER A 1025 17.39 -18.39 -28.26
N ASN A 1026 17.99 -17.18 -28.28
CA ASN A 1026 19.24 -16.87 -28.98
C ASN A 1026 20.44 -16.65 -28.02
N ALA A 1027 20.30 -16.99 -26.73
CA ALA A 1027 21.38 -16.91 -25.75
C ALA A 1027 22.48 -17.98 -25.99
N TYR A 1028 23.74 -17.60 -25.76
CA TYR A 1028 24.91 -18.43 -26.08
C TYR A 1028 25.25 -19.40 -24.94
N LEU A 1029 25.12 -20.71 -25.18
CA LEU A 1029 25.47 -21.75 -24.22
C LEU A 1029 27.00 -21.90 -24.08
N ASN A 1030 27.50 -21.79 -22.85
CA ASN A 1030 28.88 -22.16 -22.51
C ASN A 1030 29.01 -23.70 -22.49
N ARG A 1031 29.98 -24.25 -23.24
CA ARG A 1031 30.23 -25.70 -23.29
C ARG A 1031 31.42 -26.10 -22.43
N VAL A 1032 31.45 -27.36 -21.98
CA VAL A 1032 32.58 -27.92 -21.21
C VAL A 1032 33.43 -28.79 -22.14
N ASN A 1033 34.60 -28.27 -22.53
CA ASN A 1033 35.57 -28.95 -23.38
C ASN A 1033 36.98 -28.53 -22.91
N PHE A 1034 37.88 -29.49 -22.74
CA PHE A 1034 39.20 -29.31 -22.11
C PHE A 1034 40.38 -29.21 -23.11
N HIS A 1035 40.10 -29.07 -24.40
CA HIS A 1035 41.13 -28.97 -25.45
C HIS A 1035 41.85 -27.60 -25.40
N PRO A 1036 43.19 -27.53 -25.49
CA PRO A 1036 43.97 -26.29 -25.26
C PRO A 1036 43.59 -25.09 -26.13
N PHE A 1037 43.12 -25.32 -27.36
CA PHE A 1037 42.68 -24.26 -28.26
C PHE A 1037 41.18 -23.92 -28.17
N PHE A 1038 40.41 -24.59 -27.30
CA PHE A 1038 38.97 -24.33 -27.12
C PHE A 1038 38.71 -23.14 -26.18
N LYS A 1039 37.82 -22.22 -26.59
CA LYS A 1039 37.39 -21.07 -25.80
C LYS A 1039 35.90 -20.77 -26.00
N ASN A 1040 35.15 -20.61 -24.90
CA ASN A 1040 33.76 -20.14 -24.92
C ASN A 1040 33.69 -18.63 -25.21
N ILE A 1041 34.01 -18.25 -26.46
CA ILE A 1041 34.02 -16.85 -26.92
C ILE A 1041 33.24 -16.66 -28.21
N THR A 1042 32.58 -15.52 -28.32
CA THR A 1042 31.95 -15.06 -29.56
C THR A 1042 33.00 -14.55 -30.55
N TYR A 1043 32.62 -14.43 -31.83
CA TYR A 1043 33.48 -13.83 -32.86
C TYR A 1043 33.92 -12.39 -32.53
N HIS A 1044 33.07 -11.60 -31.85
CA HIS A 1044 33.43 -10.25 -31.42
C HIS A 1044 34.58 -10.25 -30.39
N GLN A 1045 34.52 -11.14 -29.40
CA GLN A 1045 35.58 -11.32 -28.41
C GLN A 1045 36.87 -11.86 -29.04
N LEU A 1046 36.77 -12.75 -30.05
CA LEU A 1046 37.92 -13.18 -30.83
C LEU A 1046 38.58 -12.01 -31.59
N MET A 1047 37.79 -11.11 -32.19
CA MET A 1047 38.32 -9.90 -32.83
C MET A 1047 38.98 -8.94 -31.83
N GLN A 1048 38.47 -8.83 -30.60
CA GLN A 1048 39.11 -8.03 -29.54
C GLN A 1048 40.47 -8.62 -29.11
N MET A 1049 40.65 -9.95 -29.17
CA MET A 1049 41.95 -10.60 -28.93
C MET A 1049 42.88 -10.63 -30.16
N ASN A 1050 42.46 -10.14 -31.33
CA ASN A 1050 43.28 -10.16 -32.55
C ASN A 1050 44.73 -9.64 -32.38
N PRO A 1051 45.02 -8.49 -31.73
CA PRO A 1051 46.39 -7.98 -31.64
C PRO A 1051 47.31 -8.81 -30.73
N THR A 1052 46.77 -9.65 -29.83
CA THR A 1052 47.58 -10.55 -28.99
C THR A 1052 47.86 -11.90 -29.65
N LEU A 1053 47.29 -12.17 -30.83
CA LEU A 1053 47.37 -13.45 -31.53
C LEU A 1053 48.36 -13.39 -32.69
N ALA A 1054 49.29 -14.34 -32.73
CA ALA A 1054 50.25 -14.52 -33.82
C ALA A 1054 49.59 -15.07 -35.10
N VAL A 1055 50.18 -14.83 -36.26
CA VAL A 1055 49.75 -15.44 -37.54
C VAL A 1055 49.98 -16.95 -37.50
N GLY A 1056 48.98 -17.72 -37.92
CA GLY A 1056 48.93 -19.17 -37.76
C GLY A 1056 48.27 -19.65 -36.46
N SER A 1057 47.90 -18.77 -35.53
CA SER A 1057 47.23 -19.19 -34.29
C SER A 1057 45.79 -19.67 -34.53
N VAL A 1058 45.41 -20.75 -33.82
CA VAL A 1058 44.09 -21.38 -33.87
C VAL A 1058 43.28 -21.03 -32.61
N THR A 1059 41.97 -20.87 -32.76
CA THR A 1059 41.02 -20.88 -31.64
C THR A 1059 39.73 -21.58 -32.06
N ILE A 1060 39.38 -22.63 -31.33
CA ILE A 1060 38.12 -23.37 -31.47
C ILE A 1060 37.09 -22.72 -30.55
N ARG A 1061 35.87 -22.51 -31.06
CA ARG A 1061 34.75 -21.93 -30.29
C ARG A 1061 33.42 -22.56 -30.71
N PRO A 1062 32.36 -22.49 -29.89
CA PRO A 1062 31.02 -22.88 -30.31
C PRO A 1062 30.59 -22.15 -31.59
N SER A 1063 29.91 -22.87 -32.50
CA SER A 1063 29.27 -22.28 -33.68
C SER A 1063 27.97 -21.58 -33.29
N ARG A 1064 27.47 -20.71 -34.18
CA ARG A 1064 26.12 -20.10 -34.07
C ARG A 1064 25.06 -20.81 -34.93
N LYS A 1065 25.42 -21.92 -35.59
CA LYS A 1065 24.52 -22.67 -36.48
C LYS A 1065 23.63 -23.67 -35.74
N SER A 1066 24.21 -24.47 -34.85
CA SER A 1066 23.52 -25.40 -33.95
C SER A 1066 24.42 -25.80 -32.78
N ASN A 1067 23.88 -26.58 -31.83
CA ASN A 1067 24.64 -27.15 -30.72
C ASN A 1067 25.60 -28.29 -31.16
N ASP A 1068 25.45 -28.78 -32.39
CA ASP A 1068 26.26 -29.85 -33.00
C ASP A 1068 27.40 -29.32 -33.89
N HIS A 1069 27.58 -28.00 -33.94
CA HIS A 1069 28.67 -27.37 -34.69
C HIS A 1069 29.67 -26.65 -33.80
N LEU A 1070 30.95 -26.78 -34.16
CA LEU A 1070 32.07 -25.95 -33.69
C LEU A 1070 32.59 -25.09 -34.85
N THR A 1071 33.18 -23.93 -34.55
CA THR A 1071 33.94 -23.16 -35.53
C THR A 1071 35.41 -23.05 -35.10
N ILE A 1072 36.30 -23.65 -35.88
CA ILE A 1072 37.74 -23.43 -35.78
C ILE A 1072 38.05 -22.10 -36.49
N SER A 1073 38.80 -21.23 -35.82
CA SER A 1073 39.16 -19.91 -36.33
C SER A 1073 40.69 -19.78 -36.38
N LEU A 1074 41.26 -19.68 -37.58
CA LEU A 1074 42.69 -19.56 -37.84
C LEU A 1074 43.06 -18.12 -38.22
N LYS A 1075 44.04 -17.50 -37.53
CA LYS A 1075 44.55 -16.17 -37.93
C LYS A 1075 45.45 -16.31 -39.17
N VAL A 1076 45.03 -15.72 -40.29
CA VAL A 1076 45.74 -15.75 -41.58
C VAL A 1076 46.63 -14.52 -41.76
N ASP A 1077 46.17 -13.37 -41.27
CA ASP A 1077 46.87 -12.08 -41.27
C ASP A 1077 46.22 -11.17 -40.21
N ASP A 1078 46.70 -9.95 -39.99
CA ASP A 1078 46.10 -9.08 -38.99
C ASP A 1078 44.66 -8.65 -39.34
N GLY A 1079 43.73 -8.92 -38.41
CA GLY A 1079 42.30 -8.72 -38.63
C GLY A 1079 41.68 -9.64 -39.70
N ILE A 1080 42.37 -10.71 -40.12
CA ILE A 1080 41.88 -11.70 -41.10
C ILE A 1080 41.92 -13.10 -40.48
N PHE A 1081 40.72 -13.62 -40.17
CA PHE A 1081 40.53 -15.00 -39.70
C PHE A 1081 39.85 -15.85 -40.77
N MET A 1082 40.35 -17.07 -40.96
CA MET A 1082 39.67 -18.12 -41.72
C MET A 1082 38.84 -18.95 -40.75
N HIS A 1083 37.54 -19.10 -41.04
CA HIS A 1083 36.62 -19.88 -40.22
C HIS A 1083 36.30 -21.20 -40.92
N ILE A 1084 36.52 -22.30 -40.19
CA ILE A 1084 36.24 -23.67 -40.63
C ILE A 1084 35.15 -24.20 -39.72
N ASP A 1085 34.07 -24.69 -40.30
CA ASP A 1085 32.91 -25.20 -39.60
C ASP A 1085 33.04 -26.72 -39.47
N VAL A 1086 32.91 -27.23 -38.25
CA VAL A 1086 33.11 -28.63 -37.88
C VAL A 1086 31.79 -29.17 -37.38
N THR A 1087 31.40 -30.36 -37.83
CA THR A 1087 30.19 -31.05 -37.37
C THR A 1087 30.58 -32.11 -36.35
N GLU A 1088 29.96 -32.08 -35.18
CA GLU A 1088 30.12 -33.07 -34.11
C GLU A 1088 29.02 -34.13 -34.23
N ILE A 1089 29.36 -35.41 -34.06
CA ILE A 1089 28.43 -36.53 -34.07
C ILE A 1089 28.65 -37.38 -32.81
N GLY A 1090 27.59 -38.03 -32.32
CA GLY A 1090 27.62 -38.82 -31.08
C GLY A 1090 27.67 -37.92 -29.84
N LYS A 1091 26.60 -37.15 -29.59
CA LYS A 1091 26.47 -36.31 -28.40
C LYS A 1091 25.49 -36.91 -27.39
N PRO A 1092 25.88 -37.13 -26.13
CA PRO A 1092 24.94 -37.49 -25.08
C PRO A 1092 24.15 -36.29 -24.52
N LYS A 1093 24.74 -35.07 -24.54
CA LYS A 1093 24.10 -33.78 -24.14
C LYS A 1093 24.75 -32.59 -24.85
N ASP A 1094 23.98 -31.57 -25.19
CA ASP A 1094 24.38 -30.38 -25.98
C ASP A 1094 25.61 -29.61 -25.47
N PHE A 1095 25.83 -29.58 -24.15
CA PHE A 1095 26.94 -28.86 -23.52
C PHE A 1095 28.27 -29.62 -23.54
N LEU A 1096 28.24 -30.89 -23.98
CA LEU A 1096 29.42 -31.75 -24.13
C LEU A 1096 29.91 -31.77 -25.57
N THR A 1097 31.16 -32.20 -25.72
CA THR A 1097 31.80 -32.51 -27.00
C THR A 1097 31.20 -33.79 -27.60
N GLY A 1098 31.12 -33.89 -28.93
CA GLY A 1098 30.78 -35.14 -29.62
C GLY A 1098 31.92 -36.17 -29.66
N GLU A 1099 31.58 -37.42 -29.97
CA GLU A 1099 32.51 -38.55 -30.12
C GLU A 1099 33.29 -38.55 -31.44
N LYS A 1100 32.79 -37.90 -32.50
CA LYS A 1100 33.48 -37.80 -33.82
C LYS A 1100 33.26 -36.44 -34.47
N PHE A 1101 34.22 -36.02 -35.30
CA PHE A 1101 34.24 -34.71 -35.96
C PHE A 1101 34.29 -34.85 -37.48
N ILE A 1102 33.48 -34.06 -38.20
CA ILE A 1102 33.44 -34.06 -39.66
C ILE A 1102 33.76 -32.68 -40.24
N ILE A 1103 34.72 -32.66 -41.17
CA ILE A 1103 35.14 -31.47 -41.93
C ILE A 1103 35.27 -31.85 -43.40
N ASN A 1104 34.46 -31.25 -44.29
CA ASN A 1104 34.54 -31.46 -45.75
C ASN A 1104 34.54 -32.95 -46.19
N ASN A 1105 33.70 -33.78 -45.54
CA ASN A 1105 33.59 -35.23 -45.72
C ASN A 1105 34.80 -36.07 -45.23
N LEU A 1106 35.78 -35.46 -44.54
CA LEU A 1106 36.75 -36.19 -43.72
C LEU A 1106 36.19 -36.38 -42.32
N THR A 1107 36.33 -37.58 -41.77
CA THR A 1107 35.98 -37.96 -40.39
C THR A 1107 37.24 -38.06 -39.55
N PHE A 1108 37.21 -37.47 -38.35
CA PHE A 1108 38.29 -37.49 -37.35
C PHE A 1108 37.71 -37.97 -36.03
N ASP A 1109 38.53 -38.66 -35.23
CA ASP A 1109 38.11 -39.28 -33.97
C ASP A 1109 38.33 -38.39 -32.75
N ASP A 1110 39.25 -37.41 -32.81
CA ASP A 1110 39.37 -36.35 -31.80
C ASP A 1110 39.73 -34.97 -32.38
N LEU A 1111 39.81 -33.94 -31.52
CA LEU A 1111 40.15 -32.56 -31.92
C LEU A 1111 41.65 -32.32 -32.11
N ASP A 1112 42.51 -33.12 -31.47
CA ASP A 1112 43.95 -33.03 -31.61
C ASP A 1112 44.39 -33.60 -32.98
N GLU A 1113 43.72 -34.67 -33.45
CA GLU A 1113 43.84 -35.20 -34.81
C GLU A 1113 43.39 -34.17 -35.87
N VAL A 1114 42.26 -33.48 -35.63
CA VAL A 1114 41.82 -32.34 -36.48
C VAL A 1114 42.89 -31.25 -36.54
N CYS A 1115 43.54 -30.93 -35.42
CA CYS A 1115 44.64 -29.97 -35.40
C CYS A 1115 45.85 -30.49 -36.20
N ALA A 1116 46.38 -31.66 -35.87
CA ALA A 1116 47.60 -32.20 -36.46
C ALA A 1116 47.48 -32.55 -37.95
N LEU A 1117 46.37 -33.17 -38.38
CA LEU A 1117 46.22 -33.65 -39.76
C LEU A 1117 45.58 -32.63 -40.72
N PHE A 1118 44.82 -31.65 -40.21
CA PHE A 1118 44.10 -30.69 -41.05
C PHE A 1118 44.55 -29.24 -40.85
N MET A 1119 44.86 -28.81 -39.61
CA MET A 1119 45.24 -27.41 -39.35
C MET A 1119 46.74 -27.17 -39.53
N ASP A 1120 47.61 -27.99 -38.96
CA ASP A 1120 49.07 -27.76 -38.97
C ASP A 1120 49.70 -27.66 -40.37
N PRO A 1121 49.26 -28.45 -41.39
CA PRO A 1121 49.68 -28.22 -42.77
C PRO A 1121 49.27 -26.85 -43.31
N MET A 1122 48.07 -26.36 -42.97
CA MET A 1122 47.61 -25.03 -43.40
C MET A 1122 48.33 -23.90 -42.65
N ILE A 1123 48.62 -24.08 -41.36
CA ILE A 1123 49.42 -23.15 -40.54
C ILE A 1123 50.82 -22.98 -41.14
N THR A 1124 51.48 -24.11 -41.40
CA THR A 1124 52.83 -24.15 -41.98
C THR A 1124 52.88 -23.41 -43.33
N LEU A 1125 51.91 -23.67 -44.22
CA LEU A 1125 51.82 -23.00 -45.52
C LEU A 1125 51.51 -21.49 -45.41
N ILE A 1126 50.69 -21.07 -44.44
CA ILE A 1126 50.42 -19.65 -44.20
C ILE A 1126 51.66 -18.93 -43.65
N GLN A 1127 52.42 -19.59 -42.78
CA GLN A 1127 53.68 -19.06 -42.26
C GLN A 1127 54.78 -19.02 -43.33
N GLU A 1128 54.84 -20.00 -44.25
CA GLU A 1128 55.71 -19.97 -45.44
C GLU A 1128 55.38 -18.76 -46.34
N ILE A 1129 54.10 -18.46 -46.57
CA ILE A 1129 53.65 -17.30 -47.35
C ILE A 1129 54.00 -15.98 -46.65
N TYR A 1130 53.69 -15.86 -45.36
CA TYR A 1130 53.88 -14.62 -44.59
C TYR A 1130 55.37 -14.28 -44.38
N SER A 1131 56.22 -15.30 -44.22
CA SER A 1131 57.68 -15.13 -44.12
C SER A 1131 58.38 -14.97 -45.47
N TYR A 1132 57.67 -15.08 -46.60
CA TYR A 1132 58.28 -15.00 -47.92
C TYR A 1132 58.82 -13.60 -48.21
N LYS A 1133 60.06 -13.49 -48.72
CA LYS A 1133 60.75 -12.22 -48.99
C LYS A 1133 60.09 -11.26 -49.98
N TYR A 1134 59.06 -11.71 -50.70
CA TYR A 1134 58.23 -10.88 -51.59
C TYR A 1134 56.78 -10.74 -51.07
N TYR A 1135 56.52 -11.06 -49.81
CA TYR A 1135 55.25 -10.76 -49.14
C TYR A 1135 55.12 -9.24 -48.88
N VAL A 1136 53.90 -8.75 -48.92
CA VAL A 1136 53.54 -7.34 -48.75
C VAL A 1136 52.25 -7.28 -47.94
N ASP A 1137 52.30 -6.69 -46.75
CA ASP A 1137 51.07 -6.22 -46.09
C ASP A 1137 50.46 -5.08 -46.93
N SER A 1138 49.25 -5.33 -47.44
CA SER A 1138 48.42 -4.37 -48.16
C SER A 1138 47.11 -4.07 -47.41
N LYS A 1139 47.11 -4.27 -46.09
CA LYS A 1139 45.95 -4.16 -45.20
C LYS A 1139 44.76 -5.01 -45.67
N GLY A 1140 45.08 -6.24 -46.10
CA GLY A 1140 44.11 -7.25 -46.53
C GLY A 1140 43.73 -7.25 -48.01
N GLY A 1141 44.65 -6.84 -48.90
CA GLY A 1141 44.50 -6.98 -50.35
C GLY A 1141 44.17 -5.68 -51.09
N GLN A 1142 44.52 -4.51 -50.54
CA GLN A 1142 44.30 -3.24 -51.22
C GLN A 1142 45.22 -3.11 -52.45
N LYS A 1143 44.60 -3.11 -53.63
CA LYS A 1143 45.30 -3.09 -54.92
C LYS A 1143 46.22 -1.89 -55.08
N ASP A 1144 45.80 -0.71 -54.65
CA ASP A 1144 46.55 0.54 -54.87
C ASP A 1144 47.93 0.52 -54.19
N VAL A 1145 48.03 -0.09 -53.01
CA VAL A 1145 49.28 -0.33 -52.28
C VAL A 1145 50.19 -1.30 -53.04
N ILE A 1146 49.60 -2.37 -53.56
CA ILE A 1146 50.29 -3.41 -54.35
C ILE A 1146 50.81 -2.82 -55.67
N GLU A 1147 50.01 -2.04 -56.39
CA GLU A 1147 50.43 -1.41 -57.65
C GLU A 1147 51.52 -0.38 -57.45
N THR A 1148 51.44 0.42 -56.38
CA THR A 1148 52.47 1.43 -56.06
C THR A 1148 53.83 0.76 -55.90
N LYS A 1149 53.92 -0.27 -55.03
CA LYS A 1149 55.18 -1.01 -54.80
C LYS A 1149 55.69 -1.75 -56.04
N LEU A 1150 54.81 -2.34 -56.85
CA LEU A 1150 55.22 -3.01 -58.10
C LEU A 1150 55.71 -2.01 -59.16
N ARG A 1151 55.10 -0.82 -59.26
CA ARG A 1151 55.54 0.27 -60.16
C ARG A 1151 56.88 0.85 -59.70
N GLU A 1152 57.12 0.97 -58.40
CA GLU A 1152 58.41 1.38 -57.82
C GLU A 1152 59.52 0.37 -58.16
N GLU A 1153 59.34 -0.94 -57.88
CA GLU A 1153 60.34 -1.95 -58.26
C GLU A 1153 60.57 -2.00 -59.78
N LYS A 1154 59.52 -1.78 -60.60
CA LYS A 1154 59.64 -1.75 -62.06
C LYS A 1154 60.41 -0.52 -62.56
N SER A 1155 60.28 0.63 -61.89
CA SER A 1155 61.02 1.84 -62.25
C SER A 1155 62.50 1.72 -61.91
N ALA A 1156 62.83 1.13 -60.76
CA ALA A 1156 64.19 0.86 -60.31
C ALA A 1156 64.93 -0.17 -61.18
N ALA A 1157 64.24 -1.21 -61.66
CA ALA A 1157 64.84 -2.28 -62.46
C ALA A 1157 63.97 -2.64 -63.68
N LYS A 1158 63.99 -1.78 -64.71
CA LYS A 1158 63.12 -1.88 -65.92
C LYS A 1158 63.13 -3.25 -66.62
N SER A 1159 64.24 -3.98 -66.59
CA SER A 1159 64.39 -5.33 -67.17
C SER A 1159 63.84 -6.46 -66.28
N LYS A 1160 63.70 -6.23 -64.97
CA LYS A 1160 63.10 -7.19 -64.02
C LYS A 1160 61.58 -7.22 -64.22
N ILE A 1161 60.97 -8.35 -63.91
CA ILE A 1161 59.52 -8.46 -63.66
C ILE A 1161 59.33 -8.55 -62.15
N PRO A 1162 58.88 -7.48 -61.47
CA PRO A 1162 58.55 -7.57 -60.06
C PRO A 1162 57.25 -8.34 -59.86
N TYR A 1163 57.17 -9.06 -58.76
CA TYR A 1163 56.00 -9.79 -58.30
C TYR A 1163 55.98 -9.81 -56.78
N CYS A 1164 54.80 -9.89 -56.19
CA CYS A 1164 54.61 -9.94 -54.74
C CYS A 1164 53.42 -10.79 -54.32
N LEU A 1165 53.40 -11.17 -53.04
CA LEU A 1165 52.34 -11.91 -52.38
C LEU A 1165 51.63 -11.01 -51.38
N SER A 1166 50.31 -11.14 -51.23
CA SER A 1166 49.55 -10.40 -50.22
C SER A 1166 48.26 -11.12 -49.82
N SER A 1167 47.81 -10.96 -48.58
CA SER A 1167 46.55 -11.53 -48.08
C SER A 1167 45.31 -10.93 -48.76
N LEU A 1168 44.19 -11.65 -48.73
CA LEU A 1168 42.92 -11.18 -49.29
C LEU A 1168 41.77 -11.27 -48.28
N LYS A 1169 41.41 -10.12 -47.68
CA LYS A 1169 40.37 -10.01 -46.64
C LYS A 1169 38.98 -10.46 -47.11
N LYS A 1170 38.69 -10.38 -48.41
CA LYS A 1170 37.42 -10.84 -48.99
C LYS A 1170 37.30 -12.37 -49.00
N TYR A 1171 38.41 -13.10 -49.05
CA TYR A 1171 38.45 -14.57 -49.11
C TYR A 1171 39.58 -15.11 -48.20
N PRO A 1172 39.38 -15.16 -46.87
CA PRO A 1172 40.38 -15.65 -45.93
C PRO A 1172 40.96 -17.01 -46.32
N GLY A 1173 42.27 -17.19 -46.14
CA GLY A 1173 43.02 -18.36 -46.63
C GLY A 1173 43.33 -18.32 -48.13
N SER A 1174 42.97 -17.23 -48.84
CA SER A 1174 43.41 -16.95 -50.21
C SER A 1174 44.31 -15.72 -50.25
N PHE A 1175 45.21 -15.70 -51.21
CA PHE A 1175 46.27 -14.71 -51.36
C PHE A 1175 46.36 -14.25 -52.82
N TYR A 1176 46.69 -12.97 -53.02
CA TYR A 1176 47.08 -12.46 -54.33
C TYR A 1176 48.53 -12.82 -54.64
N LEU A 1177 48.76 -13.24 -55.88
CA LEU A 1177 50.05 -13.23 -56.57
C LEU A 1177 49.96 -12.13 -57.63
N ALA A 1178 50.53 -10.96 -57.34
CA ALA A 1178 50.47 -9.79 -58.19
C ALA A 1178 51.81 -9.53 -58.89
N TYR A 1179 51.81 -9.25 -60.18
CA TYR A 1179 53.04 -9.16 -60.99
C TYR A 1179 52.94 -8.18 -62.16
N MET A 1180 54.08 -7.61 -62.59
CA MET A 1180 54.11 -6.52 -63.59
C MET A 1180 55.10 -6.79 -64.74
N PRO A 1181 54.70 -7.53 -65.80
CA PRO A 1181 55.57 -7.82 -66.94
C PRO A 1181 55.94 -6.55 -67.73
N HIS A 1182 54.95 -5.70 -68.00
CA HIS A 1182 55.07 -4.48 -68.82
C HIS A 1182 54.65 -3.25 -67.99
N GLN A 1183 53.62 -2.50 -68.43
CA GLN A 1183 53.04 -1.36 -67.70
C GLN A 1183 51.76 -1.72 -66.92
N THR A 1184 51.18 -2.89 -67.16
CA THR A 1184 49.99 -3.39 -66.45
C THR A 1184 50.37 -4.32 -65.30
N VAL A 1185 49.67 -4.20 -64.18
CA VAL A 1185 49.74 -5.14 -63.05
C VAL A 1185 48.68 -6.23 -63.25
N HIS A 1186 49.11 -7.48 -63.18
CA HIS A 1186 48.27 -8.68 -63.28
C HIS A 1186 48.11 -9.29 -61.90
N TYR A 1187 46.95 -9.87 -61.63
CA TYR A 1187 46.60 -10.47 -60.34
C TYR A 1187 46.09 -11.89 -60.54
N GLU A 1188 46.80 -12.88 -60.02
CA GLU A 1188 46.25 -14.23 -59.82
C GLU A 1188 45.89 -14.45 -58.35
N ILE A 1189 44.96 -15.35 -58.08
CA ILE A 1189 44.58 -15.76 -56.72
C ILE A 1189 44.97 -17.23 -56.55
N PHE A 1190 45.65 -17.53 -55.45
CA PHE A 1190 45.86 -18.89 -54.97
C PHE A 1190 45.24 -19.06 -53.58
N SER A 1191 44.84 -20.28 -53.24
CA SER A 1191 44.21 -20.60 -51.96
C SER A 1191 44.97 -21.70 -51.24
N VAL A 1192 45.19 -21.54 -49.94
CA VAL A 1192 45.72 -22.60 -49.07
C VAL A 1192 44.65 -23.69 -48.90
N LYS A 1193 45.09 -24.94 -48.91
CA LYS A 1193 44.34 -26.16 -48.54
C LYS A 1193 45.23 -27.02 -47.66
N TYR A 1194 44.61 -27.90 -46.87
CA TYR A 1194 45.33 -28.85 -45.99
C TYR A 1194 46.30 -29.76 -46.76
N ASN A 1195 46.07 -29.98 -48.05
CA ASN A 1195 46.92 -30.77 -48.95
C ASN A 1195 47.80 -29.94 -49.89
N GLY A 1196 47.92 -28.61 -49.71
CA GLY A 1196 48.83 -27.77 -50.48
C GLY A 1196 48.27 -26.41 -50.93
N LEU A 1197 49.08 -25.67 -51.69
CA LEU A 1197 48.69 -24.41 -52.33
C LEU A 1197 48.03 -24.68 -53.67
N LYS A 1198 46.79 -24.20 -53.85
CA LYS A 1198 46.07 -24.33 -55.12
C LYS A 1198 46.15 -23.02 -55.91
N LEU A 1199 46.90 -23.03 -57.02
CA LEU A 1199 46.97 -21.94 -58.01
C LEU A 1199 46.36 -22.42 -59.33
N ARG A 1200 45.46 -21.61 -59.92
CA ARG A 1200 44.65 -21.96 -61.10
C ARG A 1200 43.89 -23.29 -60.89
N LYS A 1201 44.38 -24.39 -61.44
CA LYS A 1201 43.86 -25.77 -61.25
C LYS A 1201 44.88 -26.75 -60.68
N ILE A 1202 46.12 -26.33 -60.45
CA ILE A 1202 47.22 -27.18 -60.01
C ILE A 1202 47.36 -27.05 -58.48
N LEU A 1203 47.70 -28.15 -57.82
CA LEU A 1203 48.01 -28.22 -56.40
C LEU A 1203 49.53 -28.36 -56.24
N PHE A 1204 50.14 -27.50 -55.42
CA PHE A 1204 51.57 -27.49 -55.14
C PHE A 1204 51.81 -27.80 -53.66
N PRO A 1205 52.82 -28.60 -53.29
CA PRO A 1205 53.03 -29.02 -51.91
C PRO A 1205 53.52 -27.88 -50.99
N SER A 1206 54.19 -26.87 -51.55
CA SER A 1206 54.72 -25.70 -50.85
C SER A 1206 54.84 -24.49 -51.79
N LEU A 1207 55.24 -23.33 -51.25
CA LEU A 1207 55.31 -22.07 -51.98
C LEU A 1207 56.42 -22.03 -53.03
N GLU A 1208 57.62 -22.55 -52.73
CA GLU A 1208 58.74 -22.45 -53.67
C GLU A 1208 58.50 -23.19 -55.01
N PRO A 1209 57.96 -24.43 -55.04
CA PRO A 1209 57.52 -25.08 -56.28
C PRO A 1209 56.42 -24.30 -57.03
N MET A 1210 55.45 -23.71 -56.32
CA MET A 1210 54.39 -22.91 -56.93
C MET A 1210 54.98 -21.67 -57.63
N ILE A 1211 55.88 -20.96 -56.97
CA ILE A 1211 56.54 -19.77 -57.50
C ILE A 1211 57.55 -20.13 -58.61
N GLY A 1212 58.20 -21.29 -58.52
CA GLY A 1212 59.06 -21.85 -59.58
C GLY A 1212 58.28 -22.14 -60.86
N TRP A 1213 57.14 -22.83 -60.75
CA TRP A 1213 56.24 -23.10 -61.87
C TRP A 1213 55.62 -21.81 -62.43
N PHE A 1214 55.21 -20.88 -61.58
CA PHE A 1214 54.68 -19.59 -62.02
C PHE A 1214 55.71 -18.80 -62.84
N LYS A 1215 56.99 -18.77 -62.44
CA LYS A 1215 58.05 -18.06 -63.18
C LYS A 1215 58.26 -18.56 -64.61
N THR A 1216 57.91 -19.81 -64.91
CA THR A 1216 57.94 -20.37 -66.28
C THR A 1216 56.62 -20.17 -67.03
N HIS A 1217 55.47 -20.17 -66.35
CA HIS A 1217 54.13 -20.16 -66.97
C HIS A 1217 53.34 -18.82 -66.81
N TYR A 1218 53.96 -17.74 -66.33
CA TYR A 1218 53.30 -16.42 -66.10
C TYR A 1218 52.70 -15.77 -67.36
N ARG A 1219 53.13 -16.20 -68.55
CA ARG A 1219 52.60 -15.74 -69.85
C ARG A 1219 51.34 -16.49 -70.29
N GLU A 1220 51.08 -17.65 -69.70
CA GLU A 1220 49.91 -18.48 -70.00
C GLU A 1220 48.68 -18.00 -69.23
N LEU A 1221 48.22 -16.79 -69.54
CA LEU A 1221 46.97 -16.26 -69.03
C LEU A 1221 45.79 -17.01 -69.68
N GLN A 1222 44.95 -17.67 -68.87
CA GLN A 1222 43.67 -18.17 -69.38
C GLN A 1222 42.71 -17.01 -69.64
N PRO A 1223 41.88 -17.07 -70.70
CA PRO A 1223 40.83 -16.08 -70.91
C PRO A 1223 39.84 -16.09 -69.75
N SER A 1224 39.32 -14.92 -69.40
CA SER A 1224 38.44 -14.70 -68.25
C SER A 1224 37.13 -15.47 -68.38
N ARG A 1225 37.05 -16.64 -67.72
CA ARG A 1225 35.77 -17.34 -67.51
C ARG A 1225 34.98 -16.70 -66.38
N GLN A 1226 33.94 -15.97 -66.77
CA GLN A 1226 32.69 -16.03 -66.01
C GLN A 1226 32.13 -17.46 -66.11
N ASP A 1227 31.55 -17.90 -65.00
CA ASP A 1227 30.49 -18.91 -64.84
C ASP A 1227 30.27 -19.94 -65.96
N TYR A 1228 30.57 -21.22 -65.68
CA TYR A 1228 29.71 -22.33 -66.11
C TYR A 1228 29.97 -23.61 -65.29
N HIS A 1229 29.18 -23.81 -64.24
CA HIS A 1229 28.49 -25.07 -63.99
C HIS A 1229 27.03 -24.72 -63.64
N ARG A 1230 26.08 -25.36 -64.32
CA ARG A 1230 24.65 -25.05 -64.30
C ARG A 1230 23.87 -26.37 -64.35
N SER A 1231 22.63 -26.37 -63.87
CA SER A 1231 21.71 -27.52 -63.71
C SER A 1231 22.23 -28.65 -62.78
N SER A 1232 21.39 -29.33 -62.00
CA SER A 1232 19.93 -29.16 -61.75
C SER A 1232 19.68 -28.38 -60.45
N GLY A 1233 18.56 -27.68 -60.20
CA GLY A 1233 17.18 -27.95 -60.60
C GLY A 1233 16.53 -28.82 -59.51
N VAL A 1234 15.55 -28.37 -58.74
CA VAL A 1234 14.35 -27.60 -59.11
C VAL A 1234 14.18 -26.27 -58.31
N THR A 1235 13.48 -25.31 -58.90
CA THR A 1235 13.02 -24.03 -58.30
C THR A 1235 11.47 -24.04 -58.22
N SER A 1236 10.72 -23.10 -57.64
CA SER A 1236 10.92 -21.66 -57.42
C SER A 1236 9.84 -21.12 -56.47
N HIS A 1237 9.95 -19.86 -56.02
CA HIS A 1237 8.89 -18.88 -56.25
C HIS A 1237 9.33 -17.45 -55.93
N SER A 1238 9.50 -16.63 -56.97
CA SER A 1238 9.09 -15.21 -57.05
C SER A 1238 9.73 -14.57 -58.28
N SER A 1239 8.92 -14.17 -59.27
CA SER A 1239 9.36 -13.35 -60.40
C SER A 1239 8.71 -11.97 -60.31
N ARG A 1240 9.44 -10.92 -60.73
CA ARG A 1240 8.88 -9.58 -60.87
C ARG A 1240 9.42 -8.93 -62.14
N SER A 1241 8.50 -8.55 -63.02
CA SER A 1241 8.63 -7.55 -64.12
C SER A 1241 9.85 -7.61 -65.06
N ILE A 1242 9.56 -7.81 -66.36
CA ILE A 1242 10.39 -7.44 -67.52
C ILE A 1242 9.78 -6.17 -68.15
N PRO A 1243 10.55 -5.25 -68.78
CA PRO A 1243 10.09 -3.90 -69.16
C PRO A 1243 9.67 -3.71 -70.64
N ASP A 1244 9.20 -2.50 -70.95
CA ASP A 1244 8.72 -1.98 -72.24
C ASP A 1244 9.78 -1.73 -73.34
N VAL A 1245 9.30 -1.57 -74.59
CA VAL A 1245 10.04 -0.95 -75.71
C VAL A 1245 9.13 -0.10 -76.63
N GLY A 1246 9.22 1.24 -76.53
CA GLY A 1246 8.87 2.22 -77.58
C GLY A 1246 7.37 2.44 -77.94
N ASN A 1247 6.98 3.54 -78.61
CA ASN A 1247 7.72 4.72 -79.07
C ASN A 1247 6.78 5.93 -79.37
N SER A 1248 7.37 7.13 -79.53
CA SER A 1248 6.88 8.33 -80.28
C SER A 1248 5.60 9.10 -79.85
N ASN A 1249 5.84 10.34 -79.41
CA ASN A 1249 5.02 11.57 -79.33
C ASN A 1249 3.73 11.67 -80.18
N THR A 1250 2.64 12.24 -79.61
CA THR A 1250 2.19 13.65 -79.83
C THR A 1250 0.84 13.97 -79.13
N ALA A 1251 0.48 15.27 -79.09
CA ALA A 1251 -0.88 15.84 -78.96
C ALA A 1251 -1.71 15.70 -77.64
N THR A 1252 -1.71 16.80 -76.88
CA THR A 1252 -2.85 17.54 -76.28
C THR A 1252 -4.27 16.94 -76.15
N THR A 1253 -4.91 17.21 -75.00
CA THR A 1253 -6.37 17.13 -74.64
C THR A 1253 -6.97 15.72 -74.42
N GLY A 1254 -7.91 15.51 -73.46
CA GLY A 1254 -8.36 16.40 -72.37
C GLY A 1254 -9.67 15.95 -71.67
N ARG A 1255 -10.02 16.65 -70.57
CA ARG A 1255 -11.30 16.64 -69.80
C ARG A 1255 -11.64 15.42 -68.91
N THR A 1256 -12.15 15.75 -67.71
CA THR A 1256 -12.95 14.91 -66.79
C THR A 1256 -14.46 15.06 -67.09
N PRO A 1257 -15.34 14.20 -66.53
CA PRO A 1257 -16.17 14.65 -65.38
C PRO A 1257 -16.46 13.53 -64.32
N LYS A 1258 -17.58 13.61 -63.57
CA LYS A 1258 -17.94 12.85 -62.34
C LYS A 1258 -19.33 12.14 -62.43
N MET A 1259 -19.69 11.40 -61.37
CA MET A 1259 -21.08 11.01 -60.92
C MET A 1259 -21.79 9.97 -61.83
N GLU A 1260 -22.84 9.20 -61.45
CA GLU A 1260 -23.76 9.14 -60.27
C GLU A 1260 -24.36 7.68 -60.13
N ASP A 1261 -25.40 7.40 -59.34
CA ASP A 1261 -25.35 6.82 -57.96
C ASP A 1261 -26.63 5.94 -57.66
N PHE A 1262 -26.86 5.51 -56.40
CA PHE A 1262 -28.07 4.89 -55.75
C PHE A 1262 -28.33 3.35 -55.68
N PHE A 1263 -28.92 2.96 -54.52
CA PHE A 1263 -29.64 1.74 -54.04
C PHE A 1263 -30.19 0.71 -55.07
N ASN A 1264 -30.32 -0.62 -54.80
CA ASN A 1264 -31.28 -1.23 -53.82
C ASN A 1264 -31.12 -2.79 -53.58
N MET A 1265 -32.00 -3.39 -52.76
CA MET A 1265 -32.07 -4.78 -52.21
C MET A 1265 -32.76 -5.85 -53.12
N PRO A 1266 -32.72 -7.21 -52.87
CA PRO A 1266 -33.38 -7.92 -51.72
C PRO A 1266 -32.81 -9.30 -51.24
N VAL A 1267 -33.55 -9.99 -50.35
CA VAL A 1267 -33.26 -11.28 -49.65
C VAL A 1267 -34.37 -12.32 -49.88
N PRO A 1268 -34.15 -13.62 -49.56
CA PRO A 1268 -35.12 -14.40 -48.76
C PRO A 1268 -34.44 -15.27 -47.66
N HIS A 1269 -34.82 -15.16 -46.37
CA HIS A 1269 -35.87 -15.94 -45.64
C HIS A 1269 -35.46 -17.40 -45.31
N GLY A 1270 -35.73 -17.96 -44.11
CA GLY A 1270 -36.39 -17.47 -42.88
C GLY A 1270 -36.27 -18.55 -41.77
N ASN A 1271 -36.94 -18.57 -40.61
CA ASN A 1271 -37.70 -17.64 -39.78
C ASN A 1271 -38.50 -18.54 -38.77
N SER A 1272 -38.19 -18.55 -37.48
CA SER A 1272 -39.13 -18.97 -36.41
C SER A 1272 -38.66 -18.49 -35.03
N ARG A 1273 -39.59 -18.33 -34.08
CA ARG A 1273 -39.52 -17.35 -32.97
C ARG A 1273 -40.21 -17.88 -31.70
N LEU A 1274 -40.02 -17.19 -30.55
CA LEU A 1274 -40.62 -17.45 -29.20
C LEU A 1274 -39.96 -18.62 -28.45
N LYS A 1275 -39.86 -18.67 -27.10
CA LYS A 1275 -40.10 -17.68 -26.00
C LYS A 1275 -39.10 -17.99 -24.83
N PRO A 1276 -39.04 -17.21 -23.72
CA PRO A 1276 -37.87 -17.18 -22.82
C PRO A 1276 -38.00 -18.00 -21.52
N LEU A 1277 -36.85 -18.14 -20.85
CA LEU A 1277 -36.69 -17.99 -19.40
C LEU A 1277 -35.32 -17.32 -19.13
#